data_AF-A0A1I5LXH7-F1
#
_entry.id   AF-A0A1I5LXH7-F1
#
_cell.length_a   1.000
_cell.length_b   1.000
_cell.length_c   1.000
_cell.angle_alpha   90.00
_cell.angle_beta   90.00
_cell.angle_gamma   90.00
#
_symmetry.space_group_name_H-M   'P 1'
#
loop_
_entity.id
_entity.type
_entity.pdbx_description
1 polymer ?
#
loop_
_entity_poly.entity_id
_entity_poly.type
_entity_poly.pdbx_seq_one_letter_code
_entity_poly.pdbx_strand_id
1 'polypeptide(L)'
;MKKYKRIFIRGMASVMLMILTLQMVLPYVEVEAAEEEGVELKLSNPDASTYTKELFAYLKGLGGDEILFGQQHAIDEGITLKNDGNRVASDQSEVKNAVGEYPAVFGWDTNSLDGRERPGNAIGDVALSYEERLNNLAASMKKAHELGGIVTLSMHPNNFVTGGNYKDTAGNVVREILPGQSKHEVFNAWLDQIVDLSHKVVDKNGEAIPIIFRPFHEQTGSWFWWGQSSTTPEDYKAIFRYTVDYLHEHGNNNILIGFSPNSGPSGDKEHYFETYPGDDYVDIIGIDSYDNKNNAGSEAWINRLAGDLQMLAEEAQARGKVSALTEFGYSAQGMNETGNTLDWWMRILEGIMNNDAFPKAKETSYMLTWANFGLPNNMYVPYEDVNGDLGGDHELLPTFKDYHDDARTVFANGGNVYNQSVDYTVIEHEKDMYVLNPTNGTKITKAPITLRTKVNHGNNPRVTYQVGNGEEIELMLTDGYYSAQYTPAASYNDSSIDVTYRYYETDALIDEESHRYFVTIDELPIKTYGFTEDIDDIKTNGTYSDISGDTPVLSVSHSDFNGGALALEVTNMEPEAWWQELKLELTNVSTIDLATVNQVEYDVYVPVSAGEKALVNTVMLPPDWETKYSHEVNVHDYDTVTVDGKDYYLVKATVDFPEVESAESLAISLVGKQLTFDDPFFVDNITLKNVYRETVKDPLVVDDFESYMGDNALLDRAYSDNGDPIAVSLSESEKQSGDYGLTFDYTLGSAGYSGKQVSLGGVDWSETNGVSFWLNHEAQGERHLTVQVQVGGVSFESNVALSDAYEGVVTIPFSEFAPAPWESNQTAIIDSERIQQVTQFALYMGGETGEGTLFFDDIKATNIDGAAPVPDKEDNGPIELNPIHLTFDESKEDFSGADFDVKAGHLNGTVNLEGKTEVKRNFSQSLDGYHYIVARIKYDSTQTEANALKAKVFIKTGEDWAWLDSGETTLKHGEYVDVIFDLSTAENLNAVRELGIEFIGASTKEAVVDIDSISIVETLDQLPSEAPGEEEEDAGTQVPDEDAEDTDVNEQIDLTQKQDQPNTWIVDNVKPVMNITEEVLSALDETDWLELNYHTVTVGLPVGMLQGHGDVTFSTKNMTDTLGADLNLISDLVAFTLLDTSGQAIDFDGGHVRLAFNVDLSDVAALDIIKVVYVNDQGEQEALLDPIDIDQENGLVYAEVEHFSSYGVIVVESEEGATAEENVIDESGSGEVLPETATSTYNVMSVAIVVMAAAFILFFVERKKRRQSLR
;
A
#
# COMPACT_ATOMS: atom_id res chain seq x y z
N MET A 1 29.79 87.21 -51.50
CA MET A 1 30.03 86.25 -50.40
C MET A 1 30.59 86.81 -49.08
N LYS A 2 30.77 88.13 -48.87
CA LYS A 2 31.12 88.70 -47.54
C LYS A 2 29.99 89.44 -46.81
N LYS A 3 28.82 89.62 -47.44
CA LYS A 3 27.65 90.33 -46.86
C LYS A 3 26.63 89.39 -46.17
N TYR A 4 26.57 88.11 -46.52
CA TYR A 4 25.66 87.13 -45.89
C TYR A 4 26.20 86.53 -44.58
N LYS A 5 27.52 86.57 -44.35
CA LYS A 5 28.13 86.06 -43.10
C LYS A 5 27.94 86.98 -41.88
N ARG A 6 27.60 88.27 -42.07
CA ARG A 6 27.41 89.24 -40.97
C ARG A 6 25.97 89.35 -40.46
N ILE A 7 24.97 88.90 -41.22
CA ILE A 7 23.56 88.86 -40.77
C ILE A 7 23.30 87.56 -39.97
N PHE A 8 23.93 86.45 -40.35
CA PHE A 8 23.81 85.17 -39.63
C PHE A 8 24.43 85.22 -38.22
N ILE A 9 25.55 85.93 -38.04
CA ILE A 9 26.23 86.04 -36.73
C ILE A 9 25.50 86.97 -35.75
N ARG A 10 24.73 87.96 -36.22
CA ARG A 10 23.92 88.82 -35.34
C ARG A 10 22.59 88.18 -34.93
N GLY A 11 22.04 87.26 -35.73
CA GLY A 11 20.88 86.45 -35.34
C GLY A 11 21.22 85.44 -34.24
N MET A 12 22.38 84.77 -34.33
CA MET A 12 22.82 83.80 -33.30
C MET A 12 23.12 84.44 -31.95
N ALA A 13 23.66 85.66 -31.90
CA ALA A 13 24.00 86.32 -30.63
C ALA A 13 22.76 86.76 -29.83
N SER A 14 21.67 87.15 -30.51
CA SER A 14 20.40 87.50 -29.83
C SER A 14 19.61 86.27 -29.37
N VAL A 15 19.73 85.13 -30.06
CA VAL A 15 19.10 83.87 -29.64
C VAL A 15 19.86 83.22 -28.48
N MET A 16 21.20 83.27 -28.47
CA MET A 16 21.99 82.78 -27.33
C MET A 16 21.79 83.60 -26.05
N LEU A 17 21.59 84.92 -26.13
CA LEU A 17 21.34 85.75 -24.94
C LEU A 17 19.94 85.52 -24.34
N MET A 18 18.96 85.16 -25.18
CA MET A 18 17.59 84.85 -24.75
C MET A 18 17.50 83.48 -24.06
N ILE A 19 18.30 82.51 -24.51
CA ILE A 19 18.42 81.17 -23.90
C ILE A 19 19.15 81.24 -22.54
N LEU A 20 20.16 82.10 -22.39
CA LEU A 20 20.88 82.28 -21.12
C LEU A 20 20.07 82.96 -20.02
N THR A 21 19.08 83.80 -20.35
CA THR A 21 18.19 84.40 -19.34
C THR A 21 17.01 83.51 -18.95
N LEU A 22 16.68 82.49 -19.75
CA LEU A 22 15.60 81.54 -19.42
C LEU A 22 16.04 80.45 -18.44
N GLN A 23 17.35 80.24 -18.26
CA GLN A 23 17.92 79.27 -17.32
C GLN A 23 18.08 79.76 -15.86
N MET A 24 17.68 80.99 -15.52
CA MET A 24 17.80 81.52 -14.13
C MET A 24 16.46 81.70 -13.39
N VAL A 25 15.31 81.23 -13.92
CA VAL A 25 14.00 81.38 -13.24
C VAL A 25 13.18 80.08 -13.20
N LEU A 26 13.81 78.90 -13.24
CA LEU A 26 13.12 77.65 -12.92
C LEU A 26 13.82 77.01 -11.70
N PRO A 27 13.06 76.67 -10.63
CA PRO A 27 13.64 75.99 -9.49
C PRO A 27 14.21 74.65 -9.94
N TYR A 28 15.39 74.33 -9.42
CA TYR A 28 16.01 73.01 -9.51
C TYR A 28 15.05 72.03 -8.84
N VAL A 29 14.38 71.19 -9.63
CA VAL A 29 13.77 69.95 -9.16
C VAL A 29 14.77 68.87 -9.54
N GLU A 30 15.35 68.21 -8.56
CA GLU A 30 15.94 66.89 -8.77
C GLU A 30 14.84 66.02 -9.38
N VAL A 31 15.01 65.65 -10.65
CA VAL A 31 14.30 64.50 -11.19
C VAL A 31 15.08 63.31 -10.67
N GLU A 32 14.67 62.79 -9.51
CA GLU A 32 14.78 61.35 -9.29
C GLU A 32 14.09 60.70 -10.49
N ALA A 33 14.86 59.93 -11.26
CA ALA A 33 14.24 58.93 -12.11
C ALA A 33 13.45 58.04 -11.15
N ALA A 34 12.12 58.05 -11.25
CA ALA A 34 11.33 57.02 -10.63
C ALA A 34 11.85 55.70 -11.22
N GLU A 35 12.46 54.86 -10.37
CA GLU A 35 12.59 53.44 -10.66
C GLU A 35 11.17 52.95 -10.93
N GLU A 36 10.92 52.39 -12.11
CA GLU A 36 9.72 51.57 -12.32
C GLU A 36 9.90 50.35 -11.41
N GLU A 37 9.23 50.32 -10.26
CA GLU A 37 9.17 49.12 -9.41
C GLU A 37 8.52 48.00 -10.24
N GLY A 38 9.28 46.93 -10.52
CA GLY A 38 8.77 45.72 -11.18
C GLY A 38 7.70 45.03 -10.32
N VAL A 39 6.91 44.13 -10.92
CA VAL A 39 5.88 43.38 -10.18
C VAL A 39 6.52 42.16 -9.52
N GLU A 40 6.42 42.05 -8.20
CA GLU A 40 6.92 40.91 -7.44
C GLU A 40 5.92 39.73 -7.44
N LEU A 41 6.43 38.53 -7.69
CA LEU A 41 5.69 37.26 -7.68
C LEU A 41 6.24 36.34 -6.60
N LYS A 42 5.35 35.53 -6.00
CA LYS A 42 5.71 34.47 -5.05
C LYS A 42 5.57 33.13 -5.78
N LEU A 43 6.65 32.68 -6.38
CA LEU A 43 6.72 31.45 -7.17
C LEU A 43 7.60 30.42 -6.45
N SER A 44 7.33 29.14 -6.70
CA SER A 44 8.13 28.01 -6.21
C SER A 44 9.52 27.93 -6.84
N ASN A 45 9.72 28.59 -7.98
CA ASN A 45 11.03 28.70 -8.62
C ASN A 45 11.47 30.18 -8.73
N PRO A 46 12.45 30.62 -7.93
CA PRO A 46 13.05 31.95 -8.05
C PRO A 46 13.64 32.25 -9.44
N ASP A 47 14.11 31.20 -10.14
CA ASP A 47 14.72 31.26 -11.46
C ASP A 47 13.71 31.00 -12.60
N ALA A 48 12.40 31.06 -12.33
CA ALA A 48 11.34 30.86 -13.31
C ALA A 48 11.55 31.70 -14.59
N SER A 49 11.25 31.08 -15.73
CA SER A 49 11.36 31.68 -17.05
C SER A 49 10.35 32.83 -17.24
N THR A 50 10.57 33.69 -18.23
CA THR A 50 9.67 34.80 -18.52
C THR A 50 8.24 34.33 -18.79
N TYR A 51 8.04 33.33 -19.64
CA TYR A 51 6.70 32.82 -19.93
C TYR A 51 6.03 32.20 -18.70
N THR A 52 6.79 31.58 -17.79
CA THR A 52 6.27 31.01 -16.55
C THR A 52 5.76 32.08 -15.60
N LYS A 53 6.53 33.17 -15.44
CA LYS A 53 6.12 34.35 -14.68
C LYS A 53 4.87 35.01 -15.27
N GLU A 54 4.83 35.14 -16.59
CA GLU A 54 3.68 35.70 -17.32
C GLU A 54 2.43 34.83 -17.17
N LEU A 55 2.56 33.50 -17.27
CA LEU A 55 1.45 32.57 -17.05
C LEU A 55 0.91 32.68 -15.63
N PHE A 56 1.78 32.65 -14.63
CA PHE A 56 1.37 32.79 -13.23
C PHE A 56 0.66 34.12 -12.98
N ALA A 57 1.23 35.22 -13.47
CA ALA A 57 0.64 36.54 -13.33
C ALA A 57 -0.71 36.66 -14.07
N TYR A 58 -0.85 36.01 -15.23
CA TYR A 58 -2.11 35.92 -15.96
C TYR A 58 -3.16 35.17 -15.15
N LEU A 59 -2.84 33.96 -14.67
CA LEU A 59 -3.77 33.14 -13.87
C LEU A 59 -4.22 33.89 -12.61
N LYS A 60 -3.27 34.42 -11.84
CA LYS A 60 -3.54 35.22 -10.64
C LYS A 60 -4.37 36.48 -10.94
N GLY A 61 -4.29 37.00 -12.16
CA GLY A 61 -4.91 38.24 -12.59
C GLY A 61 -6.31 38.12 -13.20
N LEU A 62 -6.79 36.90 -13.50
CA LEU A 62 -8.10 36.66 -14.14
C LEU A 62 -9.29 37.24 -13.35
N GLY A 63 -9.17 37.33 -12.02
CA GLY A 63 -10.22 37.88 -11.16
C GLY A 63 -11.46 36.99 -11.09
N GLY A 64 -12.52 37.50 -10.45
CA GLY A 64 -13.75 36.75 -10.19
C GLY A 64 -14.85 36.89 -11.25
N ASP A 65 -14.46 37.20 -12.50
CA ASP A 65 -15.38 37.49 -13.61
C ASP A 65 -15.29 36.44 -14.74
N GLU A 66 -14.15 35.73 -14.86
CA GLU A 66 -13.88 34.76 -15.92
C GLU A 66 -13.19 33.51 -15.33
N ILE A 67 -13.48 32.33 -15.88
CA ILE A 67 -12.86 31.05 -15.53
C ILE A 67 -12.43 30.31 -16.80
N LEU A 68 -11.18 29.83 -16.83
CA LEU A 68 -10.67 29.07 -17.97
C LEU A 68 -11.20 27.64 -17.94
N PHE A 69 -11.71 27.16 -19.08
CA PHE A 69 -12.09 25.77 -19.24
C PHE A 69 -10.91 24.93 -19.73
N GLY A 70 -10.69 23.79 -19.07
CA GLY A 70 -9.65 22.81 -19.41
C GLY A 70 -10.20 21.43 -19.72
N GLN A 71 -9.45 20.67 -20.52
CA GLN A 71 -9.72 19.25 -20.75
C GLN A 71 -8.42 18.43 -20.76
N GLN A 72 -8.39 17.31 -20.03
CA GLN A 72 -7.35 16.28 -20.12
C GLN A 72 -7.43 15.56 -21.48
N HIS A 73 -6.29 15.25 -22.10
CA HIS A 73 -6.19 14.60 -23.42
C HIS A 73 -7.00 15.29 -24.53
N ALA A 74 -7.08 16.62 -24.48
CA ALA A 74 -7.99 17.41 -25.31
C ALA A 74 -7.83 17.21 -26.84
N ILE A 75 -6.67 16.75 -27.31
CA ILE A 75 -6.36 16.60 -28.74
C ILE A 75 -6.03 15.17 -29.18
N ASP A 76 -5.88 14.23 -28.24
CA ASP A 76 -5.52 12.85 -28.52
C ASP A 76 -6.53 11.82 -28.00
N GLU A 77 -7.49 12.21 -27.15
CA GLU A 77 -8.64 11.37 -26.77
C GLU A 77 -9.98 12.06 -27.04
N GLY A 78 -10.97 11.26 -27.42
CA GLY A 78 -12.29 11.71 -27.85
C GLY A 78 -12.88 10.82 -28.93
N ILE A 79 -14.18 10.58 -28.83
CA ILE A 79 -14.87 9.60 -29.68
C ILE A 79 -15.14 10.14 -31.09
N THR A 80 -15.10 11.47 -31.26
CA THR A 80 -15.26 12.11 -32.57
C THR A 80 -13.94 12.25 -33.36
N LEU A 81 -12.80 11.90 -32.74
CA LEU A 81 -11.48 12.01 -33.36
C LEU A 81 -11.23 10.81 -34.30
N LYS A 82 -10.75 11.09 -35.52
CA LYS A 82 -10.46 10.09 -36.56
C LYS A 82 -8.99 10.00 -36.96
N ASN A 83 -8.11 10.76 -36.30
CA ASN A 83 -6.67 10.65 -36.49
C ASN A 83 -6.17 9.27 -36.01
N ASP A 84 -5.41 8.57 -36.86
CA ASP A 84 -4.87 7.23 -36.58
C ASP A 84 -3.69 7.25 -35.58
N GLY A 85 -3.43 6.09 -34.95
CA GLY A 85 -2.25 5.85 -34.12
C GLY A 85 -2.25 6.62 -32.79
N ASN A 86 -1.08 7.14 -32.40
CA ASN A 86 -0.88 7.88 -31.15
C ASN A 86 -1.29 9.35 -31.20
N ARG A 87 -1.82 9.84 -32.33
CA ARG A 87 -2.37 11.21 -32.46
C ARG A 87 -1.38 12.31 -32.01
N VAL A 88 -0.08 12.07 -32.23
CA VAL A 88 1.01 12.99 -31.90
C VAL A 88 0.76 14.35 -32.55
N ALA A 89 0.75 15.43 -31.76
CA ALA A 89 0.52 16.79 -32.23
C ALA A 89 -0.75 16.96 -33.09
N SER A 90 -1.81 16.23 -32.74
CA SER A 90 -3.12 16.31 -33.39
C SER A 90 -3.72 17.71 -33.36
N ASP A 91 -4.52 18.02 -34.38
CA ASP A 91 -5.32 19.25 -34.48
C ASP A 91 -6.83 19.01 -34.32
N GLN A 92 -7.23 17.77 -34.05
CA GLN A 92 -8.60 17.42 -33.68
C GLN A 92 -8.79 17.52 -32.17
N SER A 93 -10.01 17.76 -31.72
CA SER A 93 -10.36 17.87 -30.30
C SER A 93 -11.85 17.64 -30.13
N GLU A 94 -12.25 16.95 -29.06
CA GLU A 94 -13.67 16.72 -28.79
C GLU A 94 -14.39 18.04 -28.53
N VAL A 95 -13.80 18.91 -27.71
CA VAL A 95 -14.33 20.25 -27.41
C VAL A 95 -14.47 21.05 -28.69
N LYS A 96 -13.45 21.05 -29.55
CA LYS A 96 -13.52 21.78 -30.83
C LYS A 96 -14.63 21.26 -31.74
N ASN A 97 -14.84 19.95 -31.79
CA ASN A 97 -15.93 19.38 -32.57
C ASN A 97 -17.30 19.74 -31.97
N ALA A 98 -17.41 19.81 -30.64
CA ALA A 98 -18.63 20.15 -29.93
C ALA A 98 -19.02 21.64 -30.01
N VAL A 99 -18.05 22.56 -29.87
CA VAL A 99 -18.33 24.01 -29.71
C VAL A 99 -17.56 24.92 -30.67
N GLY A 100 -16.62 24.39 -31.45
CA GLY A 100 -15.88 25.14 -32.48
C GLY A 100 -14.56 25.76 -32.02
N GLU A 101 -14.28 25.77 -30.72
CA GLU A 101 -13.04 26.28 -30.10
C GLU A 101 -12.33 25.18 -29.30
N TYR A 102 -11.02 25.31 -29.05
CA TYR A 102 -10.29 24.38 -28.18
C TYR A 102 -10.45 24.79 -26.70
N PRO A 103 -10.23 23.89 -25.72
CA PRO A 103 -10.17 24.32 -24.32
C PRO A 103 -9.00 25.29 -24.10
N ALA A 104 -9.09 26.19 -23.11
CA ALA A 104 -7.99 27.10 -22.78
C ALA A 104 -6.82 26.37 -22.10
N VAL A 105 -7.10 25.32 -21.33
CA VAL A 105 -6.10 24.48 -20.64
C VAL A 105 -6.11 23.06 -21.25
N PHE A 106 -4.94 22.57 -21.62
CA PHE A 106 -4.73 21.25 -22.21
C PHE A 106 -3.95 20.39 -21.23
N GLY A 107 -4.57 19.30 -20.78
CA GLY A 107 -3.96 18.39 -19.82
C GLY A 107 -3.41 17.11 -20.45
N TRP A 108 -2.33 16.60 -19.86
CA TRP A 108 -1.73 15.30 -20.10
C TRP A 108 -1.27 14.68 -18.78
N ASP A 109 -0.88 13.41 -18.82
CA ASP A 109 -0.29 12.71 -17.69
C ASP A 109 1.12 12.17 -18.00
N THR A 110 1.94 11.97 -16.97
CA THR A 110 3.21 11.23 -17.06
C THR A 110 3.04 9.81 -17.60
N ASN A 111 1.85 9.21 -17.56
CA ASN A 111 1.53 7.96 -18.27
C ASN A 111 1.86 8.00 -19.76
N SER A 112 1.87 9.19 -20.37
CA SER A 112 2.36 9.37 -21.75
C SER A 112 3.88 9.13 -21.86
N LEU A 113 4.67 9.50 -20.85
CA LEU A 113 6.10 9.16 -20.77
C LEU A 113 6.33 7.69 -20.46
N ASP A 114 5.44 7.07 -19.68
CA ASP A 114 5.47 5.64 -19.35
C ASP A 114 4.91 4.74 -20.47
N GLY A 115 4.35 5.33 -21.52
CA GLY A 115 3.80 4.62 -22.68
C GLY A 115 2.46 3.92 -22.43
N ARG A 116 1.71 4.41 -21.45
CA ARG A 116 0.40 3.91 -21.02
C ARG A 116 -0.76 4.82 -21.43
N GLU A 117 -0.47 6.08 -21.78
CA GLU A 117 -1.42 6.96 -22.49
C GLU A 117 -0.88 7.54 -23.81
N ARG A 118 -1.80 7.93 -24.70
CA ARG A 118 -1.45 8.69 -25.91
C ARG A 118 -0.87 10.05 -25.50
N PRO A 119 0.18 10.55 -26.17
CA PRO A 119 0.74 10.07 -27.43
C PRO A 119 1.90 9.08 -27.29
N GLY A 120 2.10 8.49 -26.10
CA GLY A 120 3.18 7.55 -25.79
C GLY A 120 2.85 6.07 -25.93
N ASN A 121 1.57 5.72 -26.14
CA ASN A 121 1.10 4.33 -26.18
C ASN A 121 1.80 3.41 -27.16
N ALA A 122 1.79 2.12 -26.85
CA ALA A 122 2.08 1.08 -27.83
C ALA A 122 1.04 1.14 -28.97
N ILE A 123 1.50 0.94 -30.21
CA ILE A 123 0.63 0.84 -31.39
C ILE A 123 0.69 -0.60 -31.89
N GLY A 124 -0.37 -1.39 -31.62
CA GLY A 124 -0.33 -2.84 -31.79
C GLY A 124 0.66 -3.48 -30.80
N ASP A 125 1.40 -4.51 -31.23
CA ASP A 125 2.35 -5.22 -30.37
C ASP A 125 3.74 -4.54 -30.26
N VAL A 126 3.86 -3.27 -30.66
CA VAL A 126 5.14 -2.54 -30.70
C VAL A 126 5.13 -1.39 -29.71
N ALA A 127 5.90 -1.53 -28.64
CA ALA A 127 6.16 -0.48 -27.66
C ALA A 127 7.10 0.59 -28.25
N LEU A 128 6.83 1.87 -27.95
CA LEU A 128 7.71 2.97 -28.29
C LEU A 128 8.90 3.04 -27.31
N SER A 129 10.06 3.43 -27.83
CA SER A 129 11.21 3.73 -26.97
C SER A 129 10.96 4.98 -26.11
N TYR A 130 11.67 5.10 -25.00
CA TYR A 130 11.62 6.29 -24.13
C TYR A 130 11.79 7.60 -24.93
N GLU A 131 12.80 7.68 -25.80
CA GLU A 131 13.04 8.88 -26.62
C GLU A 131 11.87 9.21 -27.55
N GLU A 132 11.20 8.20 -28.13
CA GLU A 132 10.01 8.40 -28.97
C GLU A 132 8.83 8.92 -28.16
N ARG A 133 8.55 8.33 -26.99
CA ARG A 133 7.46 8.79 -26.10
C ARG A 133 7.67 10.23 -25.65
N LEU A 134 8.88 10.54 -25.19
CA LEU A 134 9.31 11.88 -24.81
C LEU A 134 9.14 12.90 -25.95
N ASN A 135 9.59 12.56 -27.17
CA ASN A 135 9.45 13.44 -28.33
C ASN A 135 7.98 13.61 -28.75
N ASN A 136 7.15 12.57 -28.63
CA ASN A 136 5.74 12.62 -28.96
C ASN A 136 4.98 13.55 -28.01
N LEU A 137 5.16 13.39 -26.69
CA LEU A 137 4.52 14.23 -25.70
C LEU A 137 4.96 15.70 -25.85
N ALA A 138 6.26 15.94 -26.00
CA ALA A 138 6.79 17.28 -26.22
C ALA A 138 6.21 17.93 -27.50
N ALA A 139 5.99 17.16 -28.56
CA ALA A 139 5.37 17.66 -29.80
C ALA A 139 3.89 18.03 -29.59
N SER A 140 3.13 17.22 -28.84
CA SER A 140 1.73 17.52 -28.50
C SER A 140 1.59 18.76 -27.61
N MET A 141 2.45 18.94 -26.61
CA MET A 141 2.45 20.13 -25.75
C MET A 141 2.81 21.41 -26.53
N LYS A 142 3.79 21.34 -27.44
CA LYS A 142 4.09 22.45 -28.38
C LYS A 142 2.89 22.77 -29.24
N LYS A 143 2.15 21.75 -29.70
CA LYS A 143 0.95 21.94 -30.49
C LYS A 143 -0.15 22.65 -29.70
N ALA A 144 -0.40 22.28 -28.45
CA ALA A 144 -1.33 23.00 -27.57
C ALA A 144 -0.94 24.48 -27.42
N HIS A 145 0.34 24.77 -27.17
CA HIS A 145 0.83 26.14 -27.09
C HIS A 145 0.62 26.93 -28.41
N GLU A 146 0.87 26.30 -29.57
CA GLU A 146 0.60 26.91 -30.89
C GLU A 146 -0.89 27.21 -31.11
N LEU A 147 -1.77 26.43 -30.50
CA LEU A 147 -3.23 26.63 -30.53
C LEU A 147 -3.70 27.71 -29.53
N GLY A 148 -2.78 28.29 -28.75
CA GLY A 148 -3.09 29.30 -27.73
C GLY A 148 -3.40 28.72 -26.34
N GLY A 149 -3.13 27.44 -26.13
CA GLY A 149 -3.41 26.73 -24.88
C GLY A 149 -2.34 26.90 -23.80
N ILE A 150 -2.77 26.75 -22.56
CA ILE A 150 -1.95 26.51 -21.38
C ILE A 150 -1.76 25.00 -21.23
N VAL A 151 -0.55 24.54 -20.90
CA VAL A 151 -0.24 23.12 -20.72
C VAL A 151 -0.24 22.78 -19.23
N THR A 152 -0.90 21.68 -18.87
CA THR A 152 -0.82 21.07 -17.54
C THR A 152 -0.48 19.58 -17.64
N LEU A 153 0.22 19.06 -16.64
CA LEU A 153 0.74 17.71 -16.56
C LEU A 153 0.44 17.13 -15.16
N SER A 154 -0.50 16.19 -15.08
CA SER A 154 -0.72 15.34 -13.91
C SER A 154 0.30 14.18 -13.90
N MET A 155 0.27 13.38 -12.82
CA MET A 155 1.09 12.17 -12.76
C MET A 155 0.35 10.98 -12.18
N HIS A 156 0.56 9.82 -12.79
CA HIS A 156 0.09 8.51 -12.31
C HIS A 156 1.18 7.42 -12.44
N PRO A 157 2.36 7.60 -11.81
CA PRO A 157 3.45 6.64 -11.86
C PRO A 157 3.05 5.24 -11.35
N ASN A 158 3.66 4.21 -11.93
CA ASN A 158 3.61 2.87 -11.35
C ASN A 158 4.17 2.88 -9.92
N ASN A 159 3.74 1.91 -9.12
CA ASN A 159 4.31 1.64 -7.81
C ASN A 159 5.78 1.22 -7.97
N PHE A 160 6.70 2.00 -7.38
CA PHE A 160 8.15 1.78 -7.49
C PHE A 160 8.67 0.57 -6.69
N VAL A 161 7.86 0.05 -5.76
CA VAL A 161 8.18 -1.09 -4.91
C VAL A 161 7.71 -2.38 -5.57
N THR A 162 6.41 -2.47 -5.88
CA THR A 162 5.77 -3.69 -6.39
C THR A 162 5.80 -3.81 -7.91
N GLY A 163 6.00 -2.71 -8.63
CA GLY A 163 5.85 -2.65 -10.09
C GLY A 163 4.40 -2.54 -10.58
N GLY A 164 3.42 -2.56 -9.66
CA GLY A 164 2.00 -2.37 -9.95
C GLY A 164 1.66 -0.98 -10.49
N ASN A 165 0.39 -0.76 -10.81
CA ASN A 165 -0.05 0.58 -11.25
C ASN A 165 -0.20 1.55 -10.06
N TYR A 166 -0.54 2.80 -10.34
CA TYR A 166 -0.70 3.85 -9.33
C TYR A 166 -1.72 3.55 -8.21
N LYS A 167 -2.64 2.59 -8.41
CA LYS A 167 -3.64 2.14 -7.42
C LYS A 167 -3.17 0.99 -6.54
N ASP A 168 -2.06 0.36 -6.88
CA ASP A 168 -1.44 -0.62 -6.00
C ASP A 168 -0.77 0.13 -4.85
N THR A 169 -1.41 0.15 -3.69
CA THR A 169 -0.98 0.92 -2.50
C THR A 169 -0.03 0.15 -1.59
N ALA A 170 0.37 -1.07 -1.97
CA ALA A 170 1.25 -1.89 -1.15
C ALA A 170 2.71 -1.39 -1.18
N GLY A 171 3.48 -1.78 -0.15
CA GLY A 171 4.93 -1.59 -0.12
C GLY A 171 5.44 -0.26 0.45
N ASN A 172 4.60 0.58 1.08
CA ASN A 172 5.00 1.84 1.71
C ASN A 172 5.83 2.75 0.78
N VAL A 173 5.38 2.87 -0.48
CA VAL A 173 6.16 3.39 -1.60
C VAL A 173 6.82 4.74 -1.31
N VAL A 174 6.10 5.69 -0.71
CA VAL A 174 6.63 7.03 -0.41
C VAL A 174 7.88 6.95 0.47
N ARG A 175 7.87 6.11 1.50
CA ARG A 175 9.05 5.91 2.35
C ARG A 175 10.20 5.31 1.55
N GLU A 176 9.92 4.29 0.75
CA GLU A 176 10.96 3.60 -0.03
C GLU A 176 11.62 4.46 -1.11
N ILE A 177 10.96 5.52 -1.58
CA ILE A 177 11.52 6.46 -2.58
C ILE A 177 12.17 7.70 -1.97
N LEU A 178 12.06 7.94 -0.66
CA LEU A 178 12.77 9.04 0.00
C LEU A 178 14.29 8.84 -0.01
N PRO A 179 15.10 9.93 0.07
CA PRO A 179 16.55 9.83 0.04
C PRO A 179 17.11 8.80 1.02
N GLY A 180 17.89 7.86 0.47
CA GLY A 180 18.62 6.83 1.24
C GLY A 180 17.88 5.52 1.42
N GLN A 181 16.67 5.42 0.87
CA GLN A 181 15.85 4.21 0.89
C GLN A 181 15.98 3.43 -0.43
N SER A 182 15.46 2.21 -0.46
CA SER A 182 15.82 1.20 -1.47
C SER A 182 15.40 1.55 -2.91
N LYS A 183 14.33 2.35 -3.09
CA LYS A 183 13.77 2.73 -4.39
C LYS A 183 14.08 4.18 -4.78
N HIS A 184 14.89 4.89 -4.00
CA HIS A 184 15.22 6.30 -4.25
C HIS A 184 15.79 6.56 -5.65
N GLU A 185 16.77 5.78 -6.08
CA GLU A 185 17.40 5.96 -7.41
C GLU A 185 16.44 5.61 -8.56
N VAL A 186 15.49 4.70 -8.34
CA VAL A 186 14.45 4.38 -9.32
C VAL A 186 13.52 5.58 -9.49
N PHE A 187 13.15 6.23 -8.38
CA PHE A 187 12.35 7.45 -8.42
C PHE A 187 13.10 8.62 -9.09
N ASN A 188 14.40 8.81 -8.80
CA ASN A 188 15.21 9.83 -9.48
C ASN A 188 15.26 9.61 -11.00
N ALA A 189 15.47 8.36 -11.44
CA ALA A 189 15.45 8.02 -12.86
C ALA A 189 14.08 8.27 -13.52
N TRP A 190 12.99 8.23 -12.75
CA TRP A 190 11.67 8.61 -13.22
C TRP A 190 11.50 10.14 -13.28
N LEU A 191 11.96 10.88 -12.26
CA LEU A 191 11.98 12.36 -12.27
C LEU A 191 12.81 12.93 -13.43
N ASP A 192 13.91 12.28 -13.80
CA ASP A 192 14.73 12.64 -14.96
C ASP A 192 13.91 12.70 -16.25
N GLN A 193 12.83 11.92 -16.36
CA GLN A 193 11.95 11.97 -17.53
C GLN A 193 11.15 13.27 -17.63
N ILE A 194 10.77 13.84 -16.47
CA ILE A 194 10.08 15.13 -16.38
C ILE A 194 11.08 16.27 -16.64
N VAL A 195 12.33 16.15 -16.17
CA VAL A 195 13.44 17.04 -16.51
C VAL A 195 13.66 17.09 -18.02
N ASP A 196 13.80 15.93 -18.66
CA ASP A 196 13.98 15.82 -20.11
C ASP A 196 12.81 16.41 -20.90
N LEU A 197 11.58 16.22 -20.43
CA LEU A 197 10.37 16.78 -21.04
C LEU A 197 10.37 18.31 -20.97
N SER A 198 10.60 18.86 -19.77
CA SER A 198 10.68 20.29 -19.52
C SER A 198 11.65 20.99 -20.47
N HIS A 199 12.85 20.43 -20.66
CA HIS A 199 13.88 21.01 -21.54
C HIS A 199 13.53 20.89 -23.04
N LYS A 200 12.68 19.92 -23.41
CA LYS A 200 12.23 19.75 -24.81
C LYS A 200 11.05 20.62 -25.17
N VAL A 201 10.21 21.01 -24.22
CA VAL A 201 8.96 21.78 -24.43
C VAL A 201 9.28 23.27 -24.60
N VAL A 202 9.88 23.60 -25.74
CA VAL A 202 10.21 24.98 -26.17
C VAL A 202 9.42 25.39 -27.42
N ASP A 203 9.13 26.68 -27.54
CA ASP A 203 8.47 27.27 -28.71
C ASP A 203 9.41 27.33 -29.92
N LYS A 204 8.89 27.82 -31.06
CA LYS A 204 9.67 27.96 -32.31
C LYS A 204 10.85 28.94 -32.22
N ASN A 205 10.88 29.82 -31.22
CA ASN A 205 11.96 30.77 -30.96
C ASN A 205 12.99 30.20 -29.97
N GLY A 206 12.69 29.04 -29.35
CA GLY A 206 13.50 28.42 -28.31
C GLY A 206 13.17 28.90 -26.89
N GLU A 207 12.08 29.65 -26.71
CA GLU A 207 11.59 30.04 -25.39
C GLU A 207 10.89 28.85 -24.72
N ALA A 208 11.13 28.63 -23.44
CA ALA A 208 10.53 27.50 -22.72
C ALA A 208 9.02 27.72 -22.53
N ILE A 209 8.21 26.75 -22.97
CA ILE A 209 6.75 26.79 -22.81
C ILE A 209 6.43 26.34 -21.37
N PRO A 210 5.62 27.09 -20.61
CA PRO A 210 5.29 26.70 -19.24
C PRO A 210 4.43 25.45 -19.16
N ILE A 211 4.68 24.63 -18.15
CA ILE A 211 3.93 23.44 -17.79
C ILE A 211 3.45 23.62 -16.34
N ILE A 212 2.14 23.50 -16.10
CA ILE A 212 1.63 23.33 -14.73
C ILE A 212 1.81 21.85 -14.38
N PHE A 213 2.74 21.51 -13.49
CA PHE A 213 2.95 20.14 -13.02
C PHE A 213 2.26 19.93 -11.68
N ARG A 214 1.53 18.82 -11.54
CA ARG A 214 0.67 18.56 -10.36
C ARG A 214 1.04 17.22 -9.70
N PRO A 215 2.11 17.19 -8.90
CA PRO A 215 2.58 15.95 -8.29
C PRO A 215 1.68 15.48 -7.14
N PHE A 216 1.57 14.16 -7.01
CA PHE A 216 0.92 13.42 -5.91
C PHE A 216 -0.50 13.90 -5.56
N HIS A 217 -1.30 14.27 -6.55
CA HIS A 217 -2.69 14.72 -6.35
C HIS A 217 -3.62 13.71 -5.65
N GLU A 218 -4.73 14.20 -5.09
CA GLU A 218 -5.75 13.42 -4.38
C GLU A 218 -5.22 12.62 -3.19
N GLN A 219 -4.12 13.05 -2.58
CA GLN A 219 -3.48 12.32 -1.47
C GLN A 219 -4.35 12.16 -0.22
N THR A 220 -5.38 12.99 -0.05
CA THR A 220 -6.39 12.83 1.02
C THR A 220 -7.31 11.62 0.79
N GLY A 221 -7.24 10.98 -0.39
CA GLY A 221 -7.85 9.68 -0.66
C GLY A 221 -6.90 8.51 -0.39
N SER A 222 -7.43 7.30 -0.47
CA SER A 222 -6.70 6.05 -0.18
C SER A 222 -6.55 5.12 -1.40
N TRP A 223 -6.82 5.63 -2.61
CA TRP A 223 -6.79 4.86 -3.86
C TRP A 223 -5.49 4.99 -4.66
N PHE A 224 -4.54 5.81 -4.19
CA PHE A 224 -3.19 5.91 -4.74
C PHE A 224 -2.15 5.54 -3.70
N TRP A 225 -0.99 5.04 -4.13
CA TRP A 225 0.08 4.62 -3.20
C TRP A 225 0.74 5.76 -2.43
N TRP A 226 0.49 7.01 -2.82
CA TRP A 226 0.89 8.20 -2.07
C TRP A 226 -0.25 8.77 -1.20
N GLY A 227 -1.38 8.05 -1.13
CA GLY A 227 -2.57 8.45 -0.37
C GLY A 227 -2.45 8.18 1.13
N GLN A 228 -3.35 8.79 1.89
CA GLN A 228 -3.32 8.85 3.36
C GLN A 228 -3.31 7.48 4.07
N SER A 229 -3.82 6.41 3.44
CA SER A 229 -3.80 5.06 4.02
C SER A 229 -2.40 4.42 4.07
N SER A 230 -1.48 4.92 3.26
CA SER A 230 -0.13 4.33 3.07
C SER A 230 0.99 5.34 3.29
N THR A 231 0.65 6.62 3.46
CA THR A 231 1.60 7.73 3.53
C THR A 231 1.18 8.67 4.66
N THR A 232 2.11 8.96 5.58
CA THR A 232 1.86 9.96 6.63
C THR A 232 1.93 11.38 6.06
N PRO A 233 1.29 12.38 6.69
CA PRO A 233 1.40 13.78 6.27
C PRO A 233 2.84 14.28 6.11
N GLU A 234 3.74 13.84 6.97
CA GLU A 234 5.14 14.26 6.98
C GLU A 234 5.96 13.54 5.89
N ASP A 235 5.68 12.27 5.62
CA ASP A 235 6.23 11.56 4.46
C ASP A 235 5.79 12.22 3.14
N TYR A 236 4.51 12.60 3.03
CA TYR A 236 3.98 13.31 1.86
C TYR A 236 4.67 14.67 1.66
N LYS A 237 4.78 15.49 2.71
CA LYS A 237 5.48 16.79 2.64
C LYS A 237 6.92 16.61 2.21
N ALA A 238 7.64 15.64 2.79
CA ALA A 238 9.04 15.38 2.47
C ALA A 238 9.24 15.00 0.98
N ILE A 239 8.42 14.07 0.45
CA ILE A 239 8.56 13.64 -0.95
C ILE A 239 8.12 14.71 -1.94
N PHE A 240 7.11 15.52 -1.59
CA PHE A 240 6.67 16.64 -2.41
C PHE A 240 7.78 17.70 -2.51
N ARG A 241 8.34 18.12 -1.37
CA ARG A 241 9.47 19.08 -1.33
C ARG A 241 10.66 18.57 -2.12
N TYR A 242 11.04 17.31 -1.88
CA TYR A 242 12.12 16.66 -2.61
C TYR A 242 11.91 16.68 -4.13
N THR A 243 10.70 16.39 -4.59
CA THR A 243 10.35 16.39 -6.02
C THR A 243 10.51 17.78 -6.64
N VAL A 244 9.99 18.82 -5.98
CA VAL A 244 10.09 20.20 -6.47
C VAL A 244 11.55 20.66 -6.53
N ASP A 245 12.31 20.43 -5.46
CA ASP A 245 13.72 20.79 -5.44
C ASP A 245 14.52 20.06 -6.52
N TYR A 246 14.29 18.74 -6.68
CA TYR A 246 14.97 17.95 -7.71
C TYR A 246 14.76 18.56 -9.09
N LEU A 247 13.52 18.93 -9.44
CA LEU A 247 13.22 19.56 -10.73
C LEU A 247 13.93 20.91 -10.90
N HIS A 248 13.94 21.75 -9.86
CA HIS A 248 14.58 23.07 -9.91
C HIS A 248 16.12 22.99 -9.98
N GLU A 249 16.74 22.11 -9.19
CA GLU A 249 18.19 21.87 -9.20
C GLU A 249 18.68 21.31 -10.54
N HIS A 250 17.82 20.60 -11.28
CA HIS A 250 18.09 20.11 -12.63
C HIS A 250 17.73 21.12 -13.74
N GLY A 251 17.43 22.36 -13.37
CA GLY A 251 17.31 23.50 -14.29
C GLY A 251 15.93 23.66 -14.95
N ASN A 252 14.88 23.06 -14.40
CA ASN A 252 13.53 23.20 -14.91
C ASN A 252 12.92 24.56 -14.51
N ASN A 253 13.15 25.56 -15.36
CA ASN A 253 12.66 26.92 -15.11
C ASN A 253 11.30 27.22 -15.75
N ASN A 254 10.65 26.22 -16.35
CA ASN A 254 9.35 26.37 -17.01
C ASN A 254 8.20 25.61 -16.34
N ILE A 255 8.34 25.21 -15.07
CA ILE A 255 7.28 24.50 -14.34
C ILE A 255 6.61 25.44 -13.33
N LEU A 256 5.28 25.36 -13.22
CA LEU A 256 4.50 25.84 -12.08
C LEU A 256 3.98 24.63 -11.30
N ILE A 257 4.04 24.65 -9.98
CA ILE A 257 3.66 23.52 -9.13
C ILE A 257 2.22 23.65 -8.63
N GLY A 258 1.38 22.67 -8.94
CA GLY A 258 0.02 22.53 -8.41
C GLY A 258 -0.04 21.54 -7.25
N PHE A 259 -0.67 21.94 -6.14
CA PHE A 259 -0.99 21.08 -5.01
C PHE A 259 -2.51 20.91 -4.95
N SER A 260 -3.01 19.68 -5.04
CA SER A 260 -4.45 19.42 -5.18
C SER A 260 -4.90 18.17 -4.43
N PRO A 261 -5.23 18.30 -3.14
CA PRO A 261 -6.03 17.33 -2.40
C PRO A 261 -7.38 17.02 -3.06
N ASN A 262 -7.97 15.87 -2.72
CA ASN A 262 -9.36 15.58 -3.07
C ASN A 262 -10.32 16.35 -2.15
N SER A 263 -11.51 16.69 -2.65
CA SER A 263 -12.54 17.39 -1.86
C SER A 263 -13.00 16.59 -0.64
N GLY A 264 -13.03 17.24 0.52
CA GLY A 264 -13.47 16.69 1.81
C GLY A 264 -14.73 17.40 2.35
N PRO A 265 -14.90 17.47 3.68
CA PRO A 265 -15.90 18.34 4.28
C PRO A 265 -15.71 19.79 3.81
N SER A 266 -16.80 20.45 3.45
CA SER A 266 -16.76 21.76 2.80
C SER A 266 -16.02 22.81 3.62
N GLY A 267 -14.99 23.40 3.02
CA GLY A 267 -14.21 24.48 3.61
C GLY A 267 -13.35 24.07 4.80
N ASP A 268 -13.07 22.76 4.96
CA ASP A 268 -12.17 22.26 5.98
C ASP A 268 -10.71 22.59 5.67
N LYS A 269 -10.29 23.74 6.20
CA LYS A 269 -8.94 24.26 6.03
C LYS A 269 -7.90 23.39 6.73
N GLU A 270 -8.22 22.83 7.89
CA GLU A 270 -7.22 22.08 8.67
C GLU A 270 -6.84 20.80 7.93
N HIS A 271 -7.85 20.03 7.51
CA HIS A 271 -7.65 18.84 6.69
C HIS A 271 -6.95 19.15 5.36
N TYR A 272 -7.37 20.21 4.65
CA TYR A 272 -6.75 20.57 3.36
C TYR A 272 -5.25 20.89 3.49
N PHE A 273 -4.85 21.60 4.56
CA PHE A 273 -3.46 22.04 4.75
C PHE A 273 -2.60 21.05 5.55
N GLU A 274 -3.18 19.95 6.03
CA GLU A 274 -2.46 18.92 6.81
C GLU A 274 -1.20 18.43 6.09
N THR A 275 -1.27 18.25 4.77
CA THR A 275 -0.18 17.76 3.92
C THR A 275 0.43 18.85 3.03
N TYR A 276 0.11 20.12 3.31
CA TYR A 276 0.63 21.23 2.53
C TYR A 276 2.16 21.33 2.69
N PRO A 277 2.93 21.26 1.58
CA PRO A 277 4.38 21.20 1.64
C PRO A 277 5.02 22.55 1.99
N GLY A 278 4.29 23.66 1.90
CA GLY A 278 4.77 25.00 2.23
C GLY A 278 4.67 25.99 1.07
N ASP A 279 4.71 27.28 1.40
CA ASP A 279 4.49 28.38 0.46
C ASP A 279 5.56 28.47 -0.65
N ASP A 280 6.77 27.96 -0.41
CA ASP A 280 7.89 27.98 -1.36
C ASP A 280 7.86 26.79 -2.33
N TYR A 281 6.93 25.85 -2.15
CA TYR A 281 6.83 24.63 -2.96
C TYR A 281 5.58 24.59 -3.85
N VAL A 282 4.64 25.54 -3.71
CA VAL A 282 3.35 25.51 -4.40
C VAL A 282 3.07 26.85 -5.08
N ASP A 283 2.71 26.82 -6.37
CA ASP A 283 2.26 28.00 -7.12
C ASP A 283 0.74 28.08 -7.22
N ILE A 284 0.09 26.92 -7.36
CA ILE A 284 -1.34 26.77 -7.57
C ILE A 284 -1.92 25.87 -6.46
N ILE A 285 -2.84 26.43 -5.69
CA ILE A 285 -3.63 25.76 -4.66
C ILE A 285 -4.90 25.23 -5.35
N GLY A 286 -4.94 23.93 -5.58
CA GLY A 286 -5.96 23.22 -6.35
C GLY A 286 -6.85 22.32 -5.51
N ILE A 287 -7.95 21.85 -6.08
CA ILE A 287 -8.74 20.77 -5.50
C ILE A 287 -9.35 19.93 -6.63
N ASP A 288 -9.49 18.65 -6.37
CA ASP A 288 -10.16 17.72 -7.28
C ASP A 288 -11.52 17.36 -6.70
N SER A 289 -12.58 17.51 -7.50
CA SER A 289 -13.95 17.24 -7.02
C SER A 289 -14.86 16.74 -8.14
N TYR A 290 -15.33 15.50 -7.98
CA TYR A 290 -16.28 14.86 -8.88
C TYR A 290 -17.66 14.76 -8.24
N ASP A 291 -18.70 14.93 -9.05
CA ASP A 291 -20.10 14.81 -8.61
C ASP A 291 -20.56 13.33 -8.57
N ASN A 292 -21.81 13.08 -8.15
CA ASN A 292 -22.38 11.74 -8.09
C ASN A 292 -23.08 11.38 -9.41
N LYS A 293 -22.65 10.30 -10.07
CA LYS A 293 -23.21 9.88 -11.39
C LYS A 293 -24.73 9.70 -11.40
N ASN A 294 -25.31 9.25 -10.28
CA ASN A 294 -26.74 8.97 -10.13
C ASN A 294 -27.56 10.18 -9.64
N ASN A 295 -26.91 11.23 -9.11
CA ASN A 295 -27.56 12.40 -8.54
C ASN A 295 -26.79 13.70 -8.82
N ALA A 296 -26.27 13.82 -10.03
CA ALA A 296 -25.43 14.94 -10.42
C ALA A 296 -26.22 16.26 -10.45
N GLY A 297 -25.55 17.35 -10.07
CA GLY A 297 -26.08 18.71 -10.05
C GLY A 297 -26.93 19.00 -8.81
N SER A 298 -26.67 18.29 -7.71
CA SER A 298 -27.36 18.52 -6.43
C SER A 298 -26.90 19.83 -5.79
N GLU A 299 -27.82 20.59 -5.18
CA GLU A 299 -27.48 21.84 -4.47
C GLU A 299 -26.49 21.61 -3.33
N ALA A 300 -26.56 20.44 -2.68
CA ALA A 300 -25.65 20.08 -1.61
C ALA A 300 -24.20 19.95 -2.11
N TRP A 301 -23.98 19.23 -3.21
CA TRP A 301 -22.63 19.10 -3.79
C TRP A 301 -22.11 20.44 -4.31
N ILE A 302 -22.95 21.20 -5.02
CA ILE A 302 -22.59 22.53 -5.54
C ILE A 302 -22.17 23.48 -4.43
N ASN A 303 -22.90 23.51 -3.31
CA ASN A 303 -22.54 24.38 -2.19
C ASN A 303 -21.26 23.94 -1.49
N ARG A 304 -20.99 22.62 -1.39
CA ARG A 304 -19.71 22.13 -0.87
C ARG A 304 -18.55 22.54 -1.77
N LEU A 305 -18.67 22.30 -3.08
CA LEU A 305 -17.68 22.72 -4.07
C LEU A 305 -17.41 24.23 -3.96
N ALA A 306 -18.46 25.06 -3.91
CA ALA A 306 -18.31 26.50 -3.79
C ALA A 306 -17.65 26.92 -2.47
N GLY A 307 -17.95 26.22 -1.37
CA GLY A 307 -17.29 26.42 -0.08
C GLY A 307 -15.80 26.12 -0.13
N ASP A 308 -15.41 25.01 -0.75
CA ASP A 308 -14.00 24.65 -0.98
C ASP A 308 -13.31 25.70 -1.84
N LEU A 309 -13.87 26.05 -2.99
CA LEU A 309 -13.28 27.05 -3.90
C LEU A 309 -13.14 28.43 -3.25
N GLN A 310 -14.06 28.83 -2.37
CA GLN A 310 -13.90 30.04 -1.58
C GLN A 310 -12.71 29.93 -0.63
N MET A 311 -12.57 28.82 0.10
CA MET A 311 -11.42 28.58 0.98
C MET A 311 -10.11 28.67 0.19
N LEU A 312 -10.01 28.02 -0.98
CA LEU A 312 -8.80 28.08 -1.81
C LEU A 312 -8.51 29.50 -2.29
N ALA A 313 -9.53 30.24 -2.75
CA ALA A 313 -9.36 31.61 -3.20
C ALA A 313 -8.83 32.53 -2.10
N GLU A 314 -9.35 32.39 -0.87
CA GLU A 314 -8.90 33.18 0.27
C GLU A 314 -7.45 32.85 0.67
N GLU A 315 -7.09 31.57 0.70
CA GLU A 315 -5.74 31.13 1.02
C GLU A 315 -4.74 31.48 -0.08
N ALA A 316 -5.12 31.31 -1.34
CA ALA A 316 -4.31 31.73 -2.48
C ALA A 316 -4.06 33.24 -2.46
N GLN A 317 -5.09 34.05 -2.20
CA GLN A 317 -4.93 35.49 -2.05
C GLN A 317 -3.98 35.85 -0.90
N ALA A 318 -4.15 35.23 0.27
CA ALA A 318 -3.33 35.48 1.45
C ALA A 318 -1.84 35.13 1.23
N ARG A 319 -1.58 34.04 0.51
CA ARG A 319 -0.23 33.51 0.23
C ARG A 319 0.38 34.06 -1.06
N GLY A 320 -0.40 34.83 -1.82
CA GLY A 320 -0.01 35.38 -3.11
C GLY A 320 0.10 34.35 -4.24
N LYS A 321 -0.64 33.24 -4.13
CA LYS A 321 -0.71 32.10 -5.04
C LYS A 321 -1.94 32.17 -5.96
N VAL A 322 -2.14 31.15 -6.79
CA VAL A 322 -3.30 30.96 -7.67
C VAL A 322 -4.25 29.91 -7.07
N SER A 323 -5.56 30.06 -7.22
CA SER A 323 -6.54 29.02 -6.90
C SER A 323 -7.11 28.38 -8.17
N ALA A 324 -7.36 27.07 -8.14
CA ALA A 324 -7.89 26.34 -9.28
C ALA A 324 -8.80 25.17 -8.88
N LEU A 325 -9.75 24.83 -9.74
CA LEU A 325 -10.46 23.55 -9.71
C LEU A 325 -9.69 22.61 -10.64
N THR A 326 -8.67 21.96 -10.07
CA THR A 326 -7.65 21.21 -10.84
C THR A 326 -8.25 20.01 -11.54
N GLU A 327 -9.28 19.39 -10.96
CA GLU A 327 -10.14 18.43 -11.64
C GLU A 327 -11.61 18.59 -11.23
N PHE A 328 -12.50 18.46 -12.21
CA PHE A 328 -13.93 18.30 -11.96
C PHE A 328 -14.63 17.48 -13.04
N GLY A 329 -15.77 16.91 -12.70
CA GLY A 329 -16.57 16.19 -13.68
C GLY A 329 -17.93 15.76 -13.15
N TYR A 330 -18.77 15.30 -14.09
CA TYR A 330 -20.10 14.77 -13.82
C TYR A 330 -20.07 13.61 -12.80
N SER A 331 -19.01 12.80 -12.85
CA SER A 331 -18.61 11.86 -11.80
C SER A 331 -17.19 11.35 -12.07
N ALA A 332 -16.60 10.62 -11.11
CA ALA A 332 -15.32 9.95 -11.31
C ALA A 332 -15.37 8.83 -12.39
N GLN A 333 -16.57 8.45 -12.86
CA GLN A 333 -16.76 7.52 -13.98
C GLN A 333 -17.32 8.23 -15.23
N GLY A 334 -17.23 9.55 -15.28
CA GLY A 334 -17.78 10.38 -16.34
C GLY A 334 -19.31 10.49 -16.33
N MET A 335 -19.87 11.03 -17.41
CA MET A 335 -21.31 11.15 -17.61
C MET A 335 -21.96 9.83 -18.05
N ASN A 336 -23.29 9.75 -17.94
CA ASN A 336 -24.05 8.63 -18.49
C ASN A 336 -24.20 8.78 -20.00
N GLU A 337 -24.43 7.69 -20.72
CA GLU A 337 -24.76 7.76 -22.16
C GLU A 337 -26.10 8.48 -22.39
N THR A 338 -27.09 8.22 -21.53
CA THR A 338 -28.39 8.91 -21.48
C THR A 338 -28.91 9.00 -20.04
N GLY A 339 -29.89 9.87 -19.77
CA GLY A 339 -30.51 10.02 -18.45
C GLY A 339 -29.75 10.95 -17.49
N ASN A 340 -28.92 11.84 -18.02
CA ASN A 340 -28.16 12.81 -17.27
C ASN A 340 -29.02 13.97 -16.76
N THR A 341 -28.52 14.66 -15.73
CA THR A 341 -29.00 15.98 -15.32
C THR A 341 -28.68 16.98 -16.42
N LEU A 342 -29.66 17.26 -17.29
CA LEU A 342 -29.42 17.97 -18.55
C LEU A 342 -28.84 19.38 -18.40
N ASP A 343 -29.10 20.07 -17.28
CA ASP A 343 -28.63 21.42 -16.99
C ASP A 343 -27.35 21.46 -16.14
N TRP A 344 -26.67 20.33 -15.94
CA TRP A 344 -25.50 20.20 -15.06
C TRP A 344 -24.41 21.25 -15.30
N TRP A 345 -23.97 21.44 -16.55
CA TRP A 345 -22.93 22.41 -16.90
C TRP A 345 -23.24 23.84 -16.43
N MET A 346 -24.47 24.30 -16.67
CA MET A 346 -24.90 25.63 -16.25
C MET A 346 -25.12 25.71 -14.74
N ARG A 347 -25.57 24.63 -14.09
CA ARG A 347 -25.69 24.59 -12.62
C ARG A 347 -24.34 24.75 -11.94
N ILE A 348 -23.29 24.09 -12.45
CA ILE A 348 -21.95 24.20 -11.87
C ILE A 348 -21.41 25.61 -12.08
N LEU A 349 -21.53 26.16 -13.29
CA LEU A 349 -21.09 27.52 -13.58
C LEU A 349 -21.80 28.55 -12.69
N GLU A 350 -23.13 28.47 -12.56
CA GLU A 350 -23.90 29.35 -11.66
C GLU A 350 -23.52 29.15 -10.20
N GLY A 351 -23.34 27.89 -9.79
CA GLY A 351 -22.96 27.48 -8.46
C GLY A 351 -21.59 27.96 -8.01
N ILE A 352 -20.70 28.27 -8.95
CA ILE A 352 -19.37 28.87 -8.70
C ILE A 352 -19.46 30.40 -8.84
N MET A 353 -19.99 30.89 -9.97
CA MET A 353 -19.89 32.30 -10.35
C MET A 353 -20.87 33.22 -9.60
N ASN A 354 -22.02 32.69 -9.16
CA ASN A 354 -23.11 33.43 -8.55
C ASN A 354 -23.57 32.84 -7.21
N ASN A 355 -22.68 32.15 -6.48
CA ASN A 355 -23.02 31.60 -5.18
C ASN A 355 -23.16 32.71 -4.11
N ASP A 356 -24.36 32.85 -3.55
CA ASP A 356 -24.62 33.86 -2.50
C ASP A 356 -23.93 33.50 -1.17
N ALA A 357 -23.80 32.20 -0.86
CA ALA A 357 -23.17 31.74 0.39
C ALA A 357 -21.64 31.81 0.31
N PHE A 358 -21.09 31.56 -0.88
CA PHE A 358 -19.65 31.48 -1.12
C PHE A 358 -19.20 32.40 -2.28
N PRO A 359 -19.32 33.74 -2.12
CA PRO A 359 -19.15 34.69 -3.22
C PRO A 359 -17.73 34.78 -3.78
N LYS A 360 -16.73 34.20 -3.10
CA LYS A 360 -15.34 34.15 -3.58
C LYS A 360 -14.99 32.90 -4.37
N ALA A 361 -15.88 31.90 -4.44
CA ALA A 361 -15.68 30.70 -5.26
C ALA A 361 -15.33 31.04 -6.72
N LYS A 362 -15.94 32.10 -7.23
CA LYS A 362 -15.71 32.65 -8.57
C LYS A 362 -14.29 33.18 -8.84
N GLU A 363 -13.45 33.38 -7.82
CA GLU A 363 -12.05 33.81 -7.98
C GLU A 363 -11.11 32.64 -8.38
N THR A 364 -11.68 31.45 -8.62
CA THR A 364 -10.99 30.28 -9.19
C THR A 364 -10.54 30.56 -10.62
N SER A 365 -9.25 30.38 -10.91
CA SER A 365 -8.65 30.79 -12.19
C SER A 365 -8.99 29.88 -13.36
N TYR A 366 -9.01 28.56 -13.14
CA TYR A 366 -9.38 27.58 -14.15
C TYR A 366 -10.10 26.38 -13.54
N MET A 367 -10.86 25.69 -14.39
CA MET A 367 -11.50 24.41 -14.09
C MET A 367 -11.20 23.42 -15.21
N LEU A 368 -10.61 22.28 -14.88
CA LEU A 368 -10.23 21.25 -15.86
C LEU A 368 -11.07 19.99 -15.67
N THR A 369 -11.68 19.49 -16.76
CA THR A 369 -12.38 18.21 -16.76
C THR A 369 -11.54 17.10 -17.38
N TRP A 370 -11.92 15.85 -17.13
CA TRP A 370 -11.11 14.68 -17.47
C TRP A 370 -11.23 14.23 -18.94
N ALA A 371 -10.53 13.16 -19.27
CA ALA A 371 -10.31 12.70 -20.64
C ALA A 371 -11.48 11.85 -21.18
N ASN A 372 -11.83 12.06 -22.46
CA ASN A 372 -12.83 11.26 -23.18
C ASN A 372 -12.23 9.96 -23.73
N PHE A 373 -11.84 9.03 -22.86
CA PHE A 373 -11.31 7.72 -23.28
C PHE A 373 -12.38 6.84 -23.96
N GLY A 374 -13.67 6.97 -23.61
CA GLY A 374 -14.77 6.27 -24.28
C GLY A 374 -16.00 6.01 -23.42
N LEU A 375 -17.01 5.36 -24.00
CA LEU A 375 -18.22 4.87 -23.31
C LEU A 375 -18.03 3.44 -22.78
N PRO A 376 -18.81 2.97 -21.78
CA PRO A 376 -19.83 3.70 -21.01
C PRO A 376 -19.28 4.53 -19.85
N ASN A 377 -17.96 4.44 -19.60
CA ASN A 377 -17.25 5.12 -18.52
C ASN A 377 -16.04 5.86 -19.09
N ASN A 378 -15.75 7.05 -18.59
CA ASN A 378 -14.71 7.98 -19.09
C ASN A 378 -15.11 8.82 -20.31
N MET A 379 -16.32 9.40 -20.24
CA MET A 379 -16.73 10.54 -21.06
C MET A 379 -16.98 11.74 -20.14
N TYR A 380 -16.35 12.88 -20.40
CA TYR A 380 -16.45 14.08 -19.57
C TYR A 380 -16.89 15.32 -20.35
N VAL A 381 -16.54 15.43 -21.64
CA VAL A 381 -17.06 16.46 -22.55
C VAL A 381 -18.09 15.85 -23.50
N PRO A 382 -19.31 16.40 -23.62
CA PRO A 382 -20.32 15.84 -24.52
C PRO A 382 -19.93 16.05 -25.98
N TYR A 383 -20.23 15.05 -26.81
CA TYR A 383 -19.84 15.03 -28.22
C TYR A 383 -20.95 15.54 -29.15
N GLU A 384 -20.54 16.15 -30.26
CA GLU A 384 -21.36 16.33 -31.48
C GLU A 384 -21.03 15.20 -32.46
N ASP A 385 -22.05 14.56 -33.04
CA ASP A 385 -21.86 13.44 -33.99
C ASP A 385 -21.47 13.96 -35.38
N VAL A 386 -20.32 14.63 -35.44
CA VAL A 386 -19.77 15.26 -36.66
C VAL A 386 -19.41 14.23 -37.74
N ASN A 387 -19.28 12.96 -37.36
CA ASN A 387 -18.95 11.86 -38.26
C ASN A 387 -20.17 11.06 -38.73
N GLY A 388 -21.31 11.16 -38.02
CA GLY A 388 -22.56 10.48 -38.33
C GLY A 388 -22.55 8.99 -37.98
N ASP A 389 -21.71 8.56 -37.04
CA ASP A 389 -21.49 7.17 -36.66
C ASP A 389 -21.75 6.87 -35.18
N LEU A 390 -22.25 7.84 -34.41
CA LEU A 390 -22.51 7.72 -32.97
C LEU A 390 -24.00 7.64 -32.61
N GLY A 391 -24.88 7.73 -33.60
CA GLY A 391 -26.33 7.63 -33.39
C GLY A 391 -27.01 8.95 -33.00
N GLY A 392 -26.32 10.07 -33.19
CA GLY A 392 -26.79 11.41 -32.83
C GLY A 392 -25.89 12.08 -31.78
N ASP A 393 -26.16 13.36 -31.54
CA ASP A 393 -25.43 14.16 -30.55
C ASP A 393 -25.71 13.69 -29.12
N HIS A 394 -24.72 13.82 -28.23
CA HIS A 394 -24.91 13.55 -26.81
C HIS A 394 -25.95 14.51 -26.19
N GLU A 395 -26.78 14.04 -25.26
CA GLU A 395 -27.89 14.84 -24.71
C GLU A 395 -27.46 16.05 -23.87
N LEU A 396 -26.23 16.06 -23.34
CA LEU A 396 -25.62 17.22 -22.66
C LEU A 396 -24.97 18.24 -23.61
N LEU A 397 -24.87 17.95 -24.91
CA LEU A 397 -24.25 18.87 -25.87
C LEU A 397 -24.92 20.26 -25.89
N PRO A 398 -26.27 20.40 -25.86
CA PRO A 398 -26.89 21.71 -25.87
C PRO A 398 -26.49 22.60 -24.69
N THR A 399 -26.41 22.03 -23.47
CA THR A 399 -26.06 22.82 -22.27
C THR A 399 -24.56 23.03 -22.13
N PHE A 400 -23.72 22.19 -22.72
CA PHE A 400 -22.30 22.49 -22.88
C PHE A 400 -22.06 23.62 -23.89
N LYS A 401 -22.87 23.72 -24.96
CA LYS A 401 -22.87 24.88 -25.86
C LYS A 401 -23.29 26.16 -25.14
N ASP A 402 -24.31 26.09 -24.27
CA ASP A 402 -24.70 27.22 -23.42
C ASP A 402 -23.57 27.62 -22.45
N TYR A 403 -22.87 26.65 -21.85
CA TYR A 403 -21.71 26.88 -21.00
C TYR A 403 -20.55 27.55 -21.76
N HIS A 404 -20.27 27.12 -22.99
CA HIS A 404 -19.27 27.73 -23.86
C HIS A 404 -19.63 29.15 -24.29
N ASP A 405 -20.90 29.39 -24.61
CA ASP A 405 -21.38 30.70 -25.07
C ASP A 405 -21.51 31.73 -23.92
N ASP A 406 -21.38 31.29 -22.66
CA ASP A 406 -21.39 32.17 -21.50
C ASP A 406 -20.11 33.01 -21.43
N ALA A 407 -20.25 34.32 -21.32
CA ALA A 407 -19.12 35.25 -21.32
C ALA A 407 -18.14 35.07 -20.15
N ARG A 408 -18.52 34.32 -19.11
CA ARG A 408 -17.66 34.00 -17.96
C ARG A 408 -16.74 32.82 -18.21
N THR A 409 -16.98 31.98 -19.21
CA THR A 409 -16.10 30.85 -19.51
C THR A 409 -15.12 31.24 -20.61
N VAL A 410 -13.85 30.85 -20.45
CA VAL A 410 -12.78 31.20 -21.38
C VAL A 410 -12.22 29.93 -22.01
N PHE A 411 -12.34 29.85 -23.33
CA PHE A 411 -11.76 28.81 -24.18
C PHE A 411 -10.50 29.34 -24.88
N ALA A 412 -9.80 28.50 -25.63
CA ALA A 412 -8.61 28.92 -26.37
C ALA A 412 -8.97 29.90 -27.50
N ASN A 413 -8.87 31.16 -27.16
CA ASN A 413 -8.84 32.30 -28.04
C ASN A 413 -7.46 32.93 -27.82
N GLY A 414 -6.72 33.24 -28.88
CA GLY A 414 -5.32 33.70 -28.86
C GLY A 414 -5.06 35.04 -28.15
N GLY A 415 -5.53 35.20 -26.90
CA GLY A 415 -5.17 36.25 -25.98
C GLY A 415 -3.67 36.22 -25.69
N ASN A 416 -3.13 37.39 -25.36
CA ASN A 416 -1.71 37.52 -25.03
C ASN A 416 -1.44 37.09 -23.58
N VAL A 417 -1.50 35.78 -23.30
CA VAL A 417 -0.95 35.25 -22.02
C VAL A 417 0.54 35.57 -21.95
N TYR A 418 1.26 35.31 -23.05
CA TYR A 418 2.71 35.45 -23.16
C TYR A 418 3.11 36.71 -23.93
N ASN A 419 4.37 37.13 -23.74
CA ASN A 419 4.99 38.31 -24.35
C ASN A 419 4.33 39.65 -23.95
N GLN A 420 3.98 39.81 -22.68
CA GLN A 420 3.33 41.01 -22.15
C GLN A 420 4.30 42.20 -22.00
N SER A 421 5.62 41.95 -22.07
CA SER A 421 6.68 42.96 -21.89
C SER A 421 6.64 43.65 -20.52
N VAL A 422 6.13 42.95 -19.50
CA VAL A 422 6.13 43.37 -18.08
C VAL A 422 7.36 42.76 -17.40
N ASP A 423 8.04 43.54 -16.56
CA ASP A 423 9.17 43.07 -15.77
C ASP A 423 8.67 42.44 -14.46
N TYR A 424 8.67 41.11 -14.41
CA TYR A 424 8.31 40.32 -13.24
C TYR A 424 9.56 39.84 -12.52
N THR A 425 9.62 40.11 -11.22
CA THR A 425 10.65 39.59 -10.31
C THR A 425 10.03 38.54 -9.39
N VAL A 426 10.79 37.52 -9.02
CA VAL A 426 10.35 36.52 -8.03
C VAL A 426 11.01 36.88 -6.70
N ILE A 427 10.23 36.81 -5.62
CA ILE A 427 10.74 36.99 -4.26
C ILE A 427 11.69 35.83 -3.95
N GLU A 428 12.88 36.14 -3.43
CA GLU A 428 13.81 35.10 -2.95
C GLU A 428 13.17 34.31 -1.80
N HIS A 429 13.35 32.99 -1.84
CA HIS A 429 12.91 32.09 -0.78
C HIS A 429 13.69 32.32 0.50
N GLU A 430 13.05 32.03 1.64
CA GLU A 430 13.76 32.07 2.93
C GLU A 430 14.75 30.91 3.03
N LYS A 431 15.76 31.07 3.87
CA LYS A 431 16.71 29.98 4.14
C LYS A 431 16.08 29.05 5.16
N ASP A 432 15.94 27.79 4.80
CA ASP A 432 15.32 26.78 5.64
C ASP A 432 16.11 25.47 5.61
N MET A 433 15.64 24.56 6.45
CA MET A 433 16.01 23.16 6.46
C MET A 433 14.75 22.33 6.59
N TYR A 434 14.76 21.14 6.00
CA TYR A 434 13.75 20.14 6.33
C TYR A 434 14.38 18.75 6.49
N VAL A 435 13.79 17.95 7.36
CA VAL A 435 14.22 16.57 7.61
C VAL A 435 13.60 15.64 6.57
N LEU A 436 14.43 14.78 5.98
CA LEU A 436 14.04 13.85 4.92
C LEU A 436 13.79 12.44 5.42
N ASN A 437 14.61 11.99 6.38
CA ASN A 437 14.57 10.61 6.88
C ASN A 437 15.28 10.52 8.24
N PRO A 438 14.70 9.88 9.26
CA PRO A 438 13.26 9.57 9.35
C PRO A 438 12.42 10.85 9.48
N THR A 439 11.23 10.84 8.89
CA THR A 439 10.24 11.92 9.01
C THR A 439 9.58 11.90 10.39
N ASN A 440 8.94 13.01 10.77
CA ASN A 440 8.34 13.14 12.09
C ASN A 440 7.23 12.09 12.29
N GLY A 441 7.19 11.48 13.47
CA GLY A 441 6.24 10.42 13.82
C GLY A 441 6.60 9.02 13.35
N THR A 442 7.81 8.82 12.80
CA THR A 442 8.32 7.50 12.38
C THR A 442 8.52 6.54 13.55
N LYS A 443 8.13 5.27 13.37
CA LYS A 443 8.46 4.15 14.26
C LYS A 443 9.84 3.57 13.88
N ILE A 444 10.81 3.66 14.79
CA ILE A 444 12.16 3.12 14.68
C ILE A 444 12.15 1.71 15.26
N THR A 445 12.23 0.71 14.38
CA THR A 445 12.26 -0.72 14.76
C THR A 445 13.65 -1.35 14.64
N LYS A 446 14.62 -0.62 14.06
CA LYS A 446 15.99 -1.10 13.87
C LYS A 446 16.98 0.03 14.21
N ALA A 447 18.18 -0.34 14.64
CA ALA A 447 19.28 0.60 14.85
C ALA A 447 20.62 0.00 14.41
N PRO A 448 21.61 0.82 14.01
CA PRO A 448 21.55 2.29 13.89
C PRO A 448 20.65 2.75 12.73
N ILE A 449 20.12 3.97 12.85
CA ILE A 449 19.41 4.68 11.78
C ILE A 449 20.27 5.83 11.23
N THR A 450 19.94 6.28 10.03
CA THR A 450 20.55 7.48 9.44
C THR A 450 19.59 8.66 9.57
N LEU A 451 19.99 9.68 10.32
CA LEU A 451 19.29 10.97 10.34
C LEU A 451 19.75 11.77 9.11
N ARG A 452 18.81 12.36 8.37
CA ARG A 452 19.08 13.08 7.13
C ARG A 452 18.25 14.35 7.01
N THR A 453 18.92 15.46 6.70
CA THR A 453 18.26 16.74 6.41
C THR A 453 18.78 17.35 5.12
N LYS A 454 17.98 18.24 4.55
CA LYS A 454 18.36 19.10 3.44
C LYS A 454 18.26 20.56 3.88
N VAL A 455 19.20 21.37 3.41
CA VAL A 455 19.23 22.82 3.63
C VAL A 455 19.04 23.50 2.29
N ASN A 456 18.06 24.41 2.19
CA ASN A 456 17.86 25.19 0.99
C ASN A 456 18.40 26.61 1.14
N HIS A 457 18.89 27.15 0.02
CA HIS A 457 19.39 28.53 -0.11
C HIS A 457 20.52 28.90 0.88
N GLY A 458 21.13 27.90 1.51
CA GLY A 458 22.16 28.07 2.51
C GLY A 458 23.54 28.36 1.92
N ASN A 459 24.33 29.14 2.65
CA ASN A 459 25.69 29.50 2.30
C ASN A 459 26.65 28.97 3.37
N ASN A 460 27.31 27.86 3.05
CA ASN A 460 28.14 27.08 3.98
C ASN A 460 27.40 26.71 5.28
N PRO A 461 26.31 25.93 5.20
CA PRO A 461 25.52 25.50 6.35
C PRO A 461 26.32 24.63 7.32
N ARG A 462 26.08 24.81 8.62
CA ARG A 462 26.36 23.81 9.66
C ARG A 462 25.03 23.28 10.18
N VAL A 463 24.81 21.98 10.13
CA VAL A 463 23.59 21.35 10.62
C VAL A 463 23.91 20.42 11.77
N THR A 464 23.06 20.40 12.78
CA THR A 464 23.24 19.58 13.98
C THR A 464 21.93 18.94 14.41
N TYR A 465 22.00 17.83 15.14
CA TYR A 465 20.86 17.28 15.87
C TYR A 465 21.14 17.24 17.37
N GLN A 466 20.08 17.26 18.17
CA GLN A 466 20.14 17.12 19.62
C GLN A 466 18.99 16.21 20.05
N VAL A 467 19.30 15.25 20.90
CA VAL A 467 18.32 14.33 21.48
C VAL A 467 17.94 14.83 22.86
N GLY A 468 16.67 15.18 23.08
CA GLY A 468 16.20 15.78 24.33
C GLY A 468 17.08 16.96 24.79
N ASN A 469 17.64 16.88 26.00
CA ASN A 469 18.57 17.89 26.55
C ASN A 469 20.06 17.50 26.42
N GLY A 470 20.38 16.57 25.51
CA GLY A 470 21.73 16.04 25.30
C GLY A 470 22.71 17.03 24.64
N GLU A 471 23.86 16.51 24.19
CA GLU A 471 24.81 17.29 23.39
C GLU A 471 24.30 17.51 21.96
N GLU A 472 24.61 18.66 21.38
CA GLU A 472 24.36 18.98 19.97
C GLU A 472 25.47 18.35 19.12
N ILE A 473 25.09 17.45 18.21
CA ILE A 473 26.00 16.65 17.38
C ILE A 473 25.88 17.11 15.92
N GLU A 474 27.01 17.35 15.26
CA GLU A 474 27.05 17.82 13.87
C GLU A 474 26.69 16.72 12.87
N LEU A 475 25.80 17.05 11.92
CA LEU A 475 25.52 16.23 10.75
C LEU A 475 26.52 16.57 9.65
N MET A 476 27.04 15.55 8.98
CA MET A 476 28.06 15.69 7.96
C MET A 476 27.43 15.73 6.57
N LEU A 477 27.83 16.70 5.74
CA LEU A 477 27.40 16.78 4.36
C LEU A 477 27.94 15.58 3.56
N THR A 478 27.04 14.70 3.12
CA THR A 478 27.30 13.49 2.33
C THR A 478 26.25 13.39 1.23
N ASP A 479 26.68 13.28 -0.03
CA ASP A 479 25.79 13.15 -1.20
C ASP A 479 24.70 14.23 -1.31
N GLY A 480 25.03 15.47 -0.92
CA GLY A 480 24.10 16.60 -0.98
C GLY A 480 23.19 16.77 0.24
N TYR A 481 23.25 15.84 1.20
CA TYR A 481 22.45 15.89 2.42
C TYR A 481 23.31 15.98 3.66
N TYR A 482 22.81 16.61 4.71
CA TYR A 482 23.44 16.56 6.03
C TYR A 482 22.98 15.28 6.72
N SER A 483 23.92 14.40 7.10
CA SER A 483 23.58 13.10 7.66
C SER A 483 24.44 12.69 8.88
N ALA A 484 23.86 11.88 9.76
CA ALA A 484 24.55 11.24 10.89
C ALA A 484 23.98 9.85 11.18
N GLN A 485 24.82 8.91 11.63
CA GLN A 485 24.37 7.64 12.19
C GLN A 485 23.93 7.85 13.64
N TYR A 486 22.77 7.31 14.00
CA TYR A 486 22.19 7.45 15.32
C TYR A 486 21.65 6.12 15.84
N THR A 487 22.07 5.76 17.05
CA THR A 487 21.52 4.62 17.80
C THR A 487 20.78 5.17 19.01
N PRO A 488 19.44 5.02 19.09
CA PRO A 488 18.70 5.36 20.29
C PRO A 488 19.26 4.65 21.52
N ALA A 489 19.29 5.34 22.67
CA ALA A 489 19.67 4.71 23.92
C ALA A 489 18.57 3.74 24.39
N ALA A 490 18.92 2.67 25.10
CA ALA A 490 17.98 1.65 25.58
C ALA A 490 16.87 2.20 26.47
N SER A 491 17.11 3.31 27.17
CA SER A 491 16.09 4.02 27.97
C SER A 491 14.94 4.61 27.14
N TYR A 492 15.07 4.65 25.82
CA TYR A 492 14.02 5.10 24.91
C TYR A 492 13.31 3.93 24.22
N ASN A 493 13.78 2.68 24.36
CA ASN A 493 13.10 1.55 23.75
C ASN A 493 11.76 1.30 24.48
N ASP A 494 10.70 1.04 23.72
CA ASP A 494 9.29 1.12 24.18
C ASP A 494 8.86 2.52 24.63
N SER A 495 9.37 3.56 23.96
CA SER A 495 9.03 4.94 24.28
C SER A 495 9.16 5.87 23.06
N SER A 496 8.95 7.15 23.28
CA SER A 496 9.17 8.20 22.28
C SER A 496 10.43 9.03 22.57
N ILE A 497 11.00 9.59 21.51
CA ILE A 497 12.21 10.39 21.59
C ILE A 497 12.08 11.66 20.73
N ASP A 498 12.38 12.80 21.33
CA ASP A 498 12.41 14.09 20.64
C ASP A 498 13.84 14.39 20.14
N VAL A 499 13.96 14.60 18.83
CA VAL A 499 15.20 14.96 18.13
C VAL A 499 15.03 16.34 17.49
N THR A 500 15.78 17.32 18.00
CA THR A 500 15.80 18.68 17.45
C THR A 500 16.96 18.86 16.48
N TYR A 501 16.63 19.22 15.25
CA TYR A 501 17.57 19.58 14.21
C TYR A 501 17.74 21.11 14.15
N ARG A 502 18.96 21.57 13.94
CA ARG A 502 19.29 22.99 13.85
C ARG A 502 20.21 23.27 12.70
N TYR A 503 19.90 24.32 11.96
CA TYR A 503 20.70 24.83 10.87
C TYR A 503 21.28 26.19 11.25
N TYR A 504 22.61 26.31 11.17
CA TYR A 504 23.36 27.52 11.41
C TYR A 504 24.10 28.02 10.17
N GLU A 505 24.21 29.35 10.06
CA GLU A 505 25.20 30.02 9.19
C GLU A 505 26.06 30.97 10.03
N THR A 506 27.39 30.82 9.96
CA THR A 506 28.33 31.72 10.67
C THR A 506 27.96 31.90 12.16
N ASP A 507 27.59 30.81 12.82
CA ASP A 507 27.12 30.71 14.22
C ASP A 507 25.74 31.34 14.53
N ALA A 508 25.02 31.90 13.55
CA ALA A 508 23.64 32.31 13.71
C ALA A 508 22.70 31.13 13.43
N LEU A 509 21.77 30.86 14.35
CA LEU A 509 20.68 29.91 14.11
C LEU A 509 19.77 30.50 13.04
N ILE A 510 19.61 29.77 11.94
CA ILE A 510 18.76 30.13 10.80
C ILE A 510 17.42 29.42 10.92
N ASP A 511 17.45 28.13 11.18
CA ASP A 511 16.25 27.30 11.26
C ASP A 511 16.38 26.19 12.31
N GLU A 512 15.24 25.78 12.88
CA GLU A 512 15.12 24.74 13.89
C GLU A 512 13.83 23.93 13.68
N GLU A 513 13.96 22.61 13.64
CA GLU A 513 12.85 21.67 13.49
C GLU A 513 12.97 20.57 14.56
N SER A 514 11.88 20.16 15.20
CA SER A 514 11.90 19.05 16.17
C SER A 514 10.99 17.93 15.70
N HIS A 515 11.54 16.71 15.68
CA HIS A 515 10.84 15.50 15.30
C HIS A 515 10.73 14.57 16.50
N ARG A 516 9.59 13.92 16.63
CA ARG A 516 9.36 12.85 17.58
C ARG A 516 9.38 11.50 16.86
N TYR A 517 10.14 10.56 17.39
CA TYR A 517 10.20 9.18 16.89
C TYR A 517 9.73 8.21 17.96
N PHE A 518 9.17 7.08 17.56
CA PHE A 518 8.70 6.01 18.44
C PHE A 518 9.65 4.83 18.34
N VAL A 519 10.27 4.40 19.43
CA VAL A 519 11.37 3.44 19.39
C VAL A 519 10.89 2.11 19.93
N THR A 520 10.92 1.08 19.08
CA THR A 520 10.55 -0.31 19.41
C THR A 520 11.53 -1.24 18.70
N ILE A 521 12.79 -1.11 19.06
CA ILE A 521 13.89 -1.86 18.44
C ILE A 521 13.88 -3.27 19.01
N ASP A 522 13.77 -4.27 18.12
CA ASP A 522 13.67 -5.67 18.47
C ASP A 522 14.82 -6.09 19.40
N GLU A 523 16.06 -5.78 19.01
CA GLU A 523 17.24 -6.02 19.83
C GLU A 523 18.18 -4.81 19.83
N LEU A 524 18.45 -4.27 21.01
CA LEU A 524 19.38 -3.17 21.21
C LEU A 524 20.55 -3.60 22.12
N PRO A 525 21.75 -3.87 21.55
CA PRO A 525 22.92 -4.20 22.35
C PRO A 525 23.40 -2.97 23.12
N ILE A 526 23.49 -3.10 24.45
CA ILE A 526 23.96 -2.03 25.34
C ILE A 526 25.47 -2.12 25.54
N LYS A 527 25.98 -3.33 25.80
CA LYS A 527 27.41 -3.58 26.02
C LYS A 527 27.76 -5.04 25.78
N THR A 528 28.85 -5.27 25.04
CA THR A 528 29.47 -6.60 24.88
C THR A 528 30.81 -6.67 25.59
N TYR A 529 31.06 -7.79 26.27
CA TYR A 529 32.32 -8.17 26.89
C TYR A 529 32.88 -9.39 26.14
N GLY A 530 33.83 -9.14 25.24
CA GLY A 530 34.43 -10.17 24.38
C GLY A 530 35.87 -10.58 24.76
N PHE A 531 36.35 -10.16 25.93
CA PHE A 531 37.64 -10.60 26.54
C PHE A 531 38.88 -10.69 25.60
N THR A 532 38.97 -9.80 24.61
CA THR A 532 40.05 -9.84 23.60
C THR A 532 41.43 -9.50 24.16
N GLU A 533 41.50 -8.61 25.15
CA GLU A 533 42.79 -8.17 25.74
C GLU A 533 43.00 -8.64 27.20
N ASP A 534 41.95 -8.67 28.02
CA ASP A 534 42.00 -9.04 29.44
C ASP A 534 40.64 -9.51 29.98
N ILE A 535 40.56 -9.75 31.30
CA ILE A 535 39.34 -10.16 32.03
C ILE A 535 39.06 -9.24 33.24
N ASP A 536 39.52 -7.99 33.22
CA ASP A 536 39.40 -7.08 34.37
C ASP A 536 37.94 -6.74 34.71
N ASP A 537 37.04 -6.89 33.74
CA ASP A 537 35.61 -6.62 33.83
C ASP A 537 34.80 -7.77 34.48
N ILE A 538 35.44 -8.84 34.95
CA ILE A 538 34.76 -9.97 35.59
C ILE A 538 35.50 -10.50 36.83
N LYS A 539 34.75 -10.97 37.82
CA LYS A 539 35.29 -11.67 39.00
C LYS A 539 34.48 -12.92 39.30
N THR A 540 35.07 -13.84 40.06
CA THR A 540 34.34 -14.97 40.65
C THR A 540 33.70 -14.60 41.99
N ASN A 541 32.48 -15.07 42.20
CA ASN A 541 31.76 -15.00 43.49
C ASN A 541 31.66 -16.36 44.19
N GLY A 542 32.53 -17.30 43.81
CA GLY A 542 32.58 -18.63 44.38
C GLY A 542 31.75 -19.65 43.62
N THR A 543 31.55 -20.78 44.29
CA THR A 543 31.01 -22.02 43.72
C THR A 543 30.12 -22.71 44.74
N TYR A 544 29.12 -23.46 44.26
CA TYR A 544 28.15 -24.13 45.11
C TYR A 544 27.81 -25.52 44.56
N SER A 545 27.33 -26.43 45.40
CA SER A 545 26.95 -27.80 45.00
C SER A 545 25.90 -28.38 45.96
N ASP A 546 25.12 -29.35 45.47
CA ASP A 546 24.09 -30.07 46.23
C ASP A 546 24.61 -31.13 47.20
N ILE A 547 25.89 -31.50 47.08
CA ILE A 547 26.54 -32.49 47.94
C ILE A 547 27.41 -31.82 49.00
N SER A 548 27.43 -32.41 50.20
CA SER A 548 28.18 -31.89 51.37
C SER A 548 29.71 -32.14 51.33
N GLY A 549 30.29 -32.40 50.15
CA GLY A 549 31.70 -32.73 49.92
C GLY A 549 32.61 -31.50 49.75
N ASP A 550 33.78 -31.70 49.14
CA ASP A 550 34.63 -30.57 48.70
C ASP A 550 33.90 -29.85 47.57
N THR A 551 33.50 -28.59 47.78
CA THR A 551 32.86 -27.79 46.73
C THR A 551 33.81 -27.56 45.56
N PRO A 552 33.30 -27.46 44.32
CA PRO A 552 34.12 -27.12 43.15
C PRO A 552 34.99 -25.89 43.44
N VAL A 553 36.20 -25.83 42.91
CA VAL A 553 37.06 -24.64 43.02
C VAL A 553 37.24 -24.07 41.63
N LEU A 554 36.71 -22.86 41.42
CA LEU A 554 36.78 -22.13 40.16
C LEU A 554 37.98 -21.17 40.17
N SER A 555 38.82 -21.25 39.15
CA SER A 555 39.79 -20.23 38.76
C SER A 555 39.45 -19.68 37.39
N VAL A 556 39.54 -18.36 37.25
CA VAL A 556 39.25 -17.65 36.00
C VAL A 556 40.51 -16.97 35.47
N SER A 557 40.72 -17.01 34.15
CA SER A 557 41.85 -16.37 33.49
C SER A 557 41.51 -15.93 32.07
N HIS A 558 42.18 -14.88 31.59
CA HIS A 558 42.21 -14.55 30.15
C HIS A 558 42.86 -15.69 29.35
N SER A 559 42.33 -15.97 28.17
CA SER A 559 42.84 -16.94 27.21
C SER A 559 42.77 -16.37 25.81
N ASP A 560 43.74 -16.69 24.96
CA ASP A 560 43.72 -16.34 23.53
C ASP A 560 42.77 -17.24 22.69
N PHE A 561 42.00 -18.10 23.36
CA PHE A 561 41.02 -19.00 22.75
C PHE A 561 40.04 -18.20 21.87
N ASN A 562 39.91 -18.59 20.61
CA ASN A 562 39.07 -17.93 19.59
C ASN A 562 39.28 -16.41 19.43
N GLY A 563 40.51 -15.91 19.68
CA GLY A 563 40.81 -14.48 19.60
C GLY A 563 40.64 -13.70 20.92
N GLY A 564 40.25 -14.39 22.00
CA GLY A 564 40.14 -13.87 23.35
C GLY A 564 38.88 -14.40 24.04
N ALA A 565 39.02 -15.05 25.19
CA ALA A 565 37.88 -15.58 25.96
C ALA A 565 38.19 -15.68 27.45
N LEU A 566 37.14 -15.81 28.26
CA LEU A 566 37.25 -16.14 29.67
C LEU A 566 37.38 -17.65 29.86
N ALA A 567 38.56 -18.11 30.28
CA ALA A 567 38.76 -19.51 30.65
C ALA A 567 38.28 -19.78 32.08
N LEU A 568 37.47 -20.83 32.23
CA LEU A 568 36.94 -21.30 33.51
C LEU A 568 37.57 -22.66 33.84
N GLU A 569 38.62 -22.64 34.65
CA GLU A 569 39.29 -23.84 35.16
C GLU A 569 38.62 -24.27 36.47
N VAL A 570 38.07 -25.48 36.51
CA VAL A 570 37.40 -26.01 37.71
C VAL A 570 38.07 -27.27 38.20
N THR A 571 38.30 -27.35 39.51
CA THR A 571 38.77 -28.58 40.18
C THR A 571 37.76 -29.05 41.22
N ASN A 572 37.78 -30.33 41.59
CA ASN A 572 36.82 -30.96 42.52
C ASN A 572 35.35 -30.88 42.05
N MET A 573 35.10 -31.00 40.74
CA MET A 573 33.75 -31.29 40.24
C MET A 573 33.44 -32.77 40.46
N GLU A 574 32.39 -33.07 41.23
CA GLU A 574 32.00 -34.44 41.56
C GLU A 574 30.94 -34.96 40.58
N PRO A 575 31.19 -36.09 39.89
CA PRO A 575 30.23 -36.64 38.90
C PRO A 575 28.90 -37.08 39.52
N GLU A 576 28.86 -37.35 40.83
CA GLU A 576 27.65 -37.77 41.55
C GLU A 576 26.76 -36.60 41.98
N ALA A 577 27.25 -35.36 41.91
CA ALA A 577 26.49 -34.16 42.26
C ALA A 577 25.34 -33.94 41.25
N TRP A 578 24.12 -33.72 41.76
CA TRP A 578 22.99 -33.43 40.89
C TRP A 578 23.10 -32.03 40.27
N TRP A 579 23.64 -31.06 41.00
CA TRP A 579 23.94 -29.73 40.46
C TRP A 579 25.20 -29.13 41.07
N GLN A 580 25.94 -28.37 40.25
CA GLN A 580 27.12 -27.61 40.65
C GLN A 580 27.09 -26.24 39.97
N GLU A 581 27.22 -25.16 40.74
CA GLU A 581 27.10 -23.76 40.29
C GLU A 581 28.46 -23.06 40.29
N LEU A 582 28.76 -22.38 39.19
CA LEU A 582 29.93 -21.53 38.99
C LEU A 582 29.46 -20.10 38.85
N LYS A 583 29.80 -19.25 39.83
CA LYS A 583 29.26 -17.89 39.91
C LYS A 583 30.27 -16.82 39.50
N LEU A 584 29.87 -16.01 38.54
CA LEU A 584 30.60 -14.88 37.99
C LEU A 584 29.82 -13.58 38.26
N GLU A 585 30.52 -12.45 38.33
CA GLU A 585 29.92 -11.12 38.44
C GLU A 585 30.70 -10.14 37.56
N LEU A 586 29.96 -9.37 36.77
CA LEU A 586 30.51 -8.29 35.96
C LEU A 586 30.87 -7.11 36.88
N THR A 587 32.11 -6.65 36.82
CA THR A 587 32.66 -5.63 37.73
C THR A 587 32.58 -4.21 37.15
N ASN A 588 32.42 -4.07 35.83
CA ASN A 588 32.46 -2.79 35.12
C ASN A 588 31.10 -2.41 34.50
N VAL A 589 30.06 -2.43 35.32
CA VAL A 589 28.69 -2.08 34.91
C VAL A 589 28.26 -0.67 35.36
N SER A 590 29.13 0.07 36.03
CA SER A 590 28.79 1.39 36.62
C SER A 590 28.43 2.49 35.62
N THR A 591 28.79 2.31 34.34
CA THR A 591 28.43 3.22 33.23
C THR A 591 27.21 2.74 32.45
N ILE A 592 26.62 1.60 32.85
CA ILE A 592 25.48 0.96 32.22
C ILE A 592 24.26 1.20 33.09
N ASP A 593 23.15 1.63 32.48
CA ASP A 593 21.88 1.64 33.17
C ASP A 593 21.29 0.22 33.18
N LEU A 594 21.60 -0.54 34.23
CA LEU A 594 21.17 -1.93 34.36
C LEU A 594 19.64 -2.08 34.46
N ALA A 595 18.90 -1.01 34.80
CA ALA A 595 17.43 -1.06 34.78
C ALA A 595 16.91 -1.28 33.35
N THR A 596 17.61 -0.76 32.34
CA THR A 596 17.24 -0.93 30.92
C THR A 596 17.66 -2.27 30.32
N VAL A 597 18.43 -3.11 31.03
CA VAL A 597 18.81 -4.43 30.53
C VAL A 597 17.69 -5.41 30.86
N ASN A 598 17.19 -6.15 29.88
CA ASN A 598 16.15 -7.18 30.07
C ASN A 598 16.51 -8.54 29.44
N GLN A 599 17.68 -8.61 28.78
CA GLN A 599 18.22 -9.87 28.26
C GLN A 599 19.74 -9.86 28.35
N VAL A 600 20.30 -11.04 28.62
CA VAL A 600 21.73 -11.30 28.54
C VAL A 600 21.98 -12.49 27.64
N GLU A 601 22.88 -12.32 26.68
CA GLU A 601 23.32 -13.35 25.75
C GLU A 601 24.82 -13.59 25.92
N TYR A 602 25.27 -14.84 25.82
CA TYR A 602 26.71 -15.16 25.83
C TYR A 602 26.98 -16.54 25.24
N ASP A 603 28.19 -16.71 24.73
CA ASP A 603 28.69 -17.98 24.22
C ASP A 603 29.34 -18.79 25.35
N VAL A 604 29.01 -20.07 25.44
CA VAL A 604 29.67 -21.02 26.35
C VAL A 604 30.21 -22.21 25.55
N TYR A 605 31.53 -22.33 25.52
CA TYR A 605 32.24 -23.44 24.88
C TYR A 605 32.46 -24.54 25.91
N VAL A 606 31.58 -25.54 25.92
CA VAL A 606 31.60 -26.67 26.87
C VAL A 606 32.38 -27.84 26.27
N PRO A 607 33.51 -28.30 26.86
CA PRO A 607 34.27 -29.43 26.34
C PRO A 607 33.38 -30.66 26.17
N VAL A 608 33.48 -31.36 25.04
CA VAL A 608 32.65 -32.58 24.83
C VAL A 608 32.93 -33.68 25.86
N SER A 609 34.10 -33.64 26.50
CA SER A 609 34.45 -34.50 27.64
C SER A 609 33.55 -34.28 28.86
N ALA A 610 32.75 -33.21 28.89
CA ALA A 610 31.93 -32.88 30.04
C ALA A 610 30.68 -33.75 30.23
N GLY A 611 30.30 -34.51 29.20
CA GLY A 611 29.18 -35.44 29.21
C GLY A 611 27.88 -34.86 28.65
N GLU A 612 26.90 -35.73 28.41
CA GLU A 612 25.59 -35.44 27.79
C GLU A 612 24.56 -34.93 28.82
N LYS A 613 24.67 -33.68 29.26
CA LYS A 613 23.80 -33.14 30.33
C LYS A 613 23.40 -31.68 30.16
N ALA A 614 22.39 -31.28 30.92
CA ALA A 614 21.88 -29.92 30.91
C ALA A 614 22.79 -28.92 31.64
N LEU A 615 22.89 -27.73 31.06
CA LEU A 615 23.49 -26.53 31.63
C LEU A 615 22.37 -25.53 31.92
N VAL A 616 22.25 -25.08 33.17
CA VAL A 616 21.31 -24.00 33.52
C VAL A 616 22.09 -22.70 33.60
N ASN A 617 21.72 -21.78 32.72
CA ASN A 617 22.26 -20.43 32.59
C ASN A 617 21.41 -19.49 33.44
N THR A 618 21.98 -18.96 34.52
CA THR A 618 21.24 -18.15 35.48
C THR A 618 21.79 -16.72 35.57
N VAL A 619 20.93 -15.72 35.44
CA VAL A 619 21.24 -14.31 35.70
C VAL A 619 20.61 -13.86 37.03
N MET A 620 21.33 -13.02 37.76
CA MET A 620 20.90 -12.34 38.98
C MET A 620 21.32 -10.86 38.93
N LEU A 621 20.53 -9.99 39.55
CA LEU A 621 20.74 -8.54 39.57
C LEU A 621 20.87 -8.03 41.01
N PRO A 622 22.07 -8.11 41.61
CA PRO A 622 22.30 -7.63 42.98
C PRO A 622 21.88 -6.16 43.16
N PRO A 623 21.39 -5.77 44.35
CA PRO A 623 21.51 -6.47 45.62
C PRO A 623 20.51 -7.62 45.82
N ASP A 624 19.55 -7.83 44.90
CA ASP A 624 18.71 -9.02 44.92
C ASP A 624 19.47 -10.24 44.40
N TRP A 625 19.86 -11.11 45.33
CA TRP A 625 20.54 -12.37 45.04
C TRP A 625 19.58 -13.57 45.07
N GLU A 626 18.31 -13.35 45.43
CA GLU A 626 17.31 -14.39 45.62
C GLU A 626 16.53 -14.64 44.33
N THR A 627 16.22 -13.59 43.58
CA THR A 627 15.56 -13.71 42.28
C THR A 627 16.55 -14.21 41.23
N LYS A 628 16.26 -15.37 40.65
CA LYS A 628 17.09 -16.06 39.66
C LYS A 628 16.31 -16.22 38.36
N TYR A 629 16.84 -15.66 37.29
CA TYR A 629 16.31 -15.84 35.94
C TYR A 629 17.14 -16.91 35.27
N SER A 630 16.53 -18.01 34.85
CA SER A 630 17.27 -19.19 34.40
C SER A 630 16.75 -19.72 33.08
N HIS A 631 17.65 -20.03 32.18
CA HIS A 631 17.39 -20.74 30.95
C HIS A 631 18.18 -22.05 30.96
N GLU A 632 17.48 -23.18 30.90
CA GLU A 632 18.10 -24.50 30.89
C GLU A 632 18.23 -25.00 29.46
N VAL A 633 19.44 -25.39 29.09
CA VAL A 633 19.75 -25.91 27.76
C VAL A 633 20.36 -27.30 27.90
N ASN A 634 20.12 -28.16 26.92
CA ASN A 634 20.84 -29.41 26.79
C ASN A 634 22.04 -29.18 25.86
N VAL A 635 23.26 -29.35 26.36
CA VAL A 635 24.48 -28.99 25.62
C VAL A 635 24.67 -29.82 24.34
N HIS A 636 24.00 -30.98 24.23
CA HIS A 636 24.08 -31.85 23.05
C HIS A 636 23.16 -31.41 21.90
N ASP A 637 22.23 -30.49 22.16
CA ASP A 637 21.34 -29.93 21.14
C ASP A 637 22.06 -28.83 20.33
N TYR A 638 23.32 -28.52 20.67
CA TYR A 638 24.14 -27.48 20.05
C TYR A 638 25.32 -28.07 19.27
N ASP A 639 25.75 -27.31 18.26
CA ASP A 639 26.86 -27.70 17.38
C ASP A 639 28.16 -27.92 18.14
N THR A 640 28.95 -28.87 17.63
CA THR A 640 30.30 -29.11 18.11
C THR A 640 31.30 -28.33 17.25
N VAL A 641 32.09 -27.47 17.88
CA VAL A 641 33.16 -26.70 17.24
C VAL A 641 34.53 -27.19 17.72
N THR A 642 35.47 -27.32 16.79
CA THR A 642 36.86 -27.70 17.11
C THR A 642 37.74 -26.45 17.19
N VAL A 643 38.32 -26.18 18.35
CA VAL A 643 39.26 -25.07 18.57
C VAL A 643 40.55 -25.62 19.15
N ASP A 644 41.70 -25.27 18.56
CA ASP A 644 43.03 -25.75 18.94
C ASP A 644 43.15 -27.30 19.06
N GLY A 645 42.37 -28.02 18.26
CA GLY A 645 42.36 -29.48 18.22
C GLY A 645 41.61 -30.15 19.37
N LYS A 646 40.74 -29.41 20.06
CA LYS A 646 39.77 -29.93 21.04
C LYS A 646 38.35 -29.55 20.64
N ASP A 647 37.41 -30.44 20.93
CA ASP A 647 36.00 -30.26 20.57
C ASP A 647 35.19 -29.71 21.75
N TYR A 648 34.32 -28.75 21.44
CA TYR A 648 33.44 -28.08 22.38
C TYR A 648 32.01 -28.04 21.83
N TYR A 649 31.01 -28.23 22.66
CA TYR A 649 29.64 -27.79 22.36
C TYR A 649 29.59 -26.26 22.45
N LEU A 650 29.14 -25.58 21.40
CA LEU A 650 28.95 -24.12 21.37
C LEU A 650 27.53 -23.78 21.81
N VAL A 651 27.35 -23.55 23.10
CA VAL A 651 26.06 -23.15 23.66
C VAL A 651 25.90 -21.64 23.55
N LYS A 652 24.95 -21.18 22.73
CA LYS A 652 24.47 -19.79 22.73
C LYS A 652 23.41 -19.64 23.81
N ALA A 653 23.80 -19.09 24.96
CA ALA A 653 22.91 -18.94 26.10
C ALA A 653 22.20 -17.59 26.06
N THR A 654 20.86 -17.62 26.07
CA THR A 654 20.01 -16.43 26.18
C THR A 654 19.20 -16.50 27.47
N VAL A 655 19.29 -15.46 28.29
CA VAL A 655 18.54 -15.37 29.55
C VAL A 655 17.75 -14.06 29.57
N ASP A 656 16.43 -14.20 29.50
CA ASP A 656 15.48 -13.11 29.62
C ASP A 656 15.10 -12.82 31.07
N PHE A 657 14.85 -11.56 31.37
CA PHE A 657 14.32 -11.12 32.64
C PHE A 657 13.55 -9.81 32.49
N PRO A 658 12.50 -9.58 33.31
CA PRO A 658 11.75 -8.34 33.26
C PRO A 658 12.62 -7.16 33.65
N GLU A 659 12.16 -5.96 33.30
CA GLU A 659 12.74 -4.72 33.77
C GLU A 659 12.75 -4.68 35.31
N VAL A 660 13.83 -4.14 35.89
CA VAL A 660 14.00 -4.07 37.35
C VAL A 660 14.11 -2.62 37.81
N GLU A 661 13.49 -2.29 38.95
CA GLU A 661 13.52 -0.92 39.48
C GLU A 661 14.94 -0.40 39.77
N SER A 662 15.86 -1.28 40.18
CA SER A 662 17.27 -0.94 40.38
C SER A 662 18.16 -2.18 40.49
N ALA A 663 19.37 -2.09 39.95
CA ALA A 663 20.44 -3.08 40.11
C ALA A 663 21.80 -2.38 40.28
N GLU A 664 22.63 -2.90 41.19
CA GLU A 664 23.99 -2.42 41.46
C GLU A 664 25.06 -3.20 40.68
N SER A 665 24.77 -4.45 40.32
CA SER A 665 25.66 -5.28 39.51
C SER A 665 24.87 -6.34 38.73
N LEU A 666 25.55 -7.14 37.91
CA LEU A 666 24.97 -8.28 37.21
C LEU A 666 25.84 -9.52 37.43
N ALA A 667 25.21 -10.61 37.86
CA ALA A 667 25.88 -11.88 38.11
C ALA A 667 25.34 -12.97 37.19
N ILE A 668 26.26 -13.78 36.67
CA ILE A 668 25.98 -14.94 35.82
C ILE A 668 26.40 -16.18 36.58
N SER A 669 25.52 -17.14 36.69
CA SER A 669 25.77 -18.45 37.27
C SER A 669 25.57 -19.52 36.21
N LEU A 670 26.59 -20.36 36.05
CA LEU A 670 26.54 -21.53 35.18
C LEU A 670 26.36 -22.75 36.07
N VAL A 671 25.18 -23.39 35.99
CA VAL A 671 24.83 -24.52 36.85
C VAL A 671 24.79 -25.81 36.03
N GLY A 672 25.84 -26.61 36.13
CA GLY A 672 25.90 -27.91 35.47
C GLY A 672 25.11 -28.96 36.24
N LYS A 673 24.22 -29.70 35.58
CA LYS A 673 23.51 -30.85 36.18
C LYS A 673 24.22 -32.16 35.82
N GLN A 674 25.04 -32.69 36.73
CA GLN A 674 25.86 -33.90 36.49
C GLN A 674 26.94 -33.74 35.39
N LEU A 675 27.41 -32.51 35.12
CA LEU A 675 28.56 -32.25 34.24
C LEU A 675 29.87 -32.45 34.99
N THR A 676 30.89 -32.96 34.30
CA THR A 676 32.27 -33.10 34.81
C THR A 676 33.23 -32.29 33.95
N PHE A 677 34.18 -31.55 34.52
CA PHE A 677 35.10 -30.75 33.69
C PHE A 677 36.54 -31.18 33.99
N ASP A 678 37.12 -31.96 33.09
CA ASP A 678 38.55 -32.33 33.14
C ASP A 678 39.44 -31.31 32.40
N ASP A 679 38.83 -30.53 31.51
CA ASP A 679 39.43 -29.45 30.72
C ASP A 679 38.71 -28.12 31.01
N PRO A 680 39.39 -26.96 30.86
CA PRO A 680 38.75 -25.66 30.95
C PRO A 680 37.67 -25.50 29.89
N PHE A 681 36.58 -24.86 30.28
CA PHE A 681 35.53 -24.41 29.37
C PHE A 681 35.57 -22.89 29.27
N PHE A 682 35.09 -22.32 28.16
CA PHE A 682 35.25 -20.90 27.88
C PHE A 682 33.92 -20.17 27.81
N VAL A 683 33.90 -18.92 28.25
CA VAL A 683 32.77 -17.99 28.06
C VAL A 683 33.26 -16.81 27.27
N ASP A 684 32.47 -16.36 26.30
CA ASP A 684 32.77 -15.21 25.47
C ASP A 684 31.50 -14.43 25.08
N ASN A 685 31.69 -13.25 24.49
CA ASN A 685 30.64 -12.41 23.92
C ASN A 685 29.46 -12.11 24.85
N ILE A 686 29.74 -11.88 26.15
CA ILE A 686 28.67 -11.53 27.10
C ILE A 686 28.07 -10.19 26.69
N THR A 687 26.86 -10.22 26.18
CA THR A 687 26.15 -9.08 25.63
C THR A 687 24.93 -8.78 26.48
N LEU A 688 24.90 -7.57 27.04
CA LEU A 688 23.73 -7.02 27.72
C LEU A 688 22.86 -6.34 26.67
N LYS A 689 21.58 -6.72 26.59
CA LYS A 689 20.62 -6.22 25.60
C LYS A 689 19.39 -5.61 26.28
N ASN A 690 18.78 -4.66 25.58
CA ASN A 690 17.37 -4.32 25.75
C ASN A 690 16.63 -4.85 24.52
N VAL A 691 15.68 -5.74 24.74
CA VAL A 691 14.88 -6.39 23.71
C VAL A 691 13.45 -5.88 23.85
N TYR A 692 12.90 -5.30 22.78
CA TYR A 692 11.49 -4.96 22.75
C TYR A 692 10.68 -6.23 22.49
N ARG A 693 9.62 -6.43 23.26
CA ARG A 693 8.63 -7.48 23.00
C ARG A 693 7.28 -6.81 22.94
N GLU A 694 6.63 -6.93 21.79
CA GLU A 694 5.27 -6.46 21.65
C GLU A 694 4.39 -7.22 22.65
N THR A 695 3.68 -6.47 23.48
CA THR A 695 2.73 -7.06 24.43
C THR A 695 1.64 -7.75 23.62
N VAL A 696 1.41 -9.04 23.87
CA VAL A 696 0.30 -9.76 23.26
C VAL A 696 -1.00 -9.02 23.61
N LYS A 697 -1.64 -8.41 22.60
CA LYS A 697 -2.87 -7.66 22.78
C LYS A 697 -3.95 -8.64 23.26
N ASP A 698 -4.50 -8.40 24.45
CA ASP A 698 -5.64 -9.16 24.94
C ASP A 698 -6.82 -8.95 23.96
N PRO A 699 -7.34 -10.01 23.31
CA PRO A 699 -8.40 -9.87 22.32
C PRO A 699 -9.68 -9.26 22.90
N LEU A 700 -9.86 -9.28 24.23
CA LEU A 700 -10.99 -8.67 24.91
C LEU A 700 -10.80 -7.16 25.11
N VAL A 701 -9.58 -6.62 25.03
CA VAL A 701 -9.31 -5.19 25.21
C VAL A 701 -9.44 -4.48 23.87
N VAL A 702 -10.38 -3.54 23.80
CA VAL A 702 -10.49 -2.63 22.66
C VAL A 702 -9.34 -1.64 22.72
N ASP A 703 -9.25 -0.92 23.85
CA ASP A 703 -8.19 0.04 24.13
C ASP A 703 -8.13 0.39 25.63
N ASP A 704 -6.92 0.39 26.19
CA ASP A 704 -6.59 0.88 27.53
C ASP A 704 -5.72 2.15 27.48
N PHE A 705 -5.44 2.67 26.28
CA PHE A 705 -4.71 3.90 25.99
C PHE A 705 -3.22 3.90 26.36
N GLU A 706 -2.66 2.78 26.78
CA GLU A 706 -1.25 2.67 27.20
C GLU A 706 -0.29 2.47 26.01
N SER A 707 -0.78 1.85 24.92
CA SER A 707 0.03 1.51 23.74
C SER A 707 0.52 2.70 22.92
N TYR A 708 0.09 3.92 23.26
CA TYR A 708 0.38 5.14 22.51
C TYR A 708 1.60 5.91 23.03
N MET A 709 2.35 5.38 23.99
CA MET A 709 3.61 5.97 24.50
C MET A 709 3.47 7.42 24.96
N GLY A 710 2.29 7.81 25.45
CA GLY A 710 1.98 9.19 25.84
C GLY A 710 1.87 10.18 24.68
N ASP A 711 1.71 9.71 23.44
CA ASP A 711 1.67 10.54 22.24
C ASP A 711 0.30 10.57 21.54
N ASN A 712 -0.28 11.77 21.49
CA ASN A 712 -1.59 11.98 20.86
C ASN A 712 -1.60 11.71 19.36
N ALA A 713 -0.47 11.83 18.65
CA ALA A 713 -0.45 11.56 17.22
C ALA A 713 -0.46 10.05 16.92
N LEU A 714 0.03 9.20 17.83
CA LEU A 714 -0.18 7.75 17.73
C LEU A 714 -1.64 7.39 17.99
N LEU A 715 -2.23 7.99 19.03
CA LEU A 715 -3.64 7.83 19.36
C LEU A 715 -4.53 8.25 18.18
N ASP A 716 -4.33 9.44 17.63
CA ASP A 716 -5.14 9.94 16.50
C ASP A 716 -5.03 9.05 15.27
N ARG A 717 -3.85 8.46 15.00
CA ARG A 717 -3.65 7.52 13.88
C ARG A 717 -4.35 6.18 14.08
N ALA A 718 -4.58 5.76 15.32
CA ALA A 718 -5.25 4.49 15.62
C ALA A 718 -6.77 4.55 15.43
N TYR A 719 -7.35 5.74 15.41
CA TYR A 719 -8.78 5.96 15.26
C TYR A 719 -9.11 6.69 13.95
N SER A 720 -10.21 6.30 13.28
CA SER A 720 -10.76 7.04 12.14
C SER A 720 -11.89 7.96 12.57
N ASP A 721 -11.98 9.13 11.95
CA ASP A 721 -13.03 10.12 12.19
C ASP A 721 -14.30 9.82 11.41
N ASN A 722 -15.46 10.13 12.01
CA ASN A 722 -16.74 10.05 11.33
C ASN A 722 -17.74 11.09 11.86
N GLY A 723 -18.34 11.85 10.95
CA GLY A 723 -19.31 12.92 11.27
C GLY A 723 -18.71 14.32 11.39
N ASP A 724 -19.26 15.12 12.30
CA ASP A 724 -18.80 16.47 12.63
C ASP A 724 -17.46 16.44 13.42
N PRO A 725 -16.71 17.56 13.52
CA PRO A 725 -15.35 17.58 14.06
C PRO A 725 -15.19 16.97 15.46
N ILE A 726 -14.11 16.21 15.63
CA ILE A 726 -13.74 15.53 16.88
C ILE A 726 -12.23 15.54 17.06
N ALA A 727 -11.76 15.74 18.29
CA ALA A 727 -10.36 15.61 18.66
C ALA A 727 -10.22 14.66 19.85
N VAL A 728 -9.17 13.83 19.84
CA VAL A 728 -8.84 12.97 20.98
C VAL A 728 -7.44 13.24 21.49
N SER A 729 -7.23 13.06 22.79
CA SER A 729 -5.92 13.19 23.42
C SER A 729 -5.79 12.35 24.67
N LEU A 730 -4.59 11.85 24.95
CA LEU A 730 -4.26 11.13 26.18
C LEU A 730 -4.32 12.07 27.40
N SER A 731 -4.82 11.54 28.51
CA SER A 731 -4.97 12.25 29.78
C SER A 731 -4.29 11.49 30.90
N GLU A 732 -3.29 12.10 31.54
CA GLU A 732 -2.63 11.52 32.71
C GLU A 732 -3.49 11.59 33.99
N SER A 733 -4.55 12.41 34.00
CA SER A 733 -5.35 12.69 35.21
C SER A 733 -6.78 12.17 35.17
N GLU A 734 -7.40 12.11 33.99
CA GLU A 734 -8.78 11.64 33.80
C GLU A 734 -8.75 10.20 33.29
N LYS A 735 -8.52 9.27 34.23
CA LYS A 735 -8.31 7.84 33.97
C LYS A 735 -8.76 6.99 35.16
N GLN A 736 -9.04 5.72 34.90
CA GLN A 736 -9.35 4.69 35.89
C GLN A 736 -8.10 3.90 36.29
N SER A 737 -7.30 3.48 35.32
CA SER A 737 -6.13 2.63 35.50
C SER A 737 -4.96 3.16 34.67
N GLY A 738 -3.83 2.44 34.65
CA GLY A 738 -2.68 2.82 33.81
C GLY A 738 -2.10 4.23 33.99
N ASP A 739 -1.33 4.65 32.98
CA ASP A 739 -0.73 5.96 32.89
C ASP A 739 -1.60 6.96 32.11
N TYR A 740 -2.49 6.51 31.24
CA TYR A 740 -3.31 7.36 30.37
C TYR A 740 -4.77 6.93 30.29
N GLY A 741 -5.67 7.91 30.21
CA GLY A 741 -7.04 7.74 29.72
C GLY A 741 -7.27 8.57 28.45
N LEU A 742 -8.44 8.48 27.85
CA LEU A 742 -8.83 9.22 26.65
C LEU A 742 -9.63 10.47 27.00
N THR A 743 -9.23 11.63 26.47
CA THR A 743 -10.08 12.82 26.34
C THR A 743 -10.73 12.79 24.96
N PHE A 744 -12.04 13.03 24.91
CA PHE A 744 -12.86 12.97 23.72
C PHE A 744 -13.64 14.29 23.56
N ASP A 745 -13.08 15.21 22.78
CA ASP A 745 -13.61 16.55 22.53
C ASP A 745 -14.42 16.55 21.23
N TYR A 746 -15.73 16.75 21.32
CA TYR A 746 -16.63 16.67 20.17
C TYR A 746 -17.28 18.02 19.86
N THR A 747 -17.59 18.22 18.57
CA THR A 747 -18.47 19.30 18.10
C THR A 747 -19.60 18.71 17.26
N LEU A 748 -20.85 18.93 17.65
CA LEU A 748 -22.04 18.58 16.87
C LEU A 748 -22.51 19.79 16.04
N GLY A 749 -22.43 19.64 14.73
CA GLY A 749 -22.71 20.65 13.72
C GLY A 749 -23.81 20.18 12.77
N SER A 750 -23.49 20.13 11.47
CA SER A 750 -24.46 19.85 10.42
C SER A 750 -24.69 18.36 10.17
N ALA A 751 -23.71 17.50 10.45
CA ALA A 751 -23.88 16.05 10.35
C ALA A 751 -24.80 15.53 11.46
N GLY A 752 -24.80 16.18 12.63
CA GLY A 752 -25.66 15.85 13.77
C GLY A 752 -25.12 14.69 14.61
N TYR A 753 -23.95 14.17 14.26
CA TYR A 753 -23.19 13.18 15.02
C TYR A 753 -21.69 13.44 14.83
N SER A 754 -20.87 12.98 15.77
CA SER A 754 -19.41 13.11 15.74
C SER A 754 -18.80 11.92 16.48
N GLY A 755 -17.87 11.19 15.88
CA GLY A 755 -17.37 9.95 16.48
C GLY A 755 -16.00 9.50 15.99
N LYS A 756 -15.42 8.58 16.77
CA LYS A 756 -14.14 7.92 16.49
C LYS A 756 -14.39 6.41 16.46
N GLN A 757 -13.73 5.72 15.54
CA GLN A 757 -13.81 4.26 15.41
C GLN A 757 -12.43 3.63 15.31
N VAL A 758 -12.30 2.38 15.78
CA VAL A 758 -11.08 1.57 15.73
C VAL A 758 -11.38 0.19 15.15
N SER A 759 -10.48 -0.31 14.30
CA SER A 759 -10.56 -1.68 13.77
C SER A 759 -9.92 -2.66 14.73
N LEU A 760 -10.53 -3.83 14.90
CA LEU A 760 -10.07 -4.88 15.81
C LEU A 760 -9.49 -6.11 15.10
N GLY A 761 -9.55 -6.17 13.76
CA GLY A 761 -8.94 -7.27 13.00
C GLY A 761 -9.63 -8.65 13.13
N GLY A 762 -10.83 -8.72 13.72
CA GLY A 762 -11.59 -9.97 13.84
C GLY A 762 -11.27 -10.76 15.11
N VAL A 763 -11.51 -10.18 16.28
CA VAL A 763 -11.27 -10.81 17.59
C VAL A 763 -12.48 -11.61 18.09
N ASP A 764 -12.21 -12.62 18.92
CA ASP A 764 -13.23 -13.45 19.55
C ASP A 764 -13.59 -12.96 20.96
N TRP A 765 -14.86 -12.60 21.17
CA TRP A 765 -15.41 -12.15 22.45
C TRP A 765 -16.35 -13.18 23.12
N SER A 766 -16.34 -14.44 22.67
CA SER A 766 -17.28 -15.50 23.09
C SER A 766 -17.27 -15.82 24.59
N GLU A 767 -16.19 -15.52 25.30
CA GLU A 767 -16.10 -15.73 26.76
C GLU A 767 -16.77 -14.62 27.59
N THR A 768 -17.31 -13.58 26.93
CA THR A 768 -17.89 -12.39 27.56
C THR A 768 -19.38 -12.27 27.27
N ASN A 769 -20.08 -11.35 27.95
CA ASN A 769 -21.51 -11.13 27.72
C ASN A 769 -21.89 -9.64 27.61
N GLY A 770 -20.91 -8.76 27.48
CA GLY A 770 -21.10 -7.35 27.20
C GLY A 770 -19.79 -6.58 27.10
N VAL A 771 -19.91 -5.27 26.97
CA VAL A 771 -18.78 -4.33 26.93
C VAL A 771 -18.77 -3.50 28.20
N SER A 772 -17.58 -3.13 28.68
CA SER A 772 -17.38 -2.14 29.73
C SER A 772 -16.33 -1.11 29.36
N PHE A 773 -16.49 0.09 29.91
CA PHE A 773 -15.50 1.17 29.87
C PHE A 773 -15.73 2.10 31.05
N TRP A 774 -14.67 2.74 31.53
CA TRP A 774 -14.79 3.89 32.43
C TRP A 774 -15.27 5.10 31.64
N LEU A 775 -16.14 5.90 32.25
CA LEU A 775 -16.68 7.13 31.68
C LEU A 775 -16.73 8.22 32.75
N ASN A 776 -16.21 9.40 32.43
CA ASN A 776 -16.40 10.62 33.20
C ASN A 776 -16.90 11.77 32.30
N HIS A 777 -17.96 12.44 32.70
CA HIS A 777 -18.46 13.64 32.02
C HIS A 777 -19.35 14.52 32.91
N GLU A 778 -19.36 15.82 32.61
CA GLU A 778 -20.40 16.74 33.08
C GLU A 778 -21.71 16.56 32.29
N ALA A 779 -22.83 17.04 32.81
CA ALA A 779 -24.14 16.90 32.15
C ALA A 779 -24.16 17.50 30.73
N GLN A 780 -24.55 16.71 29.72
CA GLN A 780 -24.48 17.04 28.29
C GLN A 780 -25.85 17.43 27.66
N GLY A 781 -26.87 17.74 28.48
CA GLY A 781 -28.21 18.04 27.98
C GLY A 781 -28.94 16.80 27.46
N GLU A 782 -29.70 16.89 26.36
CA GLU A 782 -30.43 15.75 25.78
C GLU A 782 -29.56 14.89 24.82
N ARG A 783 -28.23 15.09 24.84
CA ARG A 783 -27.28 14.31 24.03
C ARG A 783 -27.06 12.91 24.60
N HIS A 784 -26.60 12.01 23.74
CA HIS A 784 -26.27 10.63 24.09
C HIS A 784 -24.96 10.20 23.45
N LEU A 785 -24.34 9.19 24.07
CA LEU A 785 -23.23 8.43 23.50
C LEU A 785 -23.79 7.15 22.88
N THR A 786 -23.57 6.92 21.61
CA THR A 786 -23.81 5.65 20.93
C THR A 786 -22.52 4.84 20.93
N VAL A 787 -22.59 3.65 21.52
CA VAL A 787 -21.54 2.64 21.46
C VAL A 787 -21.92 1.68 20.34
N GLN A 788 -21.04 1.53 19.36
CA GLN A 788 -21.26 0.67 18.20
C GLN A 788 -20.20 -0.44 18.15
N VAL A 789 -20.63 -1.64 17.80
CA VAL A 789 -19.77 -2.81 17.57
C VAL A 789 -20.14 -3.47 16.25
N GLN A 790 -19.16 -3.86 15.43
CA GLN A 790 -19.40 -4.69 14.25
C GLN A 790 -19.04 -6.13 14.55
N VAL A 791 -20.03 -7.01 14.45
CA VAL A 791 -19.95 -8.40 14.93
C VAL A 791 -20.54 -9.33 13.87
N GLY A 792 -19.72 -10.23 13.32
CA GLY A 792 -20.13 -11.12 12.22
C GLY A 792 -20.69 -10.38 11.01
N GLY A 793 -20.08 -9.26 10.64
CA GLY A 793 -20.47 -8.43 9.49
C GLY A 793 -21.71 -7.55 9.68
N VAL A 794 -22.27 -7.47 10.90
CA VAL A 794 -23.44 -6.61 11.21
C VAL A 794 -23.06 -5.59 12.27
N SER A 795 -23.45 -4.34 12.05
CA SER A 795 -23.24 -3.23 12.98
C SER A 795 -24.37 -3.19 14.01
N PHE A 796 -24.02 -3.22 15.28
CA PHE A 796 -24.96 -3.10 16.39
C PHE A 796 -24.65 -1.87 17.23
N GLU A 797 -25.69 -1.24 17.76
CA GLU A 797 -25.61 -0.01 18.54
C GLU A 797 -26.35 -0.12 19.87
N SER A 798 -25.81 0.56 20.87
CA SER A 798 -26.50 0.83 22.13
C SER A 798 -26.22 2.25 22.61
N ASN A 799 -27.20 2.88 23.26
CA ASN A 799 -27.13 4.29 23.64
C ASN A 799 -27.00 4.47 25.15
N VAL A 800 -26.04 5.29 25.56
CA VAL A 800 -25.84 5.76 26.93
C VAL A 800 -26.32 7.21 27.03
N ALA A 801 -27.29 7.46 27.92
CA ALA A 801 -27.80 8.81 28.15
C ALA A 801 -26.80 9.65 28.96
N LEU A 802 -26.54 10.89 28.53
CA LEU A 802 -25.53 11.77 29.14
C LEU A 802 -26.14 13.00 29.84
N SER A 803 -27.45 12.95 30.14
CA SER A 803 -28.21 14.10 30.62
C SER A 803 -27.88 14.54 32.04
N ASP A 804 -27.36 13.62 32.86
CA ASP A 804 -26.84 13.87 34.19
C ASP A 804 -25.32 13.66 34.19
N ALA A 805 -24.57 14.41 35.01
CA ALA A 805 -23.13 14.16 35.18
C ALA A 805 -22.88 12.76 35.77
N TYR A 806 -21.83 12.09 35.31
CA TYR A 806 -21.50 10.72 35.68
C TYR A 806 -19.99 10.50 35.73
N GLU A 807 -19.55 9.68 36.68
CA GLU A 807 -18.18 9.18 36.81
C GLU A 807 -18.24 7.72 37.27
N GLY A 808 -17.70 6.78 36.49
CA GLY A 808 -17.63 5.38 36.85
C GLY A 808 -17.56 4.42 35.66
N VAL A 809 -17.64 3.11 35.95
CA VAL A 809 -17.68 2.07 34.91
C VAL A 809 -19.09 1.91 34.36
N VAL A 810 -19.22 2.13 33.05
CA VAL A 810 -20.40 1.77 32.28
C VAL A 810 -20.25 0.33 31.80
N THR A 811 -21.32 -0.45 31.91
CA THR A 811 -21.39 -1.83 31.39
C THR A 811 -22.63 -1.98 30.53
N ILE A 812 -22.49 -2.47 29.31
CA ILE A 812 -23.58 -2.66 28.35
C ILE A 812 -23.62 -4.16 27.98
N PRO A 813 -24.63 -4.92 28.44
CA PRO A 813 -24.83 -6.30 28.00
C PRO A 813 -25.01 -6.40 26.49
N PHE A 814 -24.49 -7.44 25.85
CA PHE A 814 -24.72 -7.65 24.41
C PHE A 814 -26.21 -7.79 24.05
N SER A 815 -27.05 -8.21 25.00
CA SER A 815 -28.51 -8.23 24.83
C SER A 815 -29.18 -6.85 24.70
N GLU A 816 -28.46 -5.76 25.00
CA GLU A 816 -28.94 -4.38 24.86
C GLU A 816 -28.51 -3.70 23.56
N PHE A 817 -27.68 -4.38 22.77
CA PHE A 817 -27.30 -3.93 21.43
C PHE A 817 -28.39 -4.32 20.42
N ALA A 818 -28.72 -3.39 19.53
CA ALA A 818 -29.67 -3.60 18.43
C ALA A 818 -28.96 -3.30 17.09
N PRO A 819 -29.34 -3.95 15.97
CA PRO A 819 -28.78 -3.61 14.67
C PRO A 819 -28.92 -2.10 14.39
N ALA A 820 -27.86 -1.49 13.86
CA ALA A 820 -27.87 -0.06 13.56
C ALA A 820 -29.03 0.28 12.60
N PRO A 821 -29.64 1.47 12.65
CA PRO A 821 -30.87 1.76 11.89
C PRO A 821 -30.79 1.60 10.36
N TRP A 822 -29.57 1.67 9.80
CA TRP A 822 -29.28 1.50 8.38
C TRP A 822 -28.98 0.05 7.98
N GLU A 823 -28.75 -0.86 8.93
CA GLU A 823 -28.49 -2.26 8.66
C GLU A 823 -29.67 -2.93 7.94
N SER A 824 -29.40 -3.73 6.92
CA SER A 824 -30.48 -4.45 6.23
C SER A 824 -31.10 -5.55 7.10
N ASN A 825 -30.32 -6.13 8.02
CA ASN A 825 -30.79 -7.19 8.92
C ASN A 825 -31.19 -6.63 10.30
N GLN A 826 -32.34 -5.97 10.35
CA GLN A 826 -32.91 -5.40 11.59
C GLN A 826 -33.34 -6.45 12.63
N THR A 827 -33.26 -7.74 12.30
CA THR A 827 -33.58 -8.86 13.19
C THR A 827 -32.35 -9.58 13.73
N ALA A 828 -31.15 -9.19 13.30
CA ALA A 828 -29.92 -9.79 13.79
C ALA A 828 -29.79 -9.59 15.30
N ILE A 829 -29.17 -10.56 15.96
CA ILE A 829 -28.76 -10.50 17.37
C ILE A 829 -27.27 -10.81 17.46
N ILE A 830 -26.63 -10.41 18.54
CA ILE A 830 -25.28 -10.87 18.87
C ILE A 830 -25.43 -12.27 19.50
N ASP A 831 -25.06 -13.30 18.74
CA ASP A 831 -25.12 -14.72 19.14
C ASP A 831 -23.72 -15.35 19.24
N SER A 832 -23.66 -16.60 19.69
CA SER A 832 -22.42 -17.36 19.91
C SER A 832 -21.57 -17.59 18.67
N GLU A 833 -22.11 -17.42 17.45
CA GLU A 833 -21.34 -17.56 16.20
C GLU A 833 -20.79 -16.20 15.77
N ARG A 834 -21.62 -15.16 15.77
CA ARG A 834 -21.20 -13.82 15.34
C ARG A 834 -20.14 -13.23 16.25
N ILE A 835 -20.24 -13.46 17.55
CA ILE A 835 -19.35 -12.87 18.56
C ILE A 835 -17.90 -13.38 18.49
N GLN A 836 -17.64 -14.43 17.71
CA GLN A 836 -16.29 -14.91 17.39
C GLN A 836 -15.56 -13.99 16.39
N GLN A 837 -16.29 -13.12 15.70
CA GLN A 837 -15.76 -12.26 14.62
C GLN A 837 -16.12 -10.80 14.89
N VAL A 838 -15.47 -10.17 15.86
CA VAL A 838 -15.63 -8.74 16.15
C VAL A 838 -14.58 -7.93 15.41
N THR A 839 -15.02 -7.06 14.51
CA THR A 839 -14.13 -6.36 13.56
C THR A 839 -13.95 -4.88 13.84
N GLN A 840 -14.88 -4.25 14.56
CA GLN A 840 -14.85 -2.81 14.81
C GLN A 840 -15.51 -2.44 16.14
N PHE A 841 -14.98 -1.40 16.78
CA PHE A 841 -15.60 -0.69 17.90
C PHE A 841 -15.65 0.82 17.60
N ALA A 842 -16.73 1.51 17.97
CA ALA A 842 -16.85 2.95 17.77
C ALA A 842 -17.64 3.65 18.87
N LEU A 843 -17.30 4.93 19.08
CA LEU A 843 -17.96 5.85 20.00
C LEU A 843 -18.48 7.05 19.19
N TYR A 844 -19.78 7.30 19.27
CA TYR A 844 -20.43 8.42 18.59
C TYR A 844 -21.20 9.29 19.56
N MET A 845 -21.00 10.60 19.47
CA MET A 845 -21.85 11.58 20.11
C MET A 845 -23.01 11.94 19.16
N GLY A 846 -24.23 11.95 19.70
CA GLY A 846 -25.44 12.32 18.94
C GLY A 846 -26.38 13.22 19.74
N GLY A 847 -27.14 14.07 19.05
CA GLY A 847 -28.17 14.92 19.65
C GLY A 847 -28.17 16.37 19.17
N GLU A 848 -28.47 17.31 20.08
CA GLU A 848 -28.53 18.74 19.76
C GLU A 848 -27.14 19.33 19.47
N THR A 849 -27.06 20.25 18.51
CA THR A 849 -25.81 20.95 18.11
C THR A 849 -25.06 21.56 19.30
N GLY A 850 -23.74 21.61 19.22
CA GLY A 850 -22.86 22.23 20.19
C GLY A 850 -21.67 21.33 20.56
N GLU A 851 -20.85 21.79 21.50
CA GLU A 851 -19.59 21.15 21.87
C GLU A 851 -19.65 20.52 23.27
N GLY A 852 -18.69 19.64 23.57
CA GLY A 852 -18.48 19.06 24.90
C GLY A 852 -17.29 18.11 24.95
N THR A 853 -16.98 17.64 26.16
CA THR A 853 -15.85 16.74 26.44
C THR A 853 -16.34 15.54 27.26
N LEU A 854 -15.91 14.34 26.88
CA LEU A 854 -16.05 13.10 27.64
C LEU A 854 -14.66 12.53 27.93
N PHE A 855 -14.53 11.74 28.99
CA PHE A 855 -13.31 10.99 29.28
C PHE A 855 -13.61 9.50 29.33
N PHE A 856 -12.74 8.68 28.73
CA PHE A 856 -12.87 7.22 28.68
C PHE A 856 -11.61 6.54 29.17
N ASP A 857 -11.75 5.33 29.70
CA ASP A 857 -10.62 4.45 30.02
C ASP A 857 -11.05 2.97 30.05
N ASP A 858 -10.11 2.03 29.99
CA ASP A 858 -10.31 0.58 30.11
C ASP A 858 -11.46 0.01 29.22
N ILE A 859 -11.47 0.32 27.91
CA ILE A 859 -12.52 -0.18 26.99
C ILE A 859 -12.28 -1.65 26.67
N LYS A 860 -13.22 -2.52 27.05
CA LYS A 860 -13.08 -3.97 26.85
C LYS A 860 -14.39 -4.74 26.83
N ALA A 861 -14.38 -5.89 26.18
CA ALA A 861 -15.36 -6.94 26.38
C ALA A 861 -15.18 -7.54 27.79
N THR A 862 -16.29 -7.79 28.49
CA THR A 862 -16.27 -8.28 29.87
C THR A 862 -17.44 -9.20 30.17
N ASN A 863 -17.30 -9.98 31.24
CA ASN A 863 -18.42 -10.71 31.82
C ASN A 863 -19.11 -9.84 32.89
N ILE A 864 -20.35 -9.45 32.62
CA ILE A 864 -21.23 -8.63 33.45
C ILE A 864 -22.05 -9.56 34.36
N ASP A 865 -21.83 -9.42 35.67
CA ASP A 865 -22.54 -10.18 36.69
C ASP A 865 -24.06 -9.96 36.62
N GLY A 866 -24.79 -11.04 36.33
CA GLY A 866 -26.26 -11.03 36.29
C GLY A 866 -26.88 -10.58 34.96
N ALA A 867 -26.07 -10.22 33.97
CA ALA A 867 -26.53 -10.06 32.59
C ALA A 867 -26.89 -11.42 31.95
N ALA A 868 -27.71 -11.38 30.89
CA ALA A 868 -28.00 -12.59 30.13
C ALA A 868 -26.72 -13.09 29.44
N PRO A 869 -26.48 -14.43 29.38
CA PRO A 869 -25.41 -14.95 28.54
C PRO A 869 -25.70 -14.61 27.07
N VAL A 870 -24.64 -14.55 26.26
CA VAL A 870 -24.79 -14.50 24.80
C VAL A 870 -25.65 -15.71 24.38
N PRO A 871 -26.75 -15.49 23.63
CA PRO A 871 -27.56 -16.60 23.14
C PRO A 871 -26.73 -17.54 22.28
N ASP A 872 -26.96 -18.85 22.42
CA ASP A 872 -26.54 -19.79 21.39
C ASP A 872 -27.09 -19.32 20.04
N LYS A 873 -26.34 -19.54 18.95
CA LYS A 873 -26.83 -19.34 17.58
C LYS A 873 -28.29 -19.79 17.50
N GLU A 874 -29.18 -18.88 17.14
CA GLU A 874 -30.60 -19.20 17.00
C GLU A 874 -30.71 -20.27 15.90
N ASP A 875 -30.86 -21.53 16.32
CA ASP A 875 -31.27 -22.60 15.44
C ASP A 875 -32.73 -22.29 15.07
N ASN A 876 -32.90 -21.57 13.97
CA ASN A 876 -34.21 -21.28 13.36
C ASN A 876 -34.92 -22.55 12.86
N GLY A 877 -34.48 -23.74 13.33
CA GLY A 877 -34.80 -25.02 12.75
C GLY A 877 -34.30 -25.10 11.31
N PRO A 878 -34.55 -26.23 10.62
CA PRO A 878 -34.46 -26.23 9.18
C PRO A 878 -35.44 -25.20 8.65
N ILE A 879 -34.91 -24.13 8.06
CA ILE A 879 -35.70 -23.25 7.21
C ILE A 879 -36.21 -24.17 6.10
N GLU A 880 -37.52 -24.39 6.04
CA GLU A 880 -38.13 -25.07 4.88
C GLU A 880 -38.00 -24.09 3.70
N LEU A 881 -36.87 -24.16 2.99
CA LEU A 881 -36.60 -23.35 1.82
C LEU A 881 -37.53 -23.82 0.70
N ASN A 882 -38.53 -23.00 0.40
CA ASN A 882 -39.38 -23.27 -0.75
C ASN A 882 -38.60 -22.91 -2.01
N PRO A 883 -38.37 -23.85 -2.94
CA PRO A 883 -37.61 -23.56 -4.14
C PRO A 883 -38.28 -22.42 -4.93
N ILE A 884 -37.48 -21.45 -5.35
CA ILE A 884 -37.95 -20.29 -6.10
C ILE A 884 -37.79 -20.61 -7.58
N HIS A 885 -38.90 -20.79 -8.30
CA HIS A 885 -38.87 -20.99 -9.75
C HIS A 885 -39.39 -19.74 -10.46
N LEU A 886 -38.51 -19.10 -11.21
CA LEU A 886 -38.85 -18.01 -12.12
C LEU A 886 -39.11 -18.64 -13.50
N THR A 887 -40.38 -18.73 -13.88
CA THR A 887 -40.81 -19.17 -15.22
C THR A 887 -41.37 -17.98 -16.00
N PHE A 888 -41.38 -18.09 -17.33
CA PHE A 888 -41.68 -16.96 -18.22
C PHE A 888 -42.97 -17.18 -19.05
N ASP A 889 -43.99 -17.79 -18.45
CA ASP A 889 -45.24 -18.16 -19.15
C ASP A 889 -46.07 -16.95 -19.64
N GLU A 890 -46.10 -15.85 -18.86
CA GLU A 890 -46.94 -14.67 -19.14
C GLU A 890 -46.23 -13.32 -18.94
N SER A 891 -45.03 -13.29 -18.33
CA SER A 891 -44.36 -12.10 -17.80
C SER A 891 -42.85 -12.30 -17.76
N LYS A 892 -42.05 -11.22 -17.94
CA LYS A 892 -40.58 -11.28 -17.88
C LYS A 892 -40.01 -11.15 -16.46
N GLU A 893 -40.84 -11.21 -15.42
CA GLU A 893 -40.41 -11.20 -14.01
C GLU A 893 -39.42 -10.08 -13.62
N ASP A 894 -39.66 -8.87 -14.13
CA ASP A 894 -38.85 -7.65 -13.94
C ASP A 894 -37.40 -7.72 -14.47
N PHE A 895 -37.07 -8.72 -15.30
CA PHE A 895 -35.79 -8.75 -15.98
C PHE A 895 -35.65 -7.61 -17.00
N SER A 896 -34.46 -7.01 -17.01
CA SER A 896 -34.03 -5.91 -17.86
C SER A 896 -32.81 -6.34 -18.69
N GLY A 897 -32.83 -6.01 -19.98
CA GLY A 897 -31.84 -6.37 -20.98
C GLY A 897 -32.33 -5.89 -22.34
N ALA A 898 -31.46 -5.28 -23.15
CA ALA A 898 -31.84 -4.83 -24.48
C ALA A 898 -32.25 -6.06 -25.33
N ASP A 899 -33.40 -5.98 -26.00
CA ASP A 899 -33.94 -7.02 -26.89
C ASP A 899 -34.41 -8.36 -26.29
N PHE A 900 -34.62 -8.45 -24.96
CA PHE A 900 -35.28 -9.60 -24.31
C PHE A 900 -36.77 -9.36 -24.05
N ASP A 901 -37.63 -10.31 -24.46
CA ASP A 901 -39.09 -10.30 -24.23
C ASP A 901 -39.62 -11.74 -24.09
N VAL A 902 -40.80 -11.92 -23.51
CA VAL A 902 -41.41 -13.26 -23.36
C VAL A 902 -42.00 -13.73 -24.69
N LYS A 903 -41.52 -14.89 -25.19
CA LYS A 903 -42.08 -15.54 -26.38
C LYS A 903 -42.24 -17.04 -26.14
N ALA A 904 -43.44 -17.53 -26.42
CA ALA A 904 -43.78 -18.96 -26.34
C ALA A 904 -43.48 -19.63 -24.98
N GLY A 905 -43.51 -18.88 -23.88
CA GLY A 905 -43.27 -19.37 -22.52
C GLY A 905 -41.83 -19.21 -22.02
N HIS A 906 -40.94 -18.62 -22.84
CA HIS A 906 -39.53 -18.42 -22.51
C HIS A 906 -39.17 -16.93 -22.55
N LEU A 907 -38.20 -16.52 -21.73
CA LEU A 907 -37.58 -15.20 -21.87
C LEU A 907 -36.60 -15.26 -23.05
N ASN A 908 -37.03 -14.71 -24.18
CA ASN A 908 -36.37 -14.81 -25.47
C ASN A 908 -35.65 -13.50 -25.80
N GLY A 909 -34.36 -13.57 -26.17
CA GLY A 909 -33.57 -12.40 -26.53
C GLY A 909 -32.61 -12.65 -27.69
N THR A 910 -32.20 -11.57 -28.36
CA THR A 910 -31.11 -11.64 -29.34
C THR A 910 -29.82 -11.20 -28.65
N VAL A 911 -28.81 -12.05 -28.66
CA VAL A 911 -27.49 -11.76 -28.08
C VAL A 911 -26.48 -11.55 -29.20
N ASN A 912 -25.66 -10.51 -29.06
CA ASN A 912 -24.54 -10.30 -29.98
C ASN A 912 -23.38 -11.19 -29.53
N LEU A 913 -22.76 -11.93 -30.46
CA LEU A 913 -21.59 -12.73 -30.17
C LEU A 913 -20.28 -11.89 -30.14
N GLU A 914 -20.35 -10.59 -30.44
CA GLU A 914 -19.28 -9.61 -30.32
C GLU A 914 -19.51 -8.78 -29.05
N GLY A 915 -18.99 -9.29 -27.93
CA GLY A 915 -19.10 -8.66 -26.62
C GLY A 915 -20.06 -9.35 -25.67
N LYS A 916 -20.40 -8.63 -24.61
CA LYS A 916 -21.15 -9.10 -23.46
C LYS A 916 -22.60 -8.63 -23.56
N THR A 917 -23.56 -9.56 -23.46
CA THR A 917 -24.98 -9.24 -23.35
C THR A 917 -25.51 -9.74 -22.01
N GLU A 918 -26.14 -8.89 -21.21
CA GLU A 918 -26.73 -9.28 -19.92
C GLU A 918 -28.26 -9.16 -19.94
N VAL A 919 -28.91 -10.08 -19.23
CA VAL A 919 -30.31 -9.95 -18.81
C VAL A 919 -30.38 -10.14 -17.30
N LYS A 920 -30.89 -9.15 -16.58
CA LYS A 920 -30.81 -9.09 -15.11
C LYS A 920 -31.99 -8.39 -14.46
N ARG A 921 -32.24 -8.71 -13.21
CA ARG A 921 -33.28 -8.08 -12.39
C ARG A 921 -32.69 -7.60 -11.07
N ASN A 922 -33.27 -6.53 -10.53
CA ASN A 922 -33.11 -6.23 -9.12
C ASN A 922 -33.62 -7.43 -8.31
N PHE A 923 -32.82 -7.84 -7.34
CA PHE A 923 -33.09 -9.01 -6.52
C PHE A 923 -32.86 -8.58 -5.07
N SER A 924 -33.90 -8.57 -4.24
CA SER A 924 -33.83 -8.05 -2.87
C SER A 924 -34.36 -9.08 -1.87
N GLN A 925 -33.89 -10.31 -2.02
CA GLN A 925 -34.23 -11.44 -1.14
C GLN A 925 -32.91 -12.07 -0.66
N SER A 926 -32.87 -12.47 0.62
CA SER A 926 -31.77 -13.31 1.12
C SER A 926 -31.81 -14.66 0.42
N LEU A 927 -30.63 -15.14 0.04
CA LEU A 927 -30.40 -16.48 -0.49
C LEU A 927 -29.74 -17.40 0.54
N ASP A 928 -29.72 -17.01 1.81
CA ASP A 928 -29.15 -17.85 2.88
C ASP A 928 -29.86 -19.21 2.94
N GLY A 929 -29.05 -20.27 2.91
CA GLY A 929 -29.49 -21.66 2.93
C GLY A 929 -29.83 -22.25 1.56
N TYR A 930 -29.99 -21.46 0.49
CA TYR A 930 -30.02 -22.01 -0.86
C TYR A 930 -28.60 -22.31 -1.32
N HIS A 931 -28.40 -23.45 -1.98
CA HIS A 931 -27.07 -23.86 -2.46
C HIS A 931 -26.90 -23.67 -3.96
N TYR A 932 -27.99 -23.53 -4.73
CA TYR A 932 -27.90 -23.47 -6.18
C TYR A 932 -28.82 -22.42 -6.79
N ILE A 933 -28.32 -21.70 -7.80
CA ILE A 933 -29.14 -21.00 -8.80
C ILE A 933 -28.93 -21.69 -10.15
N VAL A 934 -30.01 -22.13 -10.78
CA VAL A 934 -29.97 -22.90 -12.02
C VAL A 934 -30.78 -22.18 -13.10
N ALA A 935 -30.12 -21.70 -14.14
CA ALA A 935 -30.76 -21.12 -15.31
C ALA A 935 -30.79 -22.13 -16.46
N ARG A 936 -31.98 -22.50 -16.93
CA ARG A 936 -32.15 -23.40 -18.09
C ARG A 936 -32.20 -22.59 -19.38
N ILE A 937 -31.17 -22.70 -20.20
CA ILE A 937 -30.94 -21.83 -21.36
C ILE A 937 -30.76 -22.65 -22.63
N LYS A 938 -31.45 -22.28 -23.69
CA LYS A 938 -31.22 -22.76 -25.06
C LYS A 938 -30.82 -21.61 -25.95
N TYR A 939 -30.03 -21.89 -26.99
CA TYR A 939 -29.86 -20.93 -28.07
C TYR A 939 -29.97 -21.56 -29.46
N ASP A 940 -30.53 -20.78 -30.39
CA ASP A 940 -30.63 -21.11 -31.80
C ASP A 940 -29.84 -20.08 -32.63
N SER A 941 -28.98 -20.58 -33.53
CA SER A 941 -28.20 -19.78 -34.47
C SER A 941 -28.36 -20.32 -35.90
N THR A 942 -28.28 -19.44 -36.90
CA THR A 942 -28.33 -19.84 -38.32
C THR A 942 -26.97 -20.27 -38.88
N GLN A 943 -25.98 -20.49 -38.01
CA GLN A 943 -24.57 -20.74 -38.35
C GLN A 943 -24.07 -22.10 -37.88
N THR A 944 -23.00 -22.61 -38.51
CA THR A 944 -22.35 -23.89 -38.17
C THR A 944 -21.49 -23.81 -36.91
N GLU A 945 -21.51 -24.89 -36.11
CA GLU A 945 -21.09 -25.14 -34.71
C GLU A 945 -19.68 -24.67 -34.22
N ALA A 946 -18.90 -23.91 -34.98
CA ALA A 946 -17.49 -23.64 -34.64
C ALA A 946 -17.25 -22.53 -33.59
N ASN A 947 -18.28 -21.84 -33.08
CA ASN A 947 -18.16 -20.75 -32.10
C ASN A 947 -19.32 -20.83 -31.07
N ALA A 948 -19.22 -21.71 -30.08
CA ALA A 948 -20.28 -21.91 -29.10
C ALA A 948 -20.50 -20.64 -28.22
N LEU A 949 -21.76 -20.31 -27.95
CA LEU A 949 -22.13 -19.23 -27.03
C LEU A 949 -21.95 -19.71 -25.58
N LYS A 950 -21.34 -18.90 -24.72
CA LYS A 950 -21.23 -19.18 -23.29
C LYS A 950 -22.21 -18.33 -22.50
N ALA A 951 -22.61 -18.81 -21.34
CA ALA A 951 -23.43 -18.07 -20.39
C ALA A 951 -22.96 -18.32 -18.96
N LYS A 952 -23.12 -17.31 -18.09
CA LYS A 952 -22.92 -17.44 -16.65
C LYS A 952 -24.05 -16.78 -15.89
N VAL A 953 -24.50 -17.39 -14.81
CA VAL A 953 -25.45 -16.79 -13.87
C VAL A 953 -24.64 -16.01 -12.85
N PHE A 954 -25.06 -14.78 -12.53
CA PHE A 954 -24.37 -13.95 -11.55
C PHE A 954 -25.32 -13.35 -10.52
N ILE A 955 -24.77 -13.05 -9.34
CA ILE A 955 -25.40 -12.22 -8.32
C ILE A 955 -24.48 -11.06 -7.95
N LYS A 956 -25.06 -10.02 -7.34
CA LYS A 956 -24.28 -8.98 -6.64
C LYS A 956 -24.72 -8.89 -5.19
N THR A 957 -23.77 -8.90 -4.27
CA THR A 957 -24.02 -8.95 -2.82
C THR A 957 -23.43 -7.74 -2.09
N GLY A 958 -23.96 -7.46 -0.89
CA GLY A 958 -23.44 -6.43 0.01
C GLY A 958 -23.72 -4.99 -0.42
N GLU A 959 -23.13 -4.04 0.31
CA GLU A 959 -23.20 -2.60 0.00
C GLU A 959 -22.18 -2.18 -1.07
N ASP A 960 -21.08 -2.93 -1.19
CA ASP A 960 -20.03 -2.73 -2.20
C ASP A 960 -20.37 -3.31 -3.58
N TRP A 961 -21.55 -3.93 -3.73
CA TRP A 961 -21.99 -4.59 -4.97
C TRP A 961 -21.00 -5.65 -5.49
N ALA A 962 -20.41 -6.42 -4.57
CA ALA A 962 -19.46 -7.48 -4.86
C ALA A 962 -20.06 -8.48 -5.86
N TRP A 963 -19.33 -8.78 -6.93
CA TRP A 963 -19.82 -9.60 -8.03
C TRP A 963 -19.39 -11.05 -7.85
N LEU A 964 -20.37 -11.96 -7.92
CA LEU A 964 -20.16 -13.40 -7.84
C LEU A 964 -20.88 -14.07 -9.02
N ASP A 965 -20.27 -15.07 -9.65
CA ASP A 965 -20.87 -15.76 -10.79
C ASP A 965 -20.56 -17.27 -10.82
N SER A 966 -21.34 -17.99 -11.63
CA SER A 966 -21.25 -19.44 -11.80
C SER A 966 -20.00 -19.94 -12.52
N GLY A 967 -19.13 -19.05 -12.99
CA GLY A 967 -18.21 -19.34 -14.08
C GLY A 967 -18.93 -19.50 -15.42
N GLU A 968 -18.16 -19.54 -16.51
CA GLU A 968 -18.69 -19.64 -17.87
C GLU A 968 -19.14 -21.07 -18.22
N THR A 969 -20.42 -21.26 -18.54
CA THR A 969 -20.97 -22.51 -19.08
C THR A 969 -21.14 -22.41 -20.59
N THR A 970 -20.56 -23.35 -21.34
CA THR A 970 -20.72 -23.42 -22.79
C THR A 970 -22.10 -23.98 -23.16
N LEU A 971 -22.91 -23.19 -23.85
CA LEU A 971 -24.23 -23.62 -24.31
C LEU A 971 -24.12 -24.51 -25.57
N LYS A 972 -25.06 -25.44 -25.73
CA LYS A 972 -25.18 -26.32 -26.91
C LYS A 972 -26.25 -25.80 -27.86
N HIS A 973 -25.92 -25.70 -29.16
CA HIS A 973 -26.86 -25.20 -30.15
C HIS A 973 -28.07 -26.13 -30.26
N GLY A 974 -29.28 -25.56 -30.16
CA GLY A 974 -30.53 -26.30 -30.33
C GLY A 974 -30.97 -27.11 -29.10
N GLU A 975 -30.17 -27.14 -28.04
CA GLU A 975 -30.43 -27.90 -26.81
C GLU A 975 -30.52 -26.97 -25.59
N TYR A 976 -31.30 -27.36 -24.58
CA TYR A 976 -31.31 -26.69 -23.29
C TYR A 976 -30.11 -27.14 -22.47
N VAL A 977 -29.44 -26.17 -21.84
CA VAL A 977 -28.32 -26.37 -20.93
C VAL A 977 -28.66 -25.68 -19.61
N ASP A 978 -28.48 -26.40 -18.50
CA ASP A 978 -28.63 -25.86 -17.16
C ASP A 978 -27.30 -25.22 -16.74
N VAL A 979 -27.30 -23.90 -16.59
CA VAL A 979 -26.18 -23.12 -16.05
C VAL A 979 -26.36 -23.07 -14.53
N ILE A 980 -25.50 -23.78 -13.80
CA ILE A 980 -25.60 -23.98 -12.35
C ILE A 980 -24.60 -23.08 -11.64
N PHE A 981 -25.09 -22.24 -10.75
CA PHE A 981 -24.30 -21.45 -9.82
C PHE A 981 -24.37 -22.08 -8.44
N ASP A 982 -23.27 -22.68 -7.98
CA ASP A 982 -23.10 -23.15 -6.61
C ASP A 982 -22.80 -21.97 -5.67
N LEU A 983 -23.65 -21.79 -4.65
CA LEU A 983 -23.57 -20.72 -3.66
C LEU A 983 -22.79 -21.12 -2.40
N SER A 984 -22.27 -22.34 -2.30
CA SER A 984 -21.60 -22.86 -1.09
C SER A 984 -20.37 -22.07 -0.63
N THR A 985 -19.73 -21.33 -1.54
CA THR A 985 -18.58 -20.46 -1.27
C THR A 985 -18.93 -18.96 -1.33
N ALA A 986 -20.20 -18.63 -1.58
CA ALA A 986 -20.64 -17.24 -1.74
C ALA A 986 -20.90 -16.59 -0.37
N GLU A 987 -20.21 -15.49 -0.10
CA GLU A 987 -20.42 -14.68 1.10
C GLU A 987 -21.52 -13.62 0.89
N ASN A 988 -22.09 -13.12 1.99
CA ASN A 988 -23.12 -12.07 1.99
C ASN A 988 -24.42 -12.42 1.22
N LEU A 989 -24.82 -13.70 1.20
CA LEU A 989 -26.08 -14.17 0.61
C LEU A 989 -27.33 -13.61 1.30
N ASN A 990 -27.18 -13.12 2.52
CA ASN A 990 -28.19 -12.36 3.25
C ASN A 990 -28.52 -10.99 2.61
N ALA A 991 -27.67 -10.49 1.71
CA ALA A 991 -27.74 -9.15 1.13
C ALA A 991 -27.57 -9.13 -0.40
N VAL A 992 -28.23 -10.04 -1.13
CA VAL A 992 -28.25 -10.03 -2.60
C VAL A 992 -29.03 -8.81 -3.11
N ARG A 993 -28.48 -8.11 -4.12
CA ARG A 993 -29.00 -6.89 -4.75
C ARG A 993 -29.45 -7.08 -6.20
N GLU A 994 -28.76 -7.93 -6.96
CA GLU A 994 -29.00 -8.17 -8.39
C GLU A 994 -28.82 -9.67 -8.69
N LEU A 995 -29.65 -10.19 -9.60
CA LEU A 995 -29.54 -11.54 -10.16
C LEU A 995 -29.63 -11.41 -11.68
N GLY A 996 -28.70 -12.02 -12.41
CA GLY A 996 -28.70 -11.96 -13.86
C GLY A 996 -28.00 -13.11 -14.55
N ILE A 997 -28.10 -13.12 -15.87
CA ILE A 997 -27.40 -14.02 -16.77
C ILE A 997 -26.60 -13.16 -17.73
N GLU A 998 -25.32 -13.47 -17.85
CA GLU A 998 -24.40 -12.87 -18.80
C GLU A 998 -24.09 -13.86 -19.92
N PHE A 999 -24.25 -13.41 -21.16
CA PHE A 999 -23.91 -14.15 -22.37
C PHE A 999 -22.61 -13.62 -22.97
N ILE A 1000 -21.70 -14.53 -23.30
CA ILE A 1000 -20.36 -14.26 -23.79
C ILE A 1000 -20.18 -14.98 -25.12
N GLY A 1001 -19.94 -14.23 -26.19
CA GLY A 1001 -19.73 -14.77 -27.53
C GLY A 1001 -18.29 -14.63 -28.04
N ALA A 1002 -17.96 -15.44 -29.06
CA ALA A 1002 -16.63 -15.47 -29.69
C ALA A 1002 -16.62 -15.02 -31.17
N SER A 1003 -17.67 -14.36 -31.70
CA SER A 1003 -17.75 -14.07 -33.15
C SER A 1003 -18.61 -12.87 -33.55
N THR A 1004 -18.49 -12.38 -34.80
CA THR A 1004 -19.07 -11.10 -35.25
C THR A 1004 -20.57 -11.12 -35.62
N LYS A 1005 -21.42 -11.97 -35.03
CA LYS A 1005 -22.82 -12.17 -35.47
C LYS A 1005 -23.79 -12.50 -34.33
N GLU A 1006 -25.10 -12.43 -34.57
CA GLU A 1006 -26.15 -12.61 -33.55
C GLU A 1006 -26.58 -14.08 -33.33
N ALA A 1007 -27.03 -14.40 -32.11
CA ALA A 1007 -27.72 -15.63 -31.73
C ALA A 1007 -29.04 -15.32 -31.00
N VAL A 1008 -30.03 -16.20 -31.08
CA VAL A 1008 -31.29 -16.06 -30.33
C VAL A 1008 -31.24 -17.02 -29.15
N VAL A 1009 -31.45 -16.52 -27.94
CA VAL A 1009 -31.47 -17.31 -26.70
C VAL A 1009 -32.89 -17.39 -26.15
N ASP A 1010 -33.23 -18.53 -25.58
CA ASP A 1010 -34.45 -18.83 -24.84
C ASP A 1010 -34.05 -19.25 -23.42
N ILE A 1011 -34.44 -18.47 -22.41
CA ILE A 1011 -34.33 -18.87 -21.01
C ILE A 1011 -35.68 -19.45 -20.59
N ASP A 1012 -35.69 -20.73 -20.27
CA ASP A 1012 -36.89 -21.48 -19.91
C ASP A 1012 -37.30 -21.23 -18.47
N SER A 1013 -36.34 -21.32 -17.54
CA SER A 1013 -36.56 -21.01 -16.14
C SER A 1013 -35.26 -20.64 -15.43
N ILE A 1014 -35.39 -19.95 -14.29
CA ILE A 1014 -34.32 -19.75 -13.31
C ILE A 1014 -34.83 -20.28 -11.98
N SER A 1015 -34.18 -21.30 -11.43
CA SER A 1015 -34.57 -21.95 -10.18
C SER A 1015 -33.53 -21.68 -9.10
N ILE A 1016 -33.97 -21.29 -7.90
CA ILE A 1016 -33.10 -21.11 -6.73
C ILE A 1016 -33.51 -22.17 -5.71
N VAL A 1017 -32.59 -23.09 -5.42
CA VAL A 1017 -32.88 -24.36 -4.74
C VAL A 1017 -31.80 -24.71 -3.72
N GLU A 1018 -32.19 -25.43 -2.68
CA GLU A 1018 -31.28 -25.98 -1.66
C GLU A 1018 -30.57 -27.23 -2.19
N THR A 1019 -31.27 -28.06 -2.96
CA THR A 1019 -30.70 -29.24 -3.63
C THR A 1019 -31.18 -29.31 -5.08
N LEU A 1020 -30.35 -29.85 -5.98
CA LEU A 1020 -30.69 -29.95 -7.40
C LEU A 1020 -31.92 -30.86 -7.67
N ASP A 1021 -32.29 -31.75 -6.74
CA ASP A 1021 -33.51 -32.56 -6.81
C ASP A 1021 -34.80 -31.74 -6.71
N GLN A 1022 -34.71 -30.49 -6.26
CA GLN A 1022 -35.83 -29.54 -6.19
C GLN A 1022 -36.05 -28.81 -7.53
N LEU A 1023 -35.23 -29.05 -8.56
CA LEU A 1023 -35.48 -28.53 -9.90
C LEU A 1023 -36.79 -29.10 -10.47
N PRO A 1024 -37.53 -28.34 -11.27
CA PRO A 1024 -38.79 -28.81 -11.85
C PRO A 1024 -38.51 -30.00 -12.79
N SER A 1025 -39.12 -31.15 -12.51
CA SER A 1025 -39.01 -32.34 -13.35
C SER A 1025 -39.75 -32.13 -14.67
N GLU A 1026 -39.00 -32.25 -15.77
CA GLU A 1026 -39.34 -32.24 -17.20
C GLU A 1026 -40.67 -31.59 -17.69
N ALA A 1027 -40.51 -30.83 -18.77
CA ALA A 1027 -41.53 -30.07 -19.50
C ALA A 1027 -42.90 -30.79 -19.63
N PRO A 1028 -44.02 -30.04 -19.63
CA PRO A 1028 -45.34 -30.62 -19.81
C PRO A 1028 -45.49 -31.23 -21.21
N GLY A 1029 -45.29 -32.55 -21.30
CA GLY A 1029 -45.83 -33.38 -22.37
C GLY A 1029 -44.95 -34.54 -22.80
N GLU A 1030 -45.18 -35.73 -22.23
CA GLU A 1030 -45.37 -37.00 -22.96
C GLU A 1030 -45.94 -38.08 -22.01
N GLU A 1031 -46.94 -38.82 -22.47
CA GLU A 1031 -47.82 -39.75 -21.73
C GLU A 1031 -47.35 -41.23 -21.79
N GLU A 1032 -47.68 -41.99 -20.72
CA GLU A 1032 -47.91 -43.47 -20.63
C GLU A 1032 -46.69 -44.42 -20.78
N GLU A 1033 -46.58 -45.63 -20.18
CA GLU A 1033 -47.43 -46.53 -19.39
C GLU A 1033 -46.57 -47.63 -18.70
N ASP A 1034 -46.94 -48.02 -17.47
CA ASP A 1034 -46.90 -49.33 -16.77
C ASP A 1034 -45.81 -50.42 -17.04
N ALA A 1035 -45.09 -50.86 -15.98
CA ALA A 1035 -45.14 -52.24 -15.42
C ALA A 1035 -43.96 -52.62 -14.48
N GLY A 1036 -44.26 -53.15 -13.28
CA GLY A 1036 -43.57 -54.33 -12.74
C GLY A 1036 -42.76 -54.24 -11.42
N THR A 1037 -43.33 -54.77 -10.35
CA THR A 1037 -42.79 -55.10 -9.00
C THR A 1037 -41.50 -55.95 -8.93
N GLN A 1038 -40.55 -55.63 -8.03
CA GLN A 1038 -40.20 -56.32 -6.74
C GLN A 1038 -38.81 -55.89 -6.16
N VAL A 1039 -38.76 -55.76 -4.82
CA VAL A 1039 -37.69 -55.34 -3.84
C VAL A 1039 -36.90 -56.58 -3.33
N PRO A 1040 -35.74 -56.59 -2.59
CA PRO A 1040 -34.70 -55.59 -2.16
C PRO A 1040 -33.21 -56.03 -2.39
N ASP A 1041 -32.22 -55.14 -2.20
CA ASP A 1041 -31.15 -55.16 -1.16
C ASP A 1041 -29.86 -54.41 -1.56
N GLU A 1042 -29.36 -53.63 -0.57
CA GLU A 1042 -27.99 -53.24 -0.18
C GLU A 1042 -27.00 -52.58 -1.17
N ASP A 1043 -26.48 -51.44 -0.69
CA ASP A 1043 -25.16 -50.83 -0.86
C ASP A 1043 -24.59 -50.57 -2.27
N ALA A 1044 -24.62 -49.28 -2.67
CA ALA A 1044 -23.50 -48.54 -3.24
C ALA A 1044 -23.95 -47.09 -3.48
N GLU A 1045 -23.27 -46.12 -2.86
CA GLU A 1045 -23.21 -44.76 -3.39
C GLU A 1045 -22.47 -44.83 -4.71
N ASP A 1046 -23.11 -44.37 -5.78
CA ASP A 1046 -22.49 -44.20 -7.10
C ASP A 1046 -22.61 -42.72 -7.44
N THR A 1047 -21.47 -42.04 -7.36
CA THR A 1047 -21.25 -40.71 -7.92
C THR A 1047 -20.84 -40.92 -9.37
N ASP A 1048 -21.49 -40.23 -10.31
CA ASP A 1048 -21.06 -40.16 -11.71
C ASP A 1048 -21.09 -38.66 -12.05
N VAL A 1049 -20.01 -37.87 -11.99
CA VAL A 1049 -18.65 -37.97 -12.57
C VAL A 1049 -18.68 -37.93 -14.10
N ASN A 1050 -18.56 -36.73 -14.68
CA ASN A 1050 -17.77 -36.47 -15.90
C ASN A 1050 -17.82 -34.96 -16.23
N GLU A 1051 -17.22 -34.13 -15.36
CA GLU A 1051 -16.58 -32.89 -15.85
C GLU A 1051 -15.31 -33.32 -16.58
N GLN A 1052 -15.19 -32.95 -17.85
CA GLN A 1052 -14.06 -33.34 -18.69
C GLN A 1052 -12.83 -32.51 -18.25
N ILE A 1053 -11.76 -33.18 -17.79
CA ILE A 1053 -10.50 -32.50 -17.50
C ILE A 1053 -9.86 -32.05 -18.81
N ASP A 1054 -9.66 -30.74 -18.97
CA ASP A 1054 -8.88 -30.18 -20.08
C ASP A 1054 -7.38 -30.28 -19.76
N LEU A 1055 -6.63 -30.90 -20.67
CA LEU A 1055 -5.17 -31.09 -20.57
C LEU A 1055 -4.44 -30.24 -21.61
N THR A 1056 -3.51 -29.41 -21.14
CA THR A 1056 -2.65 -28.61 -22.01
C THR A 1056 -1.23 -29.18 -22.02
N GLN A 1057 -0.70 -29.55 -23.20
CA GLN A 1057 0.64 -30.13 -23.31
C GLN A 1057 1.74 -29.06 -23.27
N LYS A 1058 2.69 -29.20 -22.35
CA LYS A 1058 3.97 -28.46 -22.31
C LYS A 1058 4.98 -29.15 -23.23
N GLN A 1059 5.65 -28.41 -24.11
CA GLN A 1059 6.60 -29.01 -25.08
C GLN A 1059 7.94 -29.37 -24.44
N ASP A 1060 7.98 -30.45 -23.65
CA ASP A 1060 9.18 -30.94 -22.94
C ASP A 1060 9.41 -32.46 -23.15
N GLN A 1061 10.53 -33.00 -22.65
CA GLN A 1061 10.86 -34.45 -22.68
C GLN A 1061 11.18 -34.93 -21.25
N PRO A 1062 10.40 -35.83 -20.62
CA PRO A 1062 9.11 -36.43 -21.06
C PRO A 1062 7.99 -35.39 -21.23
N ASN A 1063 6.87 -35.75 -21.89
CA ASN A 1063 5.79 -34.79 -22.08
C ASN A 1063 5.09 -34.53 -20.74
N THR A 1064 4.82 -33.26 -20.48
CA THR A 1064 4.08 -32.83 -19.30
C THR A 1064 2.74 -32.26 -19.71
N TRP A 1065 1.68 -32.71 -19.06
CA TRP A 1065 0.30 -32.30 -19.30
C TRP A 1065 -0.18 -31.49 -18.10
N ILE A 1066 -0.46 -30.23 -18.33
CA ILE A 1066 -0.98 -29.32 -17.31
C ILE A 1066 -2.48 -29.53 -17.22
N VAL A 1067 -2.98 -29.67 -15.99
CA VAL A 1067 -4.41 -29.65 -15.72
C VAL A 1067 -4.84 -28.23 -15.41
N ASP A 1068 -5.71 -27.69 -16.24
CA ASP A 1068 -6.28 -26.36 -16.06
C ASP A 1068 -7.44 -26.42 -15.04
N ASN A 1069 -7.55 -25.40 -14.16
CA ASN A 1069 -8.59 -25.28 -13.10
C ASN A 1069 -8.53 -26.34 -11.97
N VAL A 1070 -7.36 -26.53 -11.35
CA VAL A 1070 -7.19 -27.42 -10.18
C VAL A 1070 -8.03 -26.92 -8.99
N LYS A 1071 -8.99 -27.73 -8.54
CA LYS A 1071 -9.80 -27.52 -7.33
C LYS A 1071 -9.12 -28.19 -6.11
N PRO A 1072 -9.43 -27.80 -4.86
CA PRO A 1072 -8.88 -28.46 -3.66
C PRO A 1072 -9.17 -29.97 -3.60
N VAL A 1073 -10.24 -30.44 -4.24
CA VAL A 1073 -10.52 -31.87 -4.47
C VAL A 1073 -10.95 -32.03 -5.91
N MET A 1074 -10.33 -32.96 -6.65
CA MET A 1074 -10.66 -33.23 -8.05
C MET A 1074 -10.49 -34.70 -8.43
N ASN A 1075 -11.34 -35.19 -9.33
CA ASN A 1075 -11.29 -36.57 -9.83
C ASN A 1075 -10.72 -36.60 -11.24
N ILE A 1076 -9.62 -37.34 -11.44
CA ILE A 1076 -9.00 -37.63 -12.73
C ILE A 1076 -9.47 -39.00 -13.20
N THR A 1077 -10.27 -39.04 -14.25
CA THR A 1077 -10.92 -40.29 -14.68
C THR A 1077 -9.94 -41.27 -15.32
N GLU A 1078 -10.23 -42.57 -15.22
CA GLU A 1078 -9.46 -43.64 -15.83
C GLU A 1078 -9.36 -43.44 -17.36
N GLU A 1079 -10.38 -42.85 -17.98
CA GLU A 1079 -10.40 -42.53 -19.41
C GLU A 1079 -9.32 -41.50 -19.78
N VAL A 1080 -9.16 -40.44 -18.99
CA VAL A 1080 -8.12 -39.42 -19.19
C VAL A 1080 -6.73 -40.01 -18.96
N LEU A 1081 -6.55 -40.76 -17.86
CA LEU A 1081 -5.27 -41.37 -17.53
C LEU A 1081 -4.84 -42.39 -18.59
N SER A 1082 -5.78 -43.20 -19.10
CA SER A 1082 -5.51 -44.20 -20.14
C SER A 1082 -5.17 -43.59 -21.51
N ALA A 1083 -5.47 -42.31 -21.73
CA ALA A 1083 -5.16 -41.61 -22.97
C ALA A 1083 -3.72 -41.05 -23.01
N LEU A 1084 -3.04 -40.98 -21.86
CA LEU A 1084 -1.69 -40.47 -21.70
C LEU A 1084 -0.64 -41.59 -21.73
N ASP A 1085 0.61 -41.29 -22.07
CA ASP A 1085 1.70 -42.27 -22.05
C ASP A 1085 2.15 -42.53 -20.60
N GLU A 1086 2.51 -43.78 -20.25
CA GLU A 1086 2.95 -44.14 -18.89
C GLU A 1086 4.20 -43.36 -18.44
N THR A 1087 4.97 -42.82 -19.40
CA THR A 1087 6.17 -42.00 -19.15
C THR A 1087 5.89 -40.49 -19.08
N ASP A 1088 4.66 -40.06 -19.35
CA ASP A 1088 4.25 -38.66 -19.25
C ASP A 1088 4.04 -38.22 -17.78
N TRP A 1089 4.00 -36.91 -17.58
CA TRP A 1089 3.73 -36.28 -16.29
C TRP A 1089 2.47 -35.43 -16.34
N LEU A 1090 1.78 -35.33 -15.21
CA LEU A 1090 0.62 -34.50 -15.01
C LEU A 1090 0.95 -33.38 -14.01
N GLU A 1091 0.92 -32.12 -14.42
CA GLU A 1091 1.18 -30.95 -13.57
C GLU A 1091 -0.14 -30.34 -13.07
N LEU A 1092 -0.28 -30.23 -11.75
CA LEU A 1092 -1.43 -29.66 -11.05
C LEU A 1092 -0.98 -28.38 -10.34
N ASN A 1093 -1.43 -27.22 -10.81
CA ASN A 1093 -1.10 -25.93 -10.21
C ASN A 1093 -2.12 -25.54 -9.14
N TYR A 1094 -1.74 -25.57 -7.87
CA TYR A 1094 -2.59 -25.19 -6.75
C TYR A 1094 -1.94 -24.05 -5.93
N HIS A 1095 -2.54 -22.86 -6.01
CA HIS A 1095 -2.05 -21.65 -5.35
C HIS A 1095 -0.57 -21.35 -5.69
N THR A 1096 0.33 -21.37 -4.72
CA THR A 1096 1.78 -21.16 -4.92
C THR A 1096 2.56 -22.44 -5.19
N VAL A 1097 1.91 -23.63 -5.25
CA VAL A 1097 2.58 -24.93 -5.40
C VAL A 1097 2.10 -25.68 -6.65
N THR A 1098 3.03 -26.16 -7.46
CA THR A 1098 2.78 -27.09 -8.56
C THR A 1098 3.12 -28.52 -8.14
N VAL A 1099 2.18 -29.45 -8.32
CA VAL A 1099 2.37 -30.89 -8.07
C VAL A 1099 2.45 -31.63 -9.39
N GLY A 1100 3.63 -32.19 -9.69
CA GLY A 1100 3.89 -33.05 -10.84
C GLY A 1100 3.77 -34.53 -10.48
N LEU A 1101 2.83 -35.23 -11.12
CA LEU A 1101 2.55 -36.66 -10.90
C LEU A 1101 2.95 -37.49 -12.13
N PRO A 1102 3.71 -38.58 -11.99
CA PRO A 1102 3.93 -39.51 -13.09
C PRO A 1102 2.63 -40.19 -13.51
N VAL A 1103 2.27 -40.15 -14.79
CA VAL A 1103 1.04 -40.76 -15.29
C VAL A 1103 1.01 -42.27 -15.02
N GLY A 1104 2.15 -42.95 -15.20
CA GLY A 1104 2.27 -44.38 -14.91
C GLY A 1104 2.02 -44.78 -13.45
N MET A 1105 2.12 -43.84 -12.50
CA MET A 1105 1.74 -44.06 -11.09
C MET A 1105 0.22 -44.03 -10.90
N LEU A 1106 -0.50 -43.27 -11.74
CA LEU A 1106 -1.95 -43.11 -11.65
C LEU A 1106 -2.69 -44.19 -12.45
N GLN A 1107 -2.09 -44.68 -13.54
CA GLN A 1107 -2.69 -45.69 -14.41
C GLN A 1107 -2.87 -47.04 -13.69
N GLY A 1108 -4.06 -47.63 -13.84
CA GLY A 1108 -4.39 -48.94 -13.24
C GLY A 1108 -5.12 -48.87 -11.90
N HIS A 1109 -5.36 -47.67 -11.36
CA HIS A 1109 -6.13 -47.42 -10.13
C HIS A 1109 -7.61 -47.02 -10.36
N GLY A 1110 -8.04 -46.98 -11.62
CA GLY A 1110 -9.36 -46.44 -11.99
C GLY A 1110 -9.33 -44.91 -12.01
N ASP A 1111 -10.46 -44.28 -11.67
CA ASP A 1111 -10.49 -42.84 -11.38
C ASP A 1111 -9.67 -42.54 -10.12
N VAL A 1112 -8.91 -41.45 -10.17
CA VAL A 1112 -8.04 -41.02 -9.09
C VAL A 1112 -8.51 -39.68 -8.56
N THR A 1113 -8.79 -39.60 -7.26
CA THR A 1113 -9.09 -38.33 -6.58
C THR A 1113 -7.81 -37.70 -6.07
N PHE A 1114 -7.46 -36.52 -6.57
CA PHE A 1114 -6.43 -35.66 -5.99
C PHE A 1114 -7.06 -34.67 -5.01
N SER A 1115 -6.48 -34.54 -3.83
CA SER A 1115 -6.89 -33.51 -2.87
C SER A 1115 -5.70 -32.74 -2.31
N THR A 1116 -5.89 -31.45 -2.08
CA THR A 1116 -4.94 -30.50 -1.50
C THR A 1116 -5.60 -29.70 -0.39
N LYS A 1117 -4.82 -29.35 0.62
CA LYS A 1117 -5.24 -28.49 1.72
C LYS A 1117 -4.07 -27.60 2.14
N ASN A 1118 -4.29 -26.27 2.17
CA ASN A 1118 -3.33 -25.34 2.76
C ASN A 1118 -3.35 -25.52 4.30
N MET A 1119 -2.17 -25.74 4.87
CA MET A 1119 -1.95 -25.99 6.29
C MET A 1119 -1.10 -24.91 6.96
N THR A 1120 -0.68 -23.86 6.23
CA THR A 1120 0.23 -22.79 6.71
C THR A 1120 -0.25 -22.19 8.03
N ASP A 1121 -1.49 -21.73 8.10
CA ASP A 1121 -2.03 -21.08 9.30
C ASP A 1121 -2.24 -22.05 10.47
N THR A 1122 -2.36 -23.35 10.17
CA THR A 1122 -2.69 -24.38 11.18
C THR A 1122 -1.47 -25.09 11.75
N LEU A 1123 -0.41 -25.30 10.96
CA LEU A 1123 0.76 -26.11 11.31
C LEU A 1123 2.09 -25.42 10.98
N GLY A 1124 2.07 -24.25 10.31
CA GLY A 1124 3.26 -23.58 9.80
C GLY A 1124 3.79 -22.42 10.65
N ALA A 1125 3.06 -21.98 11.69
CA ALA A 1125 3.39 -20.77 12.45
C ALA A 1125 4.78 -20.80 13.14
N ASP A 1126 5.26 -21.98 13.52
CA ASP A 1126 6.56 -22.18 14.19
C ASP A 1126 7.68 -22.61 13.22
N LEU A 1127 7.41 -22.62 11.92
CA LEU A 1127 8.35 -23.01 10.87
C LEU A 1127 8.68 -21.73 10.08
N ASN A 1128 9.97 -21.43 9.88
CA ASN A 1128 10.44 -20.28 9.08
C ASN A 1128 10.13 -20.46 7.58
N LEU A 1129 8.85 -20.58 7.23
CA LEU A 1129 8.34 -20.85 5.91
C LEU A 1129 8.47 -19.62 5.02
N ILE A 1130 8.97 -19.85 3.81
CA ILE A 1130 8.99 -18.89 2.71
C ILE A 1130 8.05 -19.29 1.56
N SER A 1131 7.25 -20.36 1.76
CA SER A 1131 6.16 -20.81 0.88
C SER A 1131 4.91 -21.19 1.70
N ASP A 1132 3.80 -21.50 1.01
CA ASP A 1132 2.70 -22.25 1.63
C ASP A 1132 3.16 -23.64 2.10
N LEU A 1133 2.59 -24.11 3.23
CA LEU A 1133 2.66 -25.49 3.69
C LEU A 1133 1.43 -26.24 3.19
N VAL A 1134 1.59 -27.13 2.21
CA VAL A 1134 0.46 -27.79 1.54
C VAL A 1134 0.48 -29.29 1.81
N ALA A 1135 -0.64 -29.81 2.33
CA ALA A 1135 -0.91 -31.24 2.41
C ALA A 1135 -1.60 -31.71 1.14
N PHE A 1136 -1.19 -32.85 0.58
CA PHE A 1136 -1.87 -33.45 -0.57
C PHE A 1136 -1.98 -34.97 -0.47
N THR A 1137 -3.04 -35.53 -1.06
CA THR A 1137 -3.27 -36.99 -1.13
C THR A 1137 -3.86 -37.40 -2.49
N LEU A 1138 -3.59 -38.65 -2.90
CA LEU A 1138 -4.24 -39.30 -4.03
C LEU A 1138 -5.00 -40.54 -3.55
N LEU A 1139 -6.27 -40.65 -3.91
CA LEU A 1139 -7.13 -41.77 -3.57
C LEU A 1139 -7.60 -42.47 -4.85
N ASP A 1140 -7.69 -43.80 -4.84
CA ASP A 1140 -8.30 -44.57 -5.91
C ASP A 1140 -9.84 -44.57 -5.83
N THR A 1141 -10.48 -45.20 -6.81
CA THR A 1141 -11.96 -45.37 -6.86
C THR A 1141 -12.59 -45.98 -5.60
N SER A 1142 -11.82 -46.68 -4.76
CA SER A 1142 -12.29 -47.27 -3.51
C SER A 1142 -12.07 -46.38 -2.28
N GLY A 1143 -11.51 -45.18 -2.48
CA GLY A 1143 -11.11 -44.26 -1.43
C GLY A 1143 -9.82 -44.67 -0.72
N GLN A 1144 -9.04 -45.62 -1.28
CA GLN A 1144 -7.77 -46.05 -0.72
C GLN A 1144 -6.63 -45.18 -1.27
N ALA A 1145 -5.71 -44.74 -0.40
CA ALA A 1145 -4.56 -43.94 -0.82
C ALA A 1145 -3.63 -44.71 -1.79
N ILE A 1146 -3.24 -44.05 -2.88
CA ILE A 1146 -2.35 -44.60 -3.92
C ILE A 1146 -0.90 -44.38 -3.50
N ASP A 1147 -0.23 -45.43 -3.02
CA ASP A 1147 1.19 -45.36 -2.65
C ASP A 1147 2.08 -45.01 -3.86
N PHE A 1148 3.26 -44.44 -3.60
CA PHE A 1148 4.17 -43.97 -4.64
C PHE A 1148 4.86 -45.13 -5.37
N ASP A 1149 4.76 -46.36 -4.84
CA ASP A 1149 5.32 -47.60 -5.42
C ASP A 1149 6.82 -47.49 -5.78
N GLY A 1150 7.57 -46.64 -5.05
CA GLY A 1150 8.97 -46.33 -5.28
C GLY A 1150 9.25 -45.33 -6.41
N GLY A 1151 8.22 -44.63 -6.90
CA GLY A 1151 8.30 -43.44 -7.74
C GLY A 1151 8.42 -42.14 -6.91
N HIS A 1152 8.65 -41.02 -7.60
CA HIS A 1152 8.76 -39.70 -6.98
C HIS A 1152 7.68 -38.76 -7.52
N VAL A 1153 7.08 -37.95 -6.65
CA VAL A 1153 6.23 -36.81 -7.01
C VAL A 1153 7.09 -35.56 -7.00
N ARG A 1154 6.91 -34.68 -7.98
CA ARG A 1154 7.62 -33.40 -8.05
C ARG A 1154 6.77 -32.30 -7.46
N LEU A 1155 7.37 -31.48 -6.61
CA LEU A 1155 6.77 -30.26 -6.09
C LEU A 1155 7.60 -29.09 -6.60
N ALA A 1156 6.93 -28.03 -7.05
CA ALA A 1156 7.57 -26.74 -7.33
C ALA A 1156 6.86 -25.67 -6.52
N PHE A 1157 7.59 -25.01 -5.64
CA PHE A 1157 7.08 -23.96 -4.77
C PHE A 1157 7.48 -22.59 -5.32
N ASN A 1158 6.51 -21.70 -5.48
CA ASN A 1158 6.75 -20.30 -5.78
C ASN A 1158 7.06 -19.55 -4.49
N VAL A 1159 8.29 -19.05 -4.38
CA VAL A 1159 8.90 -18.50 -3.17
C VAL A 1159 9.58 -17.17 -3.48
N ASP A 1160 9.53 -16.24 -2.53
CA ASP A 1160 10.35 -15.03 -2.60
C ASP A 1160 11.78 -15.33 -2.11
N LEU A 1161 12.73 -15.27 -3.04
CA LEU A 1161 14.16 -15.53 -2.76
C LEU A 1161 14.99 -14.26 -2.61
N SER A 1162 14.37 -13.07 -2.63
CA SER A 1162 15.08 -11.79 -2.69
C SER A 1162 15.92 -11.49 -1.43
N ASP A 1163 15.49 -12.00 -0.28
CA ASP A 1163 16.15 -11.82 1.02
C ASP A 1163 16.95 -13.05 1.49
N VAL A 1164 17.06 -14.09 0.68
CA VAL A 1164 17.79 -15.32 1.05
C VAL A 1164 19.29 -15.16 0.78
N ALA A 1165 20.10 -15.23 1.83
CA ALA A 1165 21.54 -14.95 1.79
C ALA A 1165 22.37 -15.94 0.92
N ALA A 1166 21.94 -17.20 0.84
CA ALA A 1166 22.56 -18.24 0.02
C ALA A 1166 21.54 -19.31 -0.38
N LEU A 1167 21.74 -20.01 -1.50
CA LEU A 1167 20.75 -20.98 -1.99
C LEU A 1167 20.83 -22.35 -1.29
N ASP A 1168 21.96 -22.67 -0.64
CA ASP A 1168 22.21 -23.95 0.03
C ASP A 1168 21.49 -24.09 1.39
N ILE A 1169 21.04 -22.96 1.95
CA ILE A 1169 20.23 -22.89 3.18
C ILE A 1169 18.73 -23.07 2.95
N ILE A 1170 18.27 -23.08 1.69
CA ILE A 1170 16.88 -23.34 1.36
C ILE A 1170 16.63 -24.85 1.45
N LYS A 1171 15.66 -25.27 2.27
CA LYS A 1171 15.24 -26.66 2.40
C LYS A 1171 13.74 -26.79 2.16
N VAL A 1172 13.31 -27.94 1.65
CA VAL A 1172 11.90 -28.31 1.65
C VAL A 1172 11.61 -29.08 2.93
N VAL A 1173 10.73 -28.54 3.77
CA VAL A 1173 10.33 -29.15 5.03
C VAL A 1173 9.19 -30.14 4.80
N TYR A 1174 9.28 -31.29 5.46
CA TYR A 1174 8.22 -32.26 5.61
C TYR A 1174 7.69 -32.18 7.05
N VAL A 1175 6.38 -31.92 7.19
CA VAL A 1175 5.67 -31.83 8.47
C VAL A 1175 4.60 -32.92 8.56
N ASN A 1176 4.54 -33.63 9.69
CA ASN A 1176 3.52 -34.65 9.92
C ASN A 1176 2.13 -34.05 10.27
N ASP A 1177 1.10 -34.89 10.36
CA ASP A 1177 -0.28 -34.47 10.66
C ASP A 1177 -0.48 -33.81 12.05
N GLN A 1178 0.56 -33.82 12.90
CA GLN A 1178 0.58 -33.17 14.22
C GLN A 1178 1.34 -31.84 14.22
N GLY A 1179 1.89 -31.42 13.07
CA GLY A 1179 2.67 -30.18 12.95
C GLY A 1179 4.15 -30.33 13.28
N GLU A 1180 4.66 -31.55 13.52
CA GLU A 1180 6.06 -31.76 13.84
C GLU A 1180 6.90 -31.93 12.56
N GLN A 1181 8.04 -31.25 12.50
CA GLN A 1181 9.01 -31.40 11.41
C GLN A 1181 9.66 -32.80 11.46
N GLU A 1182 9.45 -33.60 10.43
CA GLU A 1182 9.97 -34.97 10.32
C GLU A 1182 11.23 -35.05 9.46
N ALA A 1183 11.35 -34.21 8.43
CA ALA A 1183 12.53 -34.19 7.56
C ALA A 1183 12.75 -32.83 6.89
N LEU A 1184 14.01 -32.58 6.52
CA LEU A 1184 14.42 -31.52 5.61
C LEU A 1184 15.02 -32.15 4.37
N LEU A 1185 14.48 -31.77 3.21
CA LEU A 1185 14.91 -32.25 1.92
C LEU A 1185 15.71 -31.16 1.21
N ASP A 1186 16.82 -31.55 0.59
CA ASP A 1186 17.54 -30.68 -0.32
C ASP A 1186 16.69 -30.48 -1.59
N PRO A 1187 16.46 -29.23 -2.03
CA PRO A 1187 15.82 -28.98 -3.31
C PRO A 1187 16.60 -29.64 -4.46
N ILE A 1188 15.88 -30.25 -5.39
CA ILE A 1188 16.49 -30.86 -6.58
C ILE A 1188 16.92 -29.80 -7.62
N ASP A 1189 16.28 -28.62 -7.60
CA ASP A 1189 16.65 -27.45 -8.39
C ASP A 1189 16.07 -26.18 -7.74
N ILE A 1190 16.71 -25.03 -7.98
CA ILE A 1190 16.22 -23.71 -7.54
C ILE A 1190 16.40 -22.73 -8.69
N ASP A 1191 15.27 -22.27 -9.26
CA ASP A 1191 15.25 -21.23 -10.28
C ASP A 1191 15.11 -19.86 -9.61
N GLN A 1192 16.26 -19.23 -9.40
CA GLN A 1192 16.34 -17.92 -8.75
C GLN A 1192 15.75 -16.78 -9.59
N GLU A 1193 15.67 -16.92 -10.93
CA GLU A 1193 15.13 -15.87 -11.80
C GLU A 1193 13.60 -15.82 -11.72
N ASN A 1194 12.97 -16.98 -11.53
CA ASN A 1194 11.51 -17.11 -11.48
C ASN A 1194 10.96 -17.39 -10.07
N GLY A 1195 11.82 -17.50 -9.05
CA GLY A 1195 11.42 -17.75 -7.65
C GLY A 1195 10.86 -19.15 -7.42
N LEU A 1196 11.40 -20.19 -8.06
CA LEU A 1196 10.88 -21.56 -7.94
C LEU A 1196 11.86 -22.49 -7.23
N VAL A 1197 11.38 -23.22 -6.22
CA VAL A 1197 12.12 -24.27 -5.51
C VAL A 1197 11.49 -25.62 -5.83
N TYR A 1198 12.28 -26.54 -6.39
CA TYR A 1198 11.82 -27.85 -6.82
C TYR A 1198 12.24 -28.94 -5.83
N ALA A 1199 11.33 -29.86 -5.51
CA ALA A 1199 11.62 -31.05 -4.69
C ALA A 1199 11.02 -32.32 -5.31
N GLU A 1200 11.66 -33.45 -5.06
CA GLU A 1200 11.10 -34.78 -5.30
C GLU A 1200 10.79 -35.44 -3.96
N VAL A 1201 9.56 -35.92 -3.80
CA VAL A 1201 9.06 -36.53 -2.56
C VAL A 1201 8.61 -37.97 -2.80
N GLU A 1202 8.71 -38.79 -1.75
CA GLU A 1202 8.49 -40.26 -1.82
C GLU A 1202 7.23 -40.72 -1.07
N HIS A 1203 6.51 -39.81 -0.40
CA HIS A 1203 5.25 -40.10 0.28
C HIS A 1203 4.35 -38.88 0.36
N PHE A 1204 3.06 -39.09 0.62
CA PHE A 1204 2.14 -37.99 0.92
C PHE A 1204 2.42 -37.42 2.30
N SER A 1205 2.44 -36.09 2.39
CA SER A 1205 2.34 -35.35 3.64
C SER A 1205 2.19 -33.85 3.39
N SER A 1206 2.41 -33.04 4.43
CA SER A 1206 2.49 -31.58 4.34
C SER A 1206 3.91 -31.15 4.00
N TYR A 1207 4.07 -30.40 2.92
CA TYR A 1207 5.37 -29.91 2.47
C TYR A 1207 5.35 -28.40 2.22
N GLY A 1208 6.45 -27.75 2.55
CA GLY A 1208 6.68 -26.32 2.33
C GLY A 1208 8.17 -26.02 2.21
N VAL A 1209 8.55 -24.78 1.96
CA VAL A 1209 9.95 -24.35 1.84
C VAL A 1209 10.30 -23.49 3.04
N ILE A 1210 11.43 -23.79 3.69
CA ILE A 1210 11.97 -23.00 4.79
C ILE A 1210 13.38 -22.51 4.46
N VAL A 1211 13.80 -21.47 5.17
CA VAL A 1211 15.21 -21.06 5.24
C VAL A 1211 15.79 -21.59 6.55
N VAL A 1212 16.84 -22.40 6.44
CA VAL A 1212 17.57 -22.95 7.59
C VAL A 1212 18.78 -22.06 7.89
N GLU A 1213 19.15 -21.86 9.15
CA GLU A 1213 20.37 -21.13 9.46
C GLU A 1213 21.62 -21.89 8.97
N SER A 1214 22.58 -21.22 8.33
CA SER A 1214 23.81 -21.86 7.83
C SER A 1214 24.71 -22.29 8.99
N GLU A 1215 24.94 -23.59 9.16
CA GLU A 1215 26.07 -24.11 9.94
C GLU A 1215 27.41 -23.87 9.20
N GLU A 1216 28.02 -22.70 9.37
CA GLU A 1216 29.48 -22.61 9.23
C GLU A 1216 30.13 -23.14 10.52
N GLY A 1217 30.32 -24.47 10.60
CA GLY A 1217 30.89 -25.04 11.82
C GLY A 1217 31.31 -26.51 11.88
N ALA A 1218 31.22 -27.35 10.84
CA ALA A 1218 31.60 -28.77 10.97
C ALA A 1218 32.58 -29.26 9.88
N THR A 1219 33.86 -29.37 10.25
CA THR A 1219 34.90 -30.04 9.46
C THR A 1219 34.73 -31.56 9.52
N ALA A 1220 34.42 -32.21 8.38
CA ALA A 1220 34.44 -33.66 8.26
C ALA A 1220 35.86 -34.21 8.01
N GLU A 1221 36.32 -35.07 8.93
CA GLU A 1221 37.54 -35.88 8.82
C GLU A 1221 37.48 -36.91 7.67
N GLU A 1222 38.59 -37.05 6.93
CA GLU A 1222 38.84 -38.11 5.96
C GLU A 1222 38.95 -39.50 6.64
N ASN A 1223 38.30 -40.52 6.06
CA ASN A 1223 38.78 -41.90 6.14
C ASN A 1223 39.10 -42.45 4.74
N VAL A 1224 40.39 -42.72 4.55
CA VAL A 1224 41.10 -43.19 3.36
C VAL A 1224 40.73 -44.62 2.97
N ILE A 1225 40.43 -44.90 1.67
CA ILE A 1225 40.95 -46.06 0.91
C ILE A 1225 41.10 -45.74 -0.62
N ASP A 1226 42.35 -45.54 -1.03
CA ASP A 1226 43.09 -46.04 -2.21
C ASP A 1226 42.34 -46.47 -3.51
N GLU A 1227 42.56 -45.76 -4.63
CA GLU A 1227 43.51 -46.18 -5.69
C GLU A 1227 43.40 -45.30 -6.97
N SER A 1228 44.51 -44.61 -7.27
CA SER A 1228 45.09 -44.38 -8.60
C SER A 1228 44.43 -43.41 -9.62
N GLY A 1229 45.18 -42.36 -9.98
CA GLY A 1229 45.32 -41.98 -11.39
C GLY A 1229 45.34 -40.51 -11.76
N SER A 1230 46.51 -39.87 -11.62
CA SER A 1230 47.06 -38.75 -12.45
C SER A 1230 46.23 -37.46 -12.60
N GLY A 1231 46.72 -36.25 -12.29
CA GLY A 1231 48.11 -35.84 -12.12
C GLY A 1231 48.25 -34.38 -11.67
N GLU A 1232 49.47 -34.11 -11.22
CA GLU A 1232 50.18 -32.87 -10.87
C GLU A 1232 49.43 -31.54 -11.07
N VAL A 1233 49.04 -30.84 -9.99
CA VAL A 1233 49.85 -29.99 -9.09
C VAL A 1233 50.22 -28.63 -9.71
N LEU A 1234 49.48 -27.61 -9.23
CA LEU A 1234 49.81 -26.17 -9.17
C LEU A 1234 51.12 -25.95 -8.36
N PRO A 1235 51.74 -24.75 -8.34
CA PRO A 1235 51.37 -23.86 -7.23
C PRO A 1235 51.48 -22.34 -7.47
N GLU A 1236 50.59 -21.64 -6.76
CA GLU A 1236 50.76 -20.39 -5.99
C GLU A 1236 51.36 -19.13 -6.62
N THR A 1237 50.67 -17.99 -6.47
CA THR A 1237 50.88 -17.04 -5.35
C THR A 1237 50.08 -15.74 -5.53
N ALA A 1238 49.62 -15.20 -4.41
CA ALA A 1238 48.94 -13.93 -4.21
C ALA A 1238 49.67 -12.71 -4.79
N THR A 1239 48.96 -11.68 -5.28
CA THR A 1239 49.04 -10.27 -4.83
C THR A 1239 48.19 -9.30 -5.67
N SER A 1240 47.45 -8.44 -4.96
CA SER A 1240 47.16 -7.02 -5.25
C SER A 1240 46.47 -6.60 -6.56
N THR A 1241 45.27 -6.04 -6.39
CA THR A 1241 44.90 -4.65 -6.77
C THR A 1241 46.04 -3.78 -7.31
N TYR A 1242 45.72 -2.94 -8.31
CA TYR A 1242 46.59 -2.06 -9.13
C TYR A 1242 47.02 -2.68 -10.47
N ASN A 1243 46.14 -2.62 -11.49
CA ASN A 1243 46.57 -2.33 -12.89
C ASN A 1243 45.45 -2.10 -13.93
N VAL A 1244 44.16 -2.07 -13.57
CA VAL A 1244 43.10 -1.80 -14.57
C VAL A 1244 42.62 -0.33 -14.58
N MET A 1245 42.83 0.45 -13.51
CA MET A 1245 42.50 1.89 -13.50
C MET A 1245 43.53 2.81 -14.16
N SER A 1246 44.76 2.36 -14.40
CA SER A 1246 45.85 3.23 -14.88
C SER A 1246 45.83 3.49 -16.39
N VAL A 1247 45.10 2.68 -17.16
CA VAL A 1247 45.02 2.82 -18.63
C VAL A 1247 43.81 3.66 -19.07
N ALA A 1248 42.72 3.69 -18.30
CA ALA A 1248 41.54 4.51 -18.59
C ALA A 1248 41.77 6.02 -18.33
N ILE A 1249 42.55 6.37 -17.30
CA ILE A 1249 42.83 7.78 -16.94
C ILE A 1249 43.73 8.47 -17.98
N VAL A 1250 44.64 7.75 -18.62
CA VAL A 1250 45.53 8.32 -19.66
C VAL A 1250 44.77 8.58 -20.97
N VAL A 1251 43.74 7.78 -21.28
CA VAL A 1251 42.91 7.97 -22.47
C VAL A 1251 41.91 9.12 -22.29
N MET A 1252 41.32 9.28 -21.09
CA MET A 1252 40.45 10.43 -20.79
C MET A 1252 41.22 11.76 -20.73
N ALA A 1253 42.44 11.78 -20.17
CA ALA A 1253 43.26 13.00 -20.13
C ALA A 1253 43.68 13.47 -21.55
N ALA A 1254 43.89 12.54 -22.49
CA ALA A 1254 44.22 12.88 -23.87
C ALA A 1254 43.02 13.45 -24.65
N ALA A 1255 41.80 12.96 -24.37
CA ALA A 1255 40.56 13.50 -24.96
C ALA A 1255 40.23 14.91 -24.44
N PHE A 1256 40.46 15.16 -23.15
CA PHE A 1256 40.19 16.46 -22.52
C PHE A 1256 41.13 17.58 -23.02
N ILE A 1257 42.39 17.26 -23.30
CA ILE A 1257 43.36 18.20 -23.87
C ILE A 1257 43.02 18.53 -25.34
N LEU A 1258 42.53 17.56 -26.12
CA LEU A 1258 42.09 17.81 -27.50
C LEU A 1258 40.85 18.71 -27.55
N PHE A 1259 39.90 18.51 -26.64
CA PHE A 1259 38.69 19.35 -26.56
C PHE A 1259 39.01 20.83 -26.25
N PHE A 1260 39.97 21.11 -25.38
CA PHE A 1260 40.38 22.50 -25.07
C PHE A 1260 41.22 23.15 -26.18
N VAL A 1261 42.00 22.38 -26.93
CA VAL A 1261 42.77 22.90 -28.08
C VAL A 1261 41.84 23.25 -29.26
N GLU A 1262 40.76 22.49 -29.47
CA GLU A 1262 39.72 22.77 -30.47
C GLU A 1262 38.91 24.03 -30.09
N ARG A 1263 38.52 24.17 -28.81
CA ARG A 1263 37.76 25.33 -28.29
C ARG A 1263 38.58 26.64 -28.31
N LYS A 1264 39.90 26.56 -28.13
CA LYS A 1264 40.80 27.74 -28.22
C LYS A 1264 41.07 28.19 -29.65
N LYS A 1265 41.00 27.30 -30.65
CA LYS A 1265 41.08 27.66 -32.08
C LYS A 1265 39.79 28.32 -32.59
N ARG A 1266 38.60 27.90 -32.11
CA ARG A 1266 37.32 28.54 -32.48
C ARG A 1266 37.12 29.94 -31.88
N ARG A 1267 37.73 30.26 -30.73
CA ARG A 1267 37.70 31.62 -30.13
C ARG A 1267 38.68 32.63 -30.77
N GLN A 1268 39.55 32.23 -31.69
CA GLN A 1268 40.43 33.15 -32.43
C GLN A 1268 39.96 33.49 -33.86
N SER A 1269 38.86 32.88 -34.35
CA SER A 1269 38.26 33.22 -35.65
C SER A 1269 37.01 34.11 -35.57
N LEU A 1270 36.70 34.66 -34.38
CA LEU A 1270 35.65 35.66 -34.15
C LEU A 1270 36.27 36.86 -33.42
N ARG A 1271 37.23 37.50 -34.10
CA ARG A 1271 37.74 38.86 -33.84
C ARG A 1271 37.93 39.57 -35.17
#